data_AF-A0A2E2B1Y1-F1
#
_entry.id   AF-A0A2E2B1Y1-F1
#
_cell.length_a   1.000
_cell.length_b   1.000
_cell.length_c   1.000
_cell.angle_alpha   90.00
_cell.angle_beta   90.00
_cell.angle_gamma   90.00
#
_symmetry.space_group_name_H-M   'P 1'
#
loop_
_entity.id
_entity.type
_entity.pdbx_description
1 polymer ?
#
loop_
_entity_poly.entity_id
_entity_poly.type
_entity_poly.pdbx_seq_one_letter_code
_entity_poly.pdbx_strand_id
1 'polypeptide(L)'
;MFKLFNRLIIPCVLLMTISAGASELTLLSNNVKPGKSNADFPAEATVQPTQMKAQFVTDGEFATDPESVKTGVRNDKLVFFDGNTGSNWKSRSYSKWSGGQWVTVNVDLGAPYEMNAFDVWAIHEYSRQTESFEVLTSDDGQTFNSQGIATGPDVDPEKNKIVQLHLQLASPVNAQYVQIRIKRKGSTKQQQIGEIAIWKGYVAEASTASSPAKPAAKPVAATPAAAAPKAAASIDTSGMALLSNNIKPGKTNADFGDNLRIEPTAMQVSFVTDGEFATDEESIKTGKEGKVLFDGNTGSNWKSRTYSKWGGGRWMTVNVDLGNEYALSAFDVWALHEKSRETAGFQVLLSDDGKTFTPHGAASTPELELAKNFFARTHLVLNEPVKARYVQIRVERKKSAKQQQVAEIAIWGSKPVEGVSYLKSDSRPKVAFDVSTIQSGVAKIDWSQSTKLDANVKQWKVYQSDKAFASIKDSDAKLIKSVNGSESHTVVYPLKPGHNYFFAVTAVYDQGEYPQVNSIATRMPMPLECRTFGDMVAINHFWDGGGHRVNHPENQDAYERIAVDLLGQTGIKQIRWWRVDSAIFNRYYDKGIGVYSYPHGGNLAAATQLGVNAFSGAKNEPDLSTMPIATYIERTADFHQKMKSINPDAVMCAPSSGLEDHSIDWLDKFYQQGGKDCFDVLDLHTYTKIAGGHKVPDGYPKGAPEAMYDNMRKINSVLARHGDQNRPMISTEFGYTDAPVNNPSGKITLQTQAEYLVRGLVIHHALGFKRVFIYSFWDSGKDMNFTEHRFGMIDHDLQKKPSFFAVKTLIDQLGDYQLKGKMSNMDLPSIGYVYTHPTDGKLVHILWDGTQRKTGVFQTTAKSVKQVDLFGNTTDLMPDENGKFSATFGHAPIYLHADKPINFVSSQIAKADSSDAPLKVQLVNKQLIALPESSEAQLKVSLDNPRADAITLNLIVTDEQANKLAQQKQVVKANSQSTIKLQIPTQSNMPVLGKYTLNVIEQQASGVGGKVSTYPFFMRRLHPVSSQAITSKAIIAGLDEPVMILSNNQLEVAIDAARGGRVLEIIDRESASNQIHIDYGILPSITSIPFAYGIWDTFSGKLKNDPMHVTVARDGKLTLSTEAKGLQVTQSWELKDAELELNISVHNPSNSPRKFSYKSHPEYTVGGTGDSVTDVIYLPMSDGLTKLPFWTGLGDKPVGDLTANWWAAVDTQSNIALKQTFTGNGLAQPRLWFGQGHYNVELITERGLEIGAGQTWQAQFKWSVIKTNSVNLEQALQH
;
A
#
# COMPACT_ATOMS: atom_id res chain seq x y z
N MET A 1 -5.84 -71.84 8.18
CA MET A 1 -5.00 -72.44 7.12
C MET A 1 -3.96 -71.40 6.76
N PHE A 2 -2.71 -71.64 7.14
CA PHE A 2 -1.65 -72.19 6.28
C PHE A 2 -1.08 -71.11 5.34
N LYS A 3 0.13 -70.59 5.62
CA LYS A 3 1.48 -71.20 5.39
C LYS A 3 2.03 -70.66 4.04
N LEU A 4 3.31 -70.28 3.88
CA LEU A 4 4.46 -70.24 4.80
C LEU A 4 5.64 -69.48 4.15
N PHE A 5 6.61 -68.98 4.94
CA PHE A 5 8.04 -68.77 4.58
C PHE A 5 8.36 -67.70 3.50
N ASN A 6 9.58 -67.11 3.42
CA ASN A 6 10.84 -67.32 4.17
C ASN A 6 11.68 -66.03 4.06
N ARG A 7 12.19 -65.40 5.14
CA ARG A 7 13.55 -65.57 5.74
C ARG A 7 13.73 -64.36 6.71
N LEU A 8 14.54 -64.31 7.77
CA LEU A 8 15.29 -65.22 8.65
C LEU A 8 16.19 -64.27 9.51
N ILE A 9 16.43 -64.54 10.81
CA ILE A 9 17.74 -64.28 11.51
C ILE A 9 18.14 -62.77 11.77
N ILE A 10 18.45 -62.24 12.98
CA ILE A 10 18.97 -62.72 14.30
C ILE A 10 18.32 -62.00 15.52
N PRO A 11 18.35 -62.57 16.76
CA PRO A 11 17.69 -62.04 17.97
C PRO A 11 18.64 -61.70 19.16
N CYS A 12 18.08 -61.27 20.31
CA CYS A 12 18.47 -61.44 21.74
C CYS A 12 17.89 -60.26 22.55
N VAL A 13 17.02 -60.41 23.55
CA VAL A 13 17.16 -61.06 24.87
C VAL A 13 18.24 -60.41 25.76
N LEU A 14 17.82 -59.45 26.58
CA LEU A 14 18.18 -59.39 28.00
C LEU A 14 17.17 -58.51 28.77
N LEU A 15 16.73 -58.95 29.96
CA LEU A 15 16.22 -57.99 30.94
C LEU A 15 17.44 -57.22 31.47
N MET A 16 17.59 -55.98 31.05
CA MET A 16 18.33 -55.00 31.85
C MET A 16 17.33 -54.15 32.63
N THR A 17 17.55 -54.10 33.93
CA THR A 17 17.15 -52.96 34.75
C THR A 17 17.82 -51.71 34.18
N ILE A 18 17.14 -51.03 33.25
CA ILE A 18 17.35 -49.60 33.10
C ILE A 18 16.69 -49.02 34.34
N SER A 19 17.49 -48.78 35.37
CA SER A 19 17.26 -47.57 36.14
C SER A 19 17.15 -46.44 35.13
N ALA A 20 16.00 -45.79 35.05
CA ALA A 20 15.99 -44.40 34.63
C ALA A 20 16.75 -43.66 35.74
N GLY A 21 18.08 -43.78 35.70
CA GLY A 21 18.95 -42.98 36.53
C GLY A 21 18.58 -41.54 36.23
N ALA A 22 18.55 -40.71 37.27
CA ALA A 22 18.63 -39.28 37.05
C ALA A 22 19.77 -39.07 36.05
N SER A 23 19.45 -38.54 34.86
CA SER A 23 20.47 -38.34 33.83
C SER A 23 21.47 -37.37 34.43
N GLU A 24 22.67 -37.88 34.78
CA GLU A 24 23.65 -37.13 35.54
C GLU A 24 23.83 -35.78 34.86
N LEU A 25 23.54 -34.69 35.58
CA LEU A 25 23.46 -33.37 35.00
C LEU A 25 24.86 -32.97 34.52
N THR A 26 25.09 -33.14 33.22
CA THR A 26 26.43 -33.08 32.65
C THR A 26 26.64 -31.71 32.02
N LEU A 27 27.60 -30.94 32.54
CA LEU A 27 28.03 -29.67 31.98
C LEU A 27 28.99 -29.91 30.81
N LEU A 28 28.66 -29.35 29.63
CA LEU A 28 29.45 -29.51 28.39
C LEU A 28 30.31 -28.28 28.06
N SER A 29 29.95 -27.10 28.59
CA SER A 29 30.55 -25.81 28.21
C SER A 29 31.85 -25.43 28.94
N ASN A 30 32.52 -26.40 29.58
CA ASN A 30 33.83 -26.26 30.23
C ASN A 30 33.97 -25.16 31.32
N ASN A 31 32.87 -24.57 31.82
CA ASN A 31 32.89 -23.49 32.84
C ASN A 31 33.54 -23.92 34.16
N VAL A 32 33.43 -25.21 34.49
CA VAL A 32 34.02 -25.82 35.69
C VAL A 32 35.06 -26.86 35.27
N LYS A 33 36.23 -26.87 35.93
CA LYS A 33 37.28 -27.86 35.63
C LYS A 33 36.95 -29.23 36.25
N PRO A 34 37.30 -30.35 35.59
CA PRO A 34 37.16 -31.69 36.18
C PRO A 34 37.80 -31.79 37.57
N GLY A 35 37.06 -32.32 38.54
CA GLY A 35 37.49 -32.44 39.93
C GLY A 35 37.48 -31.14 40.75
N LYS A 36 36.82 -30.07 40.26
CA LYS A 36 36.53 -28.85 41.03
C LYS A 36 35.02 -28.70 41.18
N SER A 37 34.56 -28.29 42.35
CA SER A 37 33.17 -27.86 42.59
C SER A 37 33.04 -26.33 42.54
N ASN A 38 31.86 -25.85 42.19
CA ASN A 38 31.51 -24.43 42.16
C ASN A 38 30.13 -24.25 42.81
N ALA A 39 29.98 -23.27 43.69
CA ALA A 39 28.73 -23.04 44.44
C ALA A 39 27.62 -22.37 43.60
N ASP A 40 27.99 -21.75 42.48
CA ASP A 40 27.07 -21.11 41.53
C ASP A 40 26.39 -22.12 40.58
N PHE A 41 26.83 -23.39 40.59
CA PHE A 41 26.31 -24.48 39.75
C PHE A 41 25.80 -25.63 40.63
N PRO A 42 24.86 -26.48 40.16
CA PRO A 42 24.36 -27.62 40.94
C PRO A 42 25.50 -28.56 41.40
N ALA A 43 25.47 -28.97 42.66
CA ALA A 43 26.58 -29.71 43.28
C ALA A 43 26.70 -31.15 42.76
N GLU A 44 25.58 -31.69 42.28
CA GLU A 44 25.39 -32.97 41.63
C GLU A 44 25.77 -32.98 40.14
N ALA A 45 26.16 -31.83 39.57
CA ALA A 45 26.54 -31.75 38.17
C ALA A 45 27.90 -32.42 37.88
N THR A 46 27.93 -33.35 36.94
CA THR A 46 29.17 -33.92 36.40
C THR A 46 29.73 -33.02 35.29
N VAL A 47 31.06 -33.02 35.11
CA VAL A 47 31.72 -32.24 34.04
C VAL A 47 32.23 -33.21 32.98
N GLN A 48 31.74 -33.07 31.74
CA GLN A 48 32.27 -33.78 30.59
C GLN A 48 33.18 -32.84 29.78
N PRO A 49 34.51 -33.07 29.75
CA PRO A 49 35.42 -32.19 29.01
C PRO A 49 35.16 -32.23 27.50
N THR A 50 34.97 -31.06 26.91
CA THR A 50 34.83 -30.88 25.45
C THR A 50 36.07 -30.18 24.87
N GLN A 51 36.28 -30.23 23.55
CA GLN A 51 37.35 -29.45 22.88
C GLN A 51 36.88 -28.01 22.57
N MET A 52 36.02 -27.47 23.43
CA MET A 52 35.21 -26.30 23.12
C MET A 52 36.03 -25.06 22.76
N LYS A 53 35.61 -24.40 21.68
CA LYS A 53 36.01 -23.05 21.29
C LYS A 53 34.76 -22.19 21.20
N ALA A 54 34.84 -20.96 21.71
CA ALA A 54 33.75 -20.02 21.65
C ALA A 54 34.24 -18.67 21.16
N GLN A 55 33.46 -18.04 20.28
CA GLN A 55 33.76 -16.73 19.70
C GLN A 55 32.50 -15.88 19.61
N PHE A 56 32.66 -14.57 19.79
CA PHE A 56 31.59 -13.62 19.46
C PHE A 56 31.32 -13.65 17.95
N VAL A 57 30.03 -13.64 17.59
CA VAL A 57 29.61 -13.24 16.25
C VAL A 57 29.70 -11.71 16.19
N THR A 58 30.50 -11.17 15.28
CA THR A 58 30.79 -9.72 15.17
C THR A 58 30.05 -9.00 14.04
N ASP A 59 29.43 -9.76 13.14
CA ASP A 59 28.86 -9.27 11.89
C ASP A 59 27.48 -9.90 11.63
N GLY A 60 26.62 -9.24 10.86
CA GLY A 60 25.23 -9.64 10.62
C GLY A 60 24.21 -9.10 11.65
N GLU A 61 22.92 -9.38 11.43
CA GLU A 61 21.79 -8.77 12.18
C GLU A 61 21.81 -9.03 13.70
N PHE A 62 22.37 -10.16 14.11
CA PHE A 62 22.50 -10.56 15.52
C PHE A 62 23.92 -10.34 16.08
N ALA A 63 24.76 -9.55 15.42
CA ALA A 63 26.12 -9.26 15.85
C ALA A 63 26.19 -8.77 17.31
N THR A 64 27.17 -9.29 18.04
CA THR A 64 27.53 -8.82 19.38
C THR A 64 27.96 -7.38 19.32
N ASP A 65 27.38 -6.52 20.17
CA ASP A 65 27.77 -5.13 20.19
C ASP A 65 29.27 -4.94 20.56
N PRO A 66 30.01 -4.02 19.92
CA PRO A 66 31.46 -3.93 20.10
C PRO A 66 31.93 -3.66 21.53
N GLU A 67 31.12 -3.06 22.40
CA GLU A 67 31.50 -2.87 23.81
C GLU A 67 31.38 -4.20 24.57
N SER A 68 30.38 -5.04 24.27
CA SER A 68 30.32 -6.42 24.77
C SER A 68 31.50 -7.26 24.25
N VAL A 69 31.86 -7.17 22.96
CA VAL A 69 33.06 -7.86 22.43
C VAL A 69 34.32 -7.47 23.20
N LYS A 70 34.52 -6.16 23.39
CA LYS A 70 35.68 -5.58 24.09
C LYS A 70 35.72 -5.91 25.59
N THR A 71 34.58 -6.09 26.24
CA THR A 71 34.49 -6.28 27.70
C THR A 71 34.37 -7.74 28.11
N GLY A 72 33.83 -8.57 27.21
CA GLY A 72 33.69 -10.01 27.38
C GLY A 72 34.91 -10.84 26.99
N VAL A 73 36.00 -10.25 26.46
CA VAL A 73 37.29 -10.94 26.25
C VAL A 73 38.29 -10.53 27.33
N ARG A 74 38.93 -11.50 27.99
CA ARG A 74 40.07 -11.31 28.90
C ARG A 74 41.11 -12.40 28.71
N ASN A 75 42.38 -12.01 28.55
CA ASN A 75 43.50 -12.93 28.27
C ASN A 75 43.15 -13.93 27.13
N ASP A 76 42.62 -13.38 26.03
CA ASP A 76 42.19 -14.11 24.83
C ASP A 76 41.11 -15.20 25.06
N LYS A 77 40.31 -15.06 26.12
CA LYS A 77 39.17 -15.95 26.43
C LYS A 77 37.88 -15.18 26.71
N LEU A 78 36.75 -15.78 26.36
CA LEU A 78 35.42 -15.26 26.71
C LEU A 78 35.12 -15.44 28.20
N VAL A 79 34.60 -14.39 28.84
CA VAL A 79 34.24 -14.42 30.28
C VAL A 79 32.99 -15.27 30.57
N PHE A 80 32.19 -15.62 29.57
CA PHE A 80 30.94 -16.40 29.74
C PHE A 80 31.11 -17.85 30.17
N PHE A 81 32.36 -18.32 30.20
CA PHE A 81 32.75 -19.68 30.52
C PHE A 81 33.87 -19.68 31.58
N ASP A 82 33.91 -18.65 32.44
CA ASP A 82 34.91 -18.51 33.50
C ASP A 82 34.46 -19.11 34.86
N GLY A 83 33.18 -19.48 34.95
CA GLY A 83 32.56 -20.08 36.13
C GLY A 83 32.03 -19.07 37.15
N ASN A 84 31.78 -17.82 36.77
CA ASN A 84 31.20 -16.79 37.62
C ASN A 84 29.89 -16.29 37.02
N THR A 85 28.76 -16.55 37.69
CA THR A 85 27.40 -16.12 37.25
C THR A 85 27.19 -14.60 37.16
N GLY A 86 28.25 -13.81 37.33
CA GLY A 86 28.28 -12.36 37.21
C GLY A 86 28.30 -11.65 38.55
N SER A 87 28.45 -12.35 39.68
CA SER A 87 28.56 -11.73 41.01
C SER A 87 29.71 -10.70 41.06
N ASN A 88 30.80 -10.99 40.35
CA ASN A 88 31.92 -10.08 40.14
C ASN A 88 31.73 -9.22 38.87
N TRP A 89 31.75 -7.89 38.98
CA TRP A 89 31.65 -6.99 37.81
C TRP A 89 32.77 -7.20 36.77
N LYS A 90 33.89 -7.80 37.16
CA LYS A 90 35.00 -8.13 36.26
C LYS A 90 34.75 -9.39 35.42
N SER A 91 33.80 -10.24 35.78
CA SER A 91 33.37 -11.40 34.98
C SER A 91 32.01 -11.10 34.33
N ARG A 92 31.93 -9.97 33.63
CA ARG A 92 30.73 -9.56 32.89
C ARG A 92 31.13 -8.94 31.55
N SER A 93 30.47 -9.37 30.49
CA SER A 93 30.33 -8.57 29.27
C SER A 93 29.26 -7.51 29.49
N TYR A 94 29.47 -6.29 29.00
CA TYR A 94 28.44 -5.25 29.06
C TYR A 94 28.31 -4.47 27.75
N SER A 95 27.06 -4.25 27.33
CA SER A 95 26.77 -3.52 26.10
C SER A 95 27.04 -2.02 26.25
N LYS A 96 27.15 -1.30 25.13
CA LYS A 96 27.29 0.16 25.14
C LYS A 96 26.13 0.83 25.91
N TRP A 97 26.41 1.87 26.72
CA TRP A 97 25.32 2.60 27.39
C TRP A 97 24.41 3.32 26.38
N SER A 98 23.11 3.09 26.51
CA SER A 98 22.05 3.43 25.53
C SER A 98 22.27 2.87 24.11
N GLY A 99 23.01 1.77 23.98
CA GLY A 99 23.28 1.08 22.71
C GLY A 99 23.55 -0.43 22.89
N GLY A 100 23.84 -1.13 21.80
CA GLY A 100 24.02 -2.59 21.79
C GLY A 100 22.72 -3.36 22.06
N GLN A 101 22.26 -4.10 21.06
CA GLN A 101 21.00 -4.86 21.15
C GLN A 101 21.23 -6.34 21.42
N TRP A 102 22.32 -6.90 20.89
CA TRP A 102 22.60 -8.33 20.88
C TRP A 102 23.97 -8.63 21.49
N VAL A 103 24.05 -9.80 22.11
CA VAL A 103 25.30 -10.51 22.41
C VAL A 103 25.11 -11.92 21.87
N THR A 104 25.92 -12.31 20.90
CA THR A 104 25.75 -13.59 20.19
C THR A 104 27.06 -14.35 20.16
N VAL A 105 27.05 -15.57 20.66
CA VAL A 105 28.23 -16.42 20.80
C VAL A 105 28.03 -17.68 19.97
N ASN A 106 28.99 -17.97 19.08
CA ASN A 106 29.13 -19.27 18.46
C ASN A 106 30.04 -20.14 19.32
N VAL A 107 29.58 -21.34 19.63
CA VAL A 107 30.28 -22.38 20.38
C VAL A 107 30.45 -23.60 19.47
N ASP A 108 31.69 -24.00 19.25
CA ASP A 108 32.07 -25.29 18.64
C ASP A 108 32.50 -26.21 19.79
N LEU A 109 31.79 -27.32 20.02
CA LEU A 109 32.15 -28.29 21.07
C LEU A 109 33.30 -29.24 20.65
N GLY A 110 33.71 -29.20 19.37
CA GLY A 110 34.75 -30.02 18.76
C GLY A 110 34.31 -31.43 18.33
N ALA A 111 33.08 -31.82 18.68
CA ALA A 111 32.38 -33.02 18.20
C ALA A 111 30.86 -32.83 18.47
N PRO A 112 29.97 -33.64 17.84
CA PRO A 112 28.54 -33.63 18.18
C PRO A 112 28.28 -34.14 19.61
N TYR A 113 27.47 -33.41 20.37
CA TYR A 113 26.97 -33.82 21.68
C TYR A 113 25.45 -33.67 21.76
N GLU A 114 24.83 -34.59 22.49
CA GLU A 114 23.42 -34.51 22.89
C GLU A 114 23.26 -33.45 23.99
N MET A 115 22.40 -32.46 23.75
CA MET A 115 22.11 -31.33 24.61
C MET A 115 20.61 -31.21 24.85
N ASN A 116 20.19 -30.72 26.02
CA ASN A 116 18.77 -30.59 26.36
C ASN A 116 18.41 -29.39 27.24
N ALA A 117 19.38 -28.68 27.84
CA ALA A 117 19.10 -27.43 28.55
C ALA A 117 20.23 -26.39 28.38
N PHE A 118 19.85 -25.12 28.52
CA PHE A 118 20.73 -23.96 28.36
C PHE A 118 20.39 -22.89 29.40
N ASP A 119 21.40 -22.21 29.93
CA ASP A 119 21.24 -21.13 30.90
C ASP A 119 22.06 -19.89 30.55
N VAL A 120 21.51 -18.72 30.89
CA VAL A 120 22.18 -17.41 30.79
C VAL A 120 21.95 -16.63 32.07
N TRP A 121 23.02 -16.19 32.74
CA TRP A 121 22.94 -15.31 33.91
C TRP A 121 23.20 -13.85 33.52
N ALA A 122 22.28 -12.95 33.86
CA ALA A 122 22.34 -11.54 33.46
C ALA A 122 21.84 -10.59 34.56
N ILE A 123 22.27 -9.33 34.50
CA ILE A 123 21.83 -8.27 35.41
C ILE A 123 20.40 -7.83 35.10
N HIS A 124 19.60 -7.63 36.16
CA HIS A 124 18.17 -7.30 36.10
C HIS A 124 17.83 -6.05 36.94
N GLU A 125 18.18 -4.89 36.40
CA GLU A 125 17.95 -3.56 36.97
C GLU A 125 17.05 -2.70 36.06
N TYR A 126 16.36 -1.70 36.62
CA TYR A 126 15.57 -0.70 35.86
C TYR A 126 16.26 -0.08 34.63
N SER A 127 17.59 0.03 34.63
CA SER A 127 18.36 0.56 33.49
C SER A 127 19.12 -0.50 32.70
N ARG A 128 19.13 -1.76 33.17
CA ARG A 128 19.91 -2.88 32.62
C ARG A 128 19.13 -4.20 32.69
N GLN A 129 18.56 -4.69 31.58
CA GLN A 129 17.90 -6.01 31.56
C GLN A 129 18.15 -6.75 30.24
N THR A 130 18.25 -8.07 30.34
CA THR A 130 18.08 -9.00 29.21
C THR A 130 16.58 -9.33 29.07
N GLU A 131 16.08 -9.39 27.83
CA GLU A 131 14.67 -9.70 27.53
C GLU A 131 14.47 -11.17 27.21
N SER A 132 15.39 -11.76 26.45
CA SER A 132 15.37 -13.17 26.10
C SER A 132 16.73 -13.65 25.62
N PHE A 133 16.89 -14.97 25.51
CA PHE A 133 17.89 -15.58 24.63
C PHE A 133 17.27 -16.65 23.73
N GLU A 134 17.78 -16.77 22.51
CA GLU A 134 17.48 -17.83 21.55
C GLU A 134 18.68 -18.79 21.45
N VAL A 135 18.40 -20.09 21.32
CA VAL A 135 19.41 -21.12 21.03
C VAL A 135 19.17 -21.69 19.64
N LEU A 136 20.24 -21.76 18.84
CA LEU A 136 20.26 -22.42 17.55
C LEU A 136 21.38 -23.45 17.50
N THR A 137 21.18 -24.54 16.77
CA THR A 137 22.17 -25.62 16.60
C THR A 137 22.50 -25.87 15.12
N SER A 138 23.69 -26.43 14.89
CA SER A 138 24.23 -26.72 13.55
C SER A 138 25.22 -27.88 13.61
N ASP A 139 25.27 -28.69 12.54
CA ASP A 139 26.26 -29.75 12.34
C ASP A 139 27.46 -29.30 11.48
N ASP A 140 27.30 -28.23 10.68
CA ASP A 140 28.29 -27.74 9.70
C ASP A 140 28.96 -26.41 10.10
N GLY A 141 28.43 -25.74 11.13
CA GLY A 141 28.89 -24.43 11.60
C GLY A 141 28.47 -23.25 10.70
N GLN A 142 27.64 -23.49 9.69
CA GLN A 142 27.17 -22.51 8.71
C GLN A 142 25.64 -22.35 8.79
N THR A 143 24.91 -23.46 8.83
CA THR A 143 23.44 -23.50 8.79
C THR A 143 22.88 -23.75 10.20
N PHE A 144 22.35 -22.70 10.84
CA PHE A 144 21.83 -22.75 12.21
C PHE A 144 20.30 -22.80 12.28
N ASN A 145 19.76 -23.80 12.99
CA ASN A 145 18.32 -24.01 13.18
C ASN A 145 17.91 -23.71 14.63
N SER A 146 16.89 -22.88 14.82
CA SER A 146 16.39 -22.48 16.15
C SER A 146 15.74 -23.66 16.91
N GLN A 147 16.12 -23.82 18.17
CA GLN A 147 15.65 -24.87 19.07
C GLN A 147 14.70 -24.34 20.16
N GLY A 148 14.70 -23.03 20.41
CA GLY A 148 13.82 -22.40 21.40
C GLY A 148 14.30 -21.03 21.87
N ILE A 149 13.41 -20.32 22.56
CA ILE A 149 13.64 -19.00 23.14
C ILE A 149 13.19 -19.02 24.59
N ALA A 150 14.02 -18.54 25.51
CA ALA A 150 13.63 -18.28 26.89
C ALA A 150 13.59 -16.77 27.15
N THR A 151 12.51 -16.28 27.76
CA THR A 151 12.36 -14.88 28.20
C THR A 151 12.85 -14.68 29.63
N GLY A 152 13.24 -13.46 29.97
CA GLY A 152 13.61 -13.11 31.34
C GLY A 152 12.47 -13.35 32.35
N PRO A 153 12.78 -13.79 33.58
CA PRO A 153 11.75 -14.03 34.59
C PRO A 153 11.04 -12.73 35.01
N ASP A 154 9.73 -12.82 35.26
CA ASP A 154 8.91 -11.68 35.68
C ASP A 154 9.07 -11.41 37.19
N VAL A 155 10.25 -10.91 37.53
CA VAL A 155 10.64 -10.49 38.88
C VAL A 155 10.99 -9.01 38.89
N ASP A 156 10.73 -8.31 40.00
CA ASP A 156 11.01 -6.88 40.07
C ASP A 156 12.51 -6.57 39.87
N PRO A 157 12.85 -5.47 39.15
CA PRO A 157 14.23 -5.08 38.90
C PRO A 157 14.88 -4.47 40.16
N GLU A 158 16.04 -4.96 40.56
CA GLU A 158 16.75 -4.50 41.76
C GLU A 158 18.24 -4.29 41.49
N LYS A 159 18.85 -3.31 42.19
CA LYS A 159 20.25 -2.93 41.99
C LYS A 159 21.20 -4.10 42.23
N ASN A 160 22.10 -4.36 41.28
CA ASN A 160 23.02 -5.50 41.21
C ASN A 160 22.38 -6.90 41.21
N LYS A 161 21.06 -7.04 41.09
CA LYS A 161 20.40 -8.35 41.01
C LYS A 161 20.77 -9.07 39.72
N ILE A 162 21.10 -10.35 39.86
CA ILE A 162 21.33 -11.27 38.75
C ILE A 162 20.11 -12.19 38.67
N VAL A 163 19.66 -12.48 37.46
CA VAL A 163 18.63 -13.48 37.18
C VAL A 163 19.18 -14.53 36.23
N GLN A 164 18.74 -15.77 36.43
CA GLN A 164 18.96 -16.87 35.50
C GLN A 164 17.80 -16.88 34.50
N LEU A 165 18.12 -16.95 33.22
CA LEU A 165 17.20 -17.31 32.16
C LEU A 165 17.49 -18.77 31.81
N HIS A 166 16.47 -19.61 31.80
CA HIS A 166 16.60 -21.05 31.58
C HIS A 166 15.77 -21.49 30.36
N LEU A 167 16.37 -22.31 29.48
CA LEU A 167 15.69 -22.96 28.36
C LEU A 167 15.86 -24.48 28.47
N GLN A 168 14.78 -25.17 28.82
CA GLN A 168 14.67 -26.63 28.70
C GLN A 168 14.10 -26.98 27.32
N LEU A 169 14.81 -27.80 26.55
CA LEU A 169 14.29 -28.31 25.27
C LEU A 169 13.27 -29.43 25.53
N ALA A 170 12.23 -29.47 24.69
CA ALA A 170 11.17 -30.49 24.74
C ALA A 170 11.65 -31.89 24.30
N SER A 171 12.80 -31.98 23.63
CA SER A 171 13.51 -33.21 23.30
C SER A 171 15.00 -32.90 23.16
N PRO A 172 15.92 -33.84 23.47
CA PRO A 172 17.34 -33.62 23.27
C PRO A 172 17.70 -33.39 21.79
N VAL A 173 18.67 -32.52 21.54
CA VAL A 173 19.23 -32.24 20.21
C VAL A 173 20.70 -32.65 20.20
N ASN A 174 21.14 -33.36 19.15
CA ASN A 174 22.54 -33.72 18.95
C ASN A 174 23.14 -32.79 17.90
N ALA A 175 24.18 -32.04 18.24
CA ALA A 175 24.85 -31.11 17.32
C ALA A 175 26.28 -30.78 17.80
N GLN A 176 27.15 -30.32 16.91
CA GLN A 176 28.51 -29.87 17.26
C GLN A 176 28.57 -28.36 17.56
N TYR A 177 27.81 -27.56 16.80
CA TYR A 177 27.84 -26.10 16.88
C TYR A 177 26.56 -25.55 17.51
N VAL A 178 26.71 -24.59 18.41
CA VAL A 178 25.62 -23.88 19.08
C VAL A 178 25.81 -22.38 18.91
N GLN A 179 24.77 -21.67 18.47
CA GLN A 179 24.71 -20.21 18.48
C GLN A 179 23.69 -19.76 19.53
N ILE A 180 24.12 -18.92 20.46
CA ILE A 180 23.26 -18.38 21.54
C ILE A 180 23.15 -16.87 21.32
N ARG A 181 21.93 -16.37 21.06
CA ARG A 181 21.63 -14.95 20.78
C ARG A 181 20.90 -14.33 21.96
N ILE A 182 21.53 -13.37 22.64
CA ILE A 182 21.03 -12.77 23.89
C ILE A 182 20.60 -11.32 23.64
N LYS A 183 19.29 -11.06 23.81
CA LYS A 183 18.65 -9.78 23.48
C LYS A 183 18.59 -8.84 24.69
N ARG A 184 19.14 -7.63 24.56
CA ARG A 184 18.92 -6.56 25.54
C ARG A 184 17.46 -6.16 25.49
N LYS A 185 16.83 -6.04 26.66
CA LYS A 185 15.46 -5.54 26.74
C LYS A 185 15.33 -4.21 26.07
N GLY A 186 14.46 -4.16 25.07
CA GLY A 186 14.05 -2.96 24.36
C GLY A 186 13.44 -1.90 25.25
N SER A 187 13.32 -2.15 26.57
CA SER A 187 12.95 -1.22 27.63
C SER A 187 14.12 -0.64 28.47
N THR A 188 15.40 -0.85 28.11
CA THR A 188 16.54 -0.50 28.99
C THR A 188 17.75 0.13 28.28
N LYS A 189 18.71 0.67 29.05
CA LYS A 189 19.88 1.38 28.51
C LYS A 189 21.08 0.46 28.22
N GLN A 190 21.21 -0.71 28.83
CA GLN A 190 22.38 -1.60 28.67
C GLN A 190 21.96 -3.06 28.98
N GLN A 191 22.70 -4.07 28.52
CA GLN A 191 22.68 -5.40 29.14
C GLN A 191 24.05 -5.73 29.74
N GLN A 192 24.06 -6.55 30.79
CA GLN A 192 25.29 -7.17 31.31
C GLN A 192 25.05 -8.66 31.51
N ILE A 193 25.93 -9.48 30.93
CA ILE A 193 25.84 -10.94 30.93
C ILE A 193 27.07 -11.47 31.67
N GLY A 194 26.84 -12.35 32.64
CA GLY A 194 27.88 -13.04 33.42
C GLY A 194 28.32 -14.31 32.71
N GLU A 195 27.47 -15.34 32.75
CA GLU A 195 27.83 -16.72 32.40
C GLU A 195 26.79 -17.35 31.44
N ILE A 196 27.24 -18.35 30.66
CA ILE A 196 26.42 -19.17 29.76
C ILE A 196 26.73 -20.64 30.01
N ALA A 197 25.72 -21.49 30.20
CA ALA A 197 25.90 -22.93 30.38
C ALA A 197 25.15 -23.77 29.33
N ILE A 198 25.78 -24.88 28.91
CA ILE A 198 25.25 -25.87 27.97
C ILE A 198 25.21 -27.24 28.67
N TRP A 199 24.04 -27.85 28.73
CA TRP A 199 23.78 -29.02 29.55
C TRP A 199 23.31 -30.25 28.77
N LYS A 200 23.70 -31.41 29.31
CA LYS A 200 23.13 -32.72 29.03
C LYS A 200 22.62 -33.34 30.34
N GLY A 201 21.32 -33.24 30.59
CA GLY A 201 20.61 -33.76 31.75
C GLY A 201 19.37 -32.93 32.03
N TYR A 202 18.38 -33.49 32.71
CA TYR A 202 17.17 -32.75 33.07
C TYR A 202 17.36 -32.02 34.41
N VAL A 203 17.09 -30.72 34.44
CA VAL A 203 17.10 -29.92 35.68
C VAL A 203 15.67 -29.71 36.18
N ALA A 204 15.36 -30.25 37.36
CA ALA A 204 14.22 -29.80 38.15
C ALA A 204 14.68 -28.67 39.10
N GLU A 205 13.80 -27.70 39.34
CA GLU A 205 14.02 -26.40 40.01
C GLU A 205 14.99 -26.37 41.22
N ALA A 206 15.73 -25.26 41.35
CA ALA A 206 16.44 -24.88 42.58
C ALA A 206 16.19 -23.42 42.97
N SER A 207 16.06 -23.14 44.27
CA SER A 207 15.40 -21.94 44.82
C SER A 207 16.28 -20.97 45.63
N THR A 208 16.06 -19.67 45.44
CA THR A 208 16.17 -18.53 46.40
C THR A 208 17.14 -18.57 47.60
N ALA A 209 18.15 -17.69 47.58
CA ALA A 209 18.79 -17.00 48.73
C ALA A 209 19.64 -15.81 48.21
N SER A 210 19.94 -14.70 48.92
CA SER A 210 19.35 -14.03 50.10
C SER A 210 19.84 -12.54 50.13
N SER A 211 19.64 -11.77 51.22
CA SER A 211 20.13 -10.37 51.37
C SER A 211 20.46 -10.06 52.85
N PRO A 212 21.39 -9.15 53.20
CA PRO A 212 20.96 -7.76 53.52
C PRO A 212 22.01 -6.62 53.40
N ALA A 213 21.55 -5.41 53.01
CA ALA A 213 21.82 -4.11 53.70
C ALA A 213 21.34 -2.88 52.87
N LYS A 214 20.64 -1.94 53.52
CA LYS A 214 20.17 -0.63 52.99
C LYS A 214 21.10 0.51 53.47
N PRO A 215 21.16 1.72 52.84
CA PRO A 215 19.99 2.45 52.34
C PRO A 215 20.15 3.28 51.03
N ALA A 216 19.08 4.02 50.72
CA ALA A 216 18.94 5.19 49.84
C ALA A 216 18.38 5.00 48.39
N ALA A 217 17.25 5.71 48.17
CA ALA A 217 16.70 6.26 46.92
C ALA A 217 16.43 5.35 45.69
N LYS A 218 15.14 5.05 45.49
CA LYS A 218 14.27 5.55 44.40
C LYS A 218 14.94 6.11 43.11
N PRO A 219 14.27 6.02 41.93
CA PRO A 219 13.64 4.83 41.32
C PRO A 219 13.91 4.75 39.79
N VAL A 220 13.37 3.72 39.11
CA VAL A 220 12.80 3.77 37.73
C VAL A 220 13.60 4.53 36.65
N ALA A 221 14.35 3.82 35.80
CA ALA A 221 13.91 3.41 34.45
C ALA A 221 13.34 4.55 33.58
N ALA A 222 14.10 4.91 32.53
CA ALA A 222 13.53 5.44 31.30
C ALA A 222 13.96 4.55 30.14
N THR A 223 13.00 3.71 29.75
CA THR A 223 12.85 2.99 28.49
C THR A 223 13.29 3.80 27.23
N PRO A 224 13.64 3.13 26.11
CA PRO A 224 14.37 3.67 24.96
C PRO A 224 13.47 3.81 23.72
N ALA A 225 14.05 4.33 22.64
CA ALA A 225 13.49 4.21 21.29
C ALA A 225 13.94 2.89 20.64
N ALA A 226 13.05 2.28 19.87
CA ALA A 226 13.27 1.01 19.18
C ALA A 226 14.35 1.08 18.08
N ALA A 227 14.93 -0.08 17.77
CA ALA A 227 15.63 -0.31 16.53
C ALA A 227 14.63 -0.41 15.36
N ALA A 228 15.12 -0.18 14.14
CA ALA A 228 14.38 -0.44 12.92
C ALA A 228 15.09 -1.59 12.14
N PRO A 229 14.36 -2.38 11.35
CA PRO A 229 14.85 -3.66 10.80
C PRO A 229 15.79 -3.45 9.60
N LYS A 230 16.46 -4.54 9.17
CA LYS A 230 16.21 -5.22 7.88
C LYS A 230 17.23 -6.33 7.61
N ALA A 231 16.74 -7.41 7.00
CA ALA A 231 17.53 -8.27 6.13
C ALA A 231 17.75 -7.62 4.76
N ALA A 232 18.88 -7.92 4.13
CA ALA A 232 19.11 -7.72 2.69
C ALA A 232 19.53 -9.06 2.09
N ALA A 233 18.99 -9.41 0.91
CA ALA A 233 19.26 -10.68 0.26
C ALA A 233 20.71 -10.76 -0.25
N SER A 234 21.28 -11.97 -0.25
CA SER A 234 22.60 -12.26 -0.81
C SER A 234 22.62 -12.07 -2.33
N ILE A 235 23.62 -11.34 -2.84
CA ILE A 235 23.87 -11.15 -4.27
C ILE A 235 25.00 -12.10 -4.71
N ASP A 236 24.84 -12.72 -5.88
CA ASP A 236 25.91 -13.48 -6.52
C ASP A 236 26.91 -12.53 -7.19
N THR A 237 28.07 -12.32 -6.54
CA THR A 237 29.20 -11.56 -7.07
C THR A 237 30.30 -12.47 -7.68
N SER A 238 30.00 -13.76 -7.92
CA SER A 238 31.01 -14.72 -8.35
C SER A 238 31.67 -14.30 -9.68
N GLY A 239 33.00 -14.26 -9.67
CA GLY A 239 33.82 -13.86 -10.83
C GLY A 239 34.14 -12.37 -10.94
N MET A 240 33.45 -11.47 -10.23
CA MET A 240 33.72 -10.02 -10.27
C MET A 240 34.77 -9.59 -9.24
N ALA A 241 35.43 -8.46 -9.49
CA ALA A 241 36.32 -7.78 -8.55
C ALA A 241 35.81 -6.36 -8.25
N LEU A 242 36.03 -5.89 -7.02
CA LEU A 242 35.80 -4.51 -6.61
C LEU A 242 36.90 -3.62 -7.20
N LEU A 243 36.49 -2.59 -7.96
CA LEU A 243 37.36 -1.65 -8.67
C LEU A 243 37.44 -0.27 -8.01
N SER A 244 36.45 0.08 -7.19
CA SER A 244 36.30 1.41 -6.58
C SER A 244 37.10 1.64 -5.30
N ASN A 245 38.10 0.81 -5.02
CA ASN A 245 39.07 0.96 -3.91
C ASN A 245 38.48 1.15 -2.49
N ASN A 246 37.19 0.88 -2.27
CA ASN A 246 36.50 1.04 -0.97
C ASN A 246 37.19 0.26 0.16
N ILE A 247 37.79 -0.87 -0.22
CA ILE A 247 38.44 -1.83 0.66
C ILE A 247 39.84 -2.07 0.10
N LYS A 248 40.85 -2.00 0.97
CA LYS A 248 42.25 -2.25 0.58
C LYS A 248 42.49 -3.75 0.39
N PRO A 249 43.39 -4.17 -0.53
CA PRO A 249 43.78 -5.57 -0.66
C PRO A 249 44.15 -6.22 0.68
N GLY A 250 43.61 -7.41 0.93
CA GLY A 250 43.80 -8.12 2.21
C GLY A 250 42.95 -7.59 3.38
N LYS A 251 41.92 -6.78 3.12
CA LYS A 251 40.87 -6.42 4.09
C LYS A 251 39.52 -7.00 3.66
N THR A 252 38.70 -7.35 4.65
CA THR A 252 37.34 -7.87 4.49
C THR A 252 36.31 -6.83 4.92
N ASN A 253 35.08 -6.95 4.42
CA ASN A 253 33.92 -6.14 4.82
C ASN A 253 32.65 -6.97 4.55
N ALA A 254 31.89 -7.28 5.60
CA ALA A 254 30.74 -8.18 5.50
C ALA A 254 29.65 -7.67 4.53
N ASP A 255 29.46 -6.35 4.42
CA ASP A 255 28.43 -5.78 3.53
C ASP A 255 28.75 -5.99 2.03
N PHE A 256 30.00 -6.30 1.70
CA PHE A 256 30.51 -6.55 0.35
C PHE A 256 30.64 -8.06 0.02
N GLY A 257 30.39 -8.95 0.98
CA GLY A 257 30.38 -10.41 0.81
C GLY A 257 31.72 -11.13 1.11
N ASP A 258 31.61 -12.41 1.45
CA ASP A 258 32.71 -13.17 2.08
C ASP A 258 33.86 -13.59 1.13
N ASN A 259 33.63 -13.57 -0.18
CA ASN A 259 34.62 -13.95 -1.21
C ASN A 259 35.09 -12.75 -2.05
N LEU A 260 35.32 -11.60 -1.40
CA LEU A 260 35.65 -10.34 -2.04
C LEU A 260 37.00 -10.38 -2.78
N ARG A 261 36.95 -10.39 -4.13
CA ARG A 261 38.11 -10.09 -4.98
C ARG A 261 38.27 -8.58 -5.12
N ILE A 262 39.49 -8.06 -4.94
CA ILE A 262 39.81 -6.64 -5.07
C ILE A 262 40.85 -6.47 -6.18
N GLU A 263 40.63 -5.54 -7.10
CA GLU A 263 41.59 -5.17 -8.15
C GLU A 263 41.92 -3.68 -8.01
N PRO A 264 43.10 -3.32 -7.46
CA PRO A 264 43.45 -1.93 -7.19
C PRO A 264 43.50 -1.07 -8.45
N THR A 265 42.77 0.04 -8.42
CA THR A 265 42.74 1.01 -9.51
C THR A 265 43.51 2.28 -9.15
N ALA A 266 43.93 3.06 -10.14
CA ALA A 266 44.57 4.36 -9.92
C ALA A 266 43.52 5.49 -9.79
N MET A 267 42.38 5.18 -9.15
CA MET A 267 41.18 5.98 -9.38
C MET A 267 41.23 7.39 -8.80
N GLN A 268 40.56 8.31 -9.48
CA GLN A 268 40.34 9.69 -9.05
C GLN A 268 38.85 10.01 -9.10
N VAL A 269 38.36 10.74 -8.10
CA VAL A 269 36.93 11.08 -7.96
C VAL A 269 36.78 12.60 -7.99
N SER A 270 35.77 13.08 -8.72
CA SER A 270 35.35 14.48 -8.71
C SER A 270 33.83 14.60 -8.72
N PHE A 271 33.29 15.59 -8.02
CA PHE A 271 31.87 15.92 -8.15
C PHE A 271 31.64 16.72 -9.44
N VAL A 272 30.56 16.42 -10.15
CA VAL A 272 30.05 17.28 -11.23
C VAL A 272 29.42 18.51 -10.61
N THR A 273 29.84 19.70 -11.03
CA THR A 273 29.47 20.99 -10.41
C THR A 273 28.54 21.85 -11.26
N ASP A 274 28.30 21.47 -12.50
CA ASP A 274 27.58 22.23 -13.53
C ASP A 274 26.65 21.34 -14.37
N GLY A 275 25.73 21.98 -15.11
CA GLY A 275 24.67 21.30 -15.87
C GLY A 275 23.45 20.85 -15.04
N GLU A 276 22.47 20.22 -15.69
CA GLU A 276 21.19 19.81 -15.07
C GLU A 276 21.37 18.80 -13.91
N PHE A 277 22.39 17.95 -14.01
CA PHE A 277 22.68 16.87 -13.06
C PHE A 277 23.78 17.24 -12.06
N ALA A 278 24.11 18.53 -11.92
CA ALA A 278 25.11 19.02 -10.97
C ALA A 278 24.83 18.53 -9.55
N THR A 279 25.89 18.12 -8.86
CA THR A 279 25.86 17.77 -7.43
C THR A 279 25.47 19.00 -6.63
N ASP A 280 24.56 18.85 -5.68
CA ASP A 280 24.23 19.95 -4.80
C ASP A 280 25.41 20.32 -3.86
N GLU A 281 25.58 21.61 -3.60
CA GLU A 281 26.72 22.19 -2.87
C GLU A 281 27.00 21.51 -1.51
N GLU A 282 25.96 21.06 -0.79
CA GLU A 282 26.13 20.40 0.50
C GLU A 282 26.64 18.96 0.34
N SER A 283 26.21 18.23 -0.69
CA SER A 283 26.80 16.92 -1.04
C SER A 283 28.29 17.03 -1.40
N ILE A 284 28.70 18.10 -2.11
CA ILE A 284 30.13 18.36 -2.41
C ILE A 284 30.93 18.58 -1.12
N LYS A 285 30.45 19.53 -0.30
CA LYS A 285 31.07 19.93 0.98
C LYS A 285 31.19 18.79 1.97
N THR A 286 30.18 17.92 2.04
CA THR A 286 30.14 16.77 2.94
C THR A 286 30.93 15.56 2.40
N GLY A 287 30.99 15.44 1.08
CA GLY A 287 31.69 14.39 0.36
C GLY A 287 33.21 14.38 0.46
N LYS A 288 33.83 15.50 0.86
CA LYS A 288 35.30 15.66 0.99
C LYS A 288 36.07 15.12 -0.22
N GLU A 289 35.84 15.73 -1.39
CA GLU A 289 36.44 15.29 -2.67
C GLU A 289 36.02 13.86 -3.08
N GLY A 290 34.83 13.42 -2.65
CA GLY A 290 34.27 12.10 -2.95
C GLY A 290 34.80 10.96 -2.07
N LYS A 291 35.82 11.20 -1.24
CA LYS A 291 36.52 10.17 -0.44
C LYS A 291 35.60 9.40 0.51
N VAL A 292 34.51 10.02 0.98
CA VAL A 292 33.57 9.37 1.93
C VAL A 292 32.57 8.42 1.26
N LEU A 293 32.47 8.42 -0.07
CA LEU A 293 31.60 7.51 -0.83
C LEU A 293 32.30 6.18 -1.18
N PHE A 294 33.58 6.11 -0.86
CA PHE A 294 34.49 5.02 -1.21
C PHE A 294 35.40 4.69 -0.01
N ASP A 295 34.88 4.76 1.23
CA ASP A 295 35.63 4.45 2.45
C ASP A 295 35.25 3.12 3.10
N GLY A 296 34.32 2.39 2.49
CA GLY A 296 33.83 1.07 2.92
C GLY A 296 32.72 1.14 3.97
N ASN A 297 32.16 2.31 4.26
CA ASN A 297 31.11 2.48 5.26
C ASN A 297 29.71 2.61 4.62
N THR A 298 29.01 1.49 4.54
CA THR A 298 27.64 1.35 4.01
C THR A 298 26.52 2.09 4.77
N GLY A 299 26.84 2.83 5.84
CA GLY A 299 25.88 3.64 6.57
C GLY A 299 26.00 3.62 8.09
N SER A 300 26.92 2.85 8.68
CA SER A 300 27.11 2.81 10.14
C SER A 300 27.71 4.10 10.74
N ASN A 301 28.46 4.88 9.96
CA ASN A 301 29.11 6.12 10.38
C ASN A 301 28.48 7.35 9.71
N TRP A 302 27.94 8.29 10.50
CA TRP A 302 27.37 9.53 9.95
C TRP A 302 28.40 10.46 9.29
N LYS A 303 29.70 10.29 9.59
CA LYS A 303 30.80 11.07 8.98
C LYS A 303 31.30 10.51 7.64
N SER A 304 30.82 9.32 7.26
CA SER A 304 31.13 8.62 6.01
C SER A 304 29.89 8.59 5.12
N ARG A 305 29.34 9.78 4.85
CA ARG A 305 28.15 9.97 4.02
C ARG A 305 28.21 11.33 3.35
N THR A 306 27.81 11.41 2.09
CA THR A 306 27.32 12.69 1.53
C THR A 306 25.90 12.92 2.02
N TYR A 307 25.50 14.18 2.15
CA TYR A 307 24.09 14.52 2.32
C TYR A 307 23.73 15.80 1.56
N SER A 308 22.61 15.74 0.85
CA SER A 308 22.11 16.90 0.12
C SER A 308 21.60 17.98 1.05
N LYS A 309 21.45 19.20 0.54
CA LYS A 309 20.72 20.27 1.23
C LYS A 309 19.33 19.78 1.67
N TRP A 310 18.88 20.15 2.87
CA TRP A 310 17.54 19.81 3.33
C TRP A 310 16.47 20.56 2.51
N GLY A 311 15.47 19.85 2.00
CA GLY A 311 14.44 20.39 1.10
C GLY A 311 14.94 20.81 -0.29
N GLY A 312 16.25 20.70 -0.55
CA GLY A 312 16.95 21.15 -1.75
C GLY A 312 17.90 20.08 -2.28
N GLY A 313 18.61 20.39 -3.36
CA GLY A 313 19.37 19.38 -4.10
C GLY A 313 18.46 18.35 -4.77
N ARG A 314 18.79 17.92 -5.98
CA ARG A 314 18.10 16.81 -6.65
C ARG A 314 19.05 15.65 -6.90
N TRP A 315 20.29 15.98 -7.20
CA TRP A 315 21.32 15.06 -7.66
C TRP A 315 22.56 15.11 -6.76
N MET A 316 23.16 13.93 -6.57
CA MET A 316 24.55 13.79 -6.17
C MET A 316 25.22 13.03 -7.30
N THR A 317 26.21 13.65 -7.95
CA THR A 317 26.76 13.16 -9.21
C THR A 317 28.28 13.17 -9.16
N VAL A 318 28.89 11.98 -9.05
CA VAL A 318 30.34 11.80 -9.06
C VAL A 318 30.82 11.27 -10.39
N ASN A 319 31.91 11.82 -10.90
CA ASN A 319 32.77 11.21 -11.91
C ASN A 319 33.90 10.45 -11.20
N VAL A 320 34.20 9.26 -11.69
CA VAL A 320 35.30 8.39 -11.24
C VAL A 320 36.11 8.02 -12.48
N ASP A 321 37.36 8.50 -12.56
CA ASP A 321 38.37 8.00 -13.50
C ASP A 321 39.02 6.77 -12.85
N LEU A 322 38.98 5.58 -13.46
CA LEU A 322 39.64 4.37 -12.93
C LEU A 322 41.14 4.30 -13.25
N GLY A 323 41.66 5.26 -14.02
CA GLY A 323 43.04 5.37 -14.49
C GLY A 323 43.38 4.49 -15.70
N ASN A 324 42.68 3.36 -15.86
CA ASN A 324 42.77 2.43 -16.98
C ASN A 324 41.36 2.00 -17.43
N GLU A 325 41.24 1.34 -18.59
CA GLU A 325 39.99 0.70 -18.99
C GLU A 325 39.72 -0.58 -18.19
N TYR A 326 38.48 -0.77 -17.76
CA TYR A 326 37.98 -1.99 -17.10
C TYR A 326 36.68 -2.47 -17.73
N ALA A 327 36.42 -3.78 -17.65
CA ALA A 327 35.14 -4.38 -18.00
C ALA A 327 34.21 -4.31 -16.78
N LEU A 328 33.37 -3.27 -16.74
CA LEU A 328 32.46 -2.94 -15.65
C LEU A 328 31.19 -3.78 -15.73
N SER A 329 30.67 -4.27 -14.59
CA SER A 329 29.61 -5.30 -14.57
C SER A 329 28.49 -5.02 -13.58
N ALA A 330 28.76 -4.41 -12.42
CA ALA A 330 27.71 -4.10 -11.45
C ALA A 330 28.08 -2.88 -10.59
N PHE A 331 27.08 -2.32 -9.92
CA PHE A 331 27.17 -1.12 -9.09
C PHE A 331 26.25 -1.26 -7.87
N ASP A 332 26.69 -0.70 -6.75
CA ASP A 332 25.85 -0.57 -5.56
C ASP A 332 25.86 0.87 -5.06
N VAL A 333 24.73 1.30 -4.51
CA VAL A 333 24.63 2.53 -3.73
C VAL A 333 23.91 2.21 -2.42
N TRP A 334 24.57 2.48 -1.29
CA TRP A 334 23.93 2.46 0.02
C TRP A 334 23.45 3.86 0.38
N ALA A 335 22.14 4.00 0.57
CA ALA A 335 21.52 5.27 0.93
C ALA A 335 20.53 5.09 2.07
N LEU A 336 20.35 6.14 2.87
CA LEU A 336 19.38 6.15 3.96
C LEU A 336 17.96 5.96 3.40
N HIS A 337 17.17 5.08 4.00
CA HIS A 337 15.82 4.71 3.58
C HIS A 337 14.80 5.01 4.68
N GLU A 338 14.65 6.30 4.94
CA GLU A 338 13.72 6.89 5.91
C GLU A 338 12.66 7.73 5.19
N LYS A 339 11.49 7.86 5.82
CA LYS A 339 10.35 8.64 5.33
C LYS A 339 10.67 10.09 4.91
N SER A 340 11.68 10.71 5.53
CA SER A 340 12.16 12.07 5.17
C SER A 340 13.53 12.09 4.51
N ARG A 341 14.23 10.95 4.42
CA ARG A 341 15.57 10.82 3.84
C ARG A 341 15.61 9.55 2.99
N GLU A 342 15.42 9.70 1.68
CA GLU A 342 15.27 8.59 0.74
C GLU A 342 15.78 9.01 -0.64
N THR A 343 16.46 8.09 -1.31
CA THR A 343 16.76 8.19 -2.75
C THR A 343 15.60 7.63 -3.56
N ALA A 344 15.37 8.12 -4.78
CA ALA A 344 14.51 7.43 -5.74
C ALA A 344 15.22 6.21 -6.33
N GLY A 345 16.55 6.29 -6.41
CA GLY A 345 17.43 5.33 -7.05
C GLY A 345 18.72 6.01 -7.49
N PHE A 346 19.51 5.33 -8.31
CA PHE A 346 20.71 5.88 -8.94
C PHE A 346 20.87 5.39 -10.38
N GLN A 347 21.47 6.23 -11.21
CA GLN A 347 21.83 5.98 -12.61
C GLN A 347 23.36 5.90 -12.76
N VAL A 348 23.82 5.04 -13.67
CA VAL A 348 25.21 4.92 -14.11
C VAL A 348 25.35 5.35 -15.55
N LEU A 349 26.39 6.16 -15.82
CA LEU A 349 26.86 6.52 -17.15
C LEU A 349 28.36 6.21 -17.28
N LEU A 350 28.82 5.85 -18.47
CA LEU A 350 30.22 5.46 -18.73
C LEU A 350 30.83 6.30 -19.85
N SER A 351 32.15 6.38 -19.90
CA SER A 351 32.92 7.15 -20.89
C SER A 351 34.36 6.61 -21.04
N ASP A 352 34.95 6.79 -22.23
CA ASP A 352 36.38 6.51 -22.50
C ASP A 352 37.26 7.78 -22.47
N ASP A 353 36.66 8.98 -22.65
CA ASP A 353 37.36 10.27 -22.77
C ASP A 353 37.18 11.20 -21.55
N GLY A 354 36.30 10.83 -20.61
CA GLY A 354 35.97 11.62 -19.42
C GLY A 354 35.15 12.88 -19.70
N LYS A 355 34.66 13.05 -20.94
CA LYS A 355 33.87 14.21 -21.39
C LYS A 355 32.49 13.80 -21.86
N THR A 356 32.42 12.73 -22.64
CA THR A 356 31.20 12.22 -23.28
C THR A 356 30.67 11.05 -22.48
N PHE A 357 29.76 11.33 -21.53
CA PHE A 357 29.14 10.29 -20.68
C PHE A 357 27.84 9.76 -21.27
N THR A 358 27.73 8.44 -21.30
CA THR A 358 26.62 7.69 -21.89
C THR A 358 25.91 6.84 -20.84
N PRO A 359 24.58 6.89 -20.68
CA PRO A 359 23.84 5.99 -19.78
C PRO A 359 24.01 4.51 -20.07
N HIS A 360 24.16 3.71 -19.01
CA HIS A 360 24.26 2.24 -19.05
C HIS A 360 23.29 1.49 -18.12
N GLY A 361 22.65 2.17 -17.17
CA GLY A 361 21.59 1.58 -16.35
C GLY A 361 21.17 2.48 -15.18
N ALA A 362 20.10 2.09 -14.49
CA ALA A 362 19.74 2.64 -13.19
C ALA A 362 18.97 1.59 -12.37
N ALA A 363 19.01 1.73 -11.05
CA ALA A 363 18.20 0.94 -10.13
C ALA A 363 17.36 1.88 -9.26
N SER A 364 16.08 1.56 -9.08
CA SER A 364 15.19 2.26 -8.14
C SER A 364 15.39 1.70 -6.73
N THR A 365 15.23 2.55 -5.71
CA THR A 365 15.27 2.13 -4.30
C THR A 365 14.16 1.09 -4.05
N PRO A 366 14.48 -0.08 -3.45
CA PRO A 366 13.52 -1.18 -3.32
C PRO A 366 12.34 -0.86 -2.39
N GLU A 367 11.15 -1.38 -2.73
CA GLU A 367 9.95 -1.27 -1.90
C GLU A 367 10.09 -2.10 -0.62
N LEU A 368 10.51 -1.42 0.43
CA LEU A 368 10.77 -2.00 1.75
C LEU A 368 10.24 -1.03 2.81
N GLU A 369 9.86 -1.53 3.99
CA GLU A 369 9.40 -0.67 5.08
C GLU A 369 10.42 0.44 5.41
N LEU A 370 9.89 1.64 5.66
CA LEU A 370 10.67 2.84 5.97
C LEU A 370 11.10 2.79 7.43
N ALA A 371 12.40 2.88 7.67
CA ALA A 371 13.02 2.44 8.91
C ALA A 371 14.10 3.44 9.37
N LYS A 372 14.07 3.84 10.66
CA LYS A 372 14.99 4.86 11.18
C LYS A 372 16.43 4.34 11.25
N ASN A 373 17.38 5.14 10.75
CA ASN A 373 18.79 4.80 10.54
C ASN A 373 19.04 3.57 9.65
N PHE A 374 18.04 3.10 8.91
CA PHE A 374 18.20 1.95 8.03
C PHE A 374 18.72 2.38 6.64
N PHE A 375 19.78 1.74 6.14
CA PHE A 375 20.40 2.03 4.85
C PHE A 375 20.02 0.99 3.80
N ALA A 376 19.23 1.37 2.80
CA ALA A 376 18.93 0.51 1.66
C ALA A 376 20.19 0.39 0.78
N ARG A 377 20.64 -0.85 0.60
CA ARG A 377 21.44 -1.22 -0.56
C ARG A 377 20.53 -1.20 -1.78
N THR A 378 20.81 -0.30 -2.71
CA THR A 378 20.23 -0.33 -4.06
C THR A 378 21.30 -0.94 -4.98
N HIS A 379 20.95 -2.02 -5.68
CA HIS A 379 21.89 -2.80 -6.49
C HIS A 379 21.53 -2.73 -7.98
N LEU A 380 22.54 -2.61 -8.84
CA LEU A 380 22.42 -2.60 -10.30
C LEU A 380 23.43 -3.56 -10.91
N VAL A 381 22.97 -4.56 -11.65
CA VAL A 381 23.81 -5.39 -12.54
C VAL A 381 23.62 -4.90 -13.98
N LEU A 382 24.71 -4.75 -14.74
CA LEU A 382 24.64 -4.50 -16.18
C LEU A 382 24.36 -5.82 -16.91
N ASN A 383 23.50 -5.78 -17.94
CA ASN A 383 23.15 -6.97 -18.72
C ASN A 383 24.38 -7.67 -19.33
N GLU A 384 25.39 -6.89 -19.72
CA GLU A 384 26.66 -7.35 -20.31
C GLU A 384 27.78 -6.42 -19.82
N PRO A 385 29.02 -6.90 -19.62
CA PRO A 385 30.10 -6.03 -19.15
C PRO A 385 30.52 -4.97 -20.18
N VAL A 386 30.68 -3.74 -19.71
CA VAL A 386 31.05 -2.58 -20.54
C VAL A 386 32.50 -2.20 -20.30
N LYS A 387 33.30 -2.16 -21.36
CA LYS A 387 34.66 -1.62 -21.33
C LYS A 387 34.58 -0.09 -21.31
N ALA A 388 35.02 0.50 -20.21
CA ALA A 388 35.12 1.95 -20.02
C ALA A 388 36.25 2.30 -19.04
N ARG A 389 36.71 3.55 -19.08
CA ARG A 389 37.67 4.10 -18.09
C ARG A 389 36.99 4.99 -17.04
N TYR A 390 35.99 5.76 -17.46
CA TYR A 390 35.33 6.76 -16.63
C TYR A 390 33.90 6.32 -16.31
N VAL A 391 33.49 6.51 -15.06
CA VAL A 391 32.15 6.20 -14.54
C VAL A 391 31.55 7.47 -13.95
N GLN A 392 30.34 7.84 -14.35
CA GLN A 392 29.53 8.87 -13.71
C GLN A 392 28.33 8.22 -13.03
N ILE A 393 28.15 8.47 -11.72
CA ILE A 393 27.05 7.91 -10.93
C ILE A 393 26.19 9.06 -10.43
N ARG A 394 24.91 9.06 -10.82
CA ARG A 394 23.91 10.09 -10.47
C ARG A 394 22.89 9.48 -9.50
N VAL A 395 22.87 9.92 -8.26
CA VAL A 395 21.87 9.51 -7.27
C VAL A 395 20.78 10.58 -7.19
N GLU A 396 19.51 10.20 -7.39
CA GLU A 396 18.36 11.10 -7.30
C GLU A 396 17.73 11.04 -5.90
N ARG A 397 17.47 12.19 -5.30
CA ARG A 397 16.60 12.30 -4.11
C ARG A 397 15.15 11.99 -4.49
N LYS A 398 14.47 11.13 -3.74
CA LYS A 398 13.05 10.84 -3.97
C LYS A 398 12.22 12.11 -3.80
N LYS A 399 11.30 12.39 -4.72
CA LYS A 399 10.52 13.66 -4.75
C LYS A 399 9.75 13.93 -3.45
N SER A 400 9.31 12.89 -2.74
CA SER A 400 8.68 12.96 -1.41
C SER A 400 9.68 13.17 -0.27
N ALA A 401 10.90 12.65 -0.36
CA ALA A 401 11.92 12.79 0.68
C ALA A 401 12.52 14.21 0.72
N LYS A 402 12.99 14.66 1.89
CA LYS A 402 13.56 16.00 2.09
C LYS A 402 15.05 16.09 1.81
N GLN A 403 15.79 15.02 2.01
CA GLN A 403 17.23 14.95 1.80
C GLN A 403 17.57 13.58 1.23
N GLN A 404 18.67 13.47 0.48
CA GLN A 404 19.32 12.18 0.28
C GLN A 404 20.57 12.13 1.15
N GLN A 405 20.83 10.97 1.77
CA GLN A 405 22.11 10.67 2.39
C GLN A 405 22.66 9.42 1.73
N VAL A 406 23.79 9.55 1.04
CA VAL A 406 24.45 8.43 0.36
C VAL A 406 25.71 8.12 1.14
N ALA A 407 25.77 6.89 1.66
CA ALA A 407 26.89 6.41 2.45
C ALA A 407 28.02 5.93 1.53
N GLU A 408 27.75 4.91 0.71
CA GLU A 408 28.78 4.17 -0.01
C GLU A 408 28.36 3.89 -1.46
N ILE A 409 29.35 3.82 -2.36
CA ILE A 409 29.19 3.47 -3.77
C ILE A 409 30.21 2.37 -4.15
N ALA A 410 29.75 1.23 -4.65
CA ALA A 410 30.64 0.19 -5.19
C ALA A 410 30.60 0.14 -6.72
N ILE A 411 31.75 -0.11 -7.34
CA ILE A 411 31.94 -0.37 -8.77
C ILE A 411 32.61 -1.74 -8.91
N TRP A 412 31.94 -2.65 -9.60
CA TRP A 412 32.35 -4.04 -9.78
C TRP A 412 32.67 -4.34 -11.24
N GLY A 413 33.70 -5.15 -11.49
CA GLY A 413 34.09 -5.54 -12.83
C GLY A 413 35.36 -6.39 -12.87
N SER A 414 36.10 -6.31 -13.98
CA SER A 414 37.36 -7.05 -14.17
C SER A 414 38.32 -6.30 -15.12
N LYS A 415 39.59 -6.71 -15.16
CA LYS A 415 40.50 -6.30 -16.24
C LYS A 415 39.99 -6.86 -17.58
N PRO A 416 40.01 -6.09 -18.68
CA PRO A 416 39.63 -6.60 -19.99
C PRO A 416 40.56 -7.76 -20.40
N VAL A 417 39.97 -8.86 -20.84
CA VAL A 417 40.70 -10.06 -21.29
C VAL A 417 40.90 -9.97 -22.80
N GLU A 418 42.13 -10.22 -23.26
CA GLU A 418 42.45 -10.22 -24.68
C GLU A 418 41.65 -11.31 -25.43
N GLY A 419 41.06 -10.95 -26.59
CA GLY A 419 40.18 -11.82 -27.35
C GLY A 419 38.72 -11.89 -26.86
N VAL A 420 38.38 -11.32 -25.70
CA VAL A 420 36.99 -11.21 -25.23
C VAL A 420 36.35 -9.92 -25.74
N SER A 421 35.14 -10.03 -26.29
CA SER A 421 34.35 -8.88 -26.72
C SER A 421 33.57 -8.28 -25.55
N TYR A 422 33.59 -6.96 -25.43
CA TYR A 422 32.89 -6.18 -24.41
C TYR A 422 32.04 -5.10 -25.08
N LEU A 423 30.97 -4.64 -24.43
CA LEU A 423 30.28 -3.42 -24.85
C LEU A 423 31.24 -2.21 -24.70
N LYS A 424 31.05 -1.17 -25.52
CA LYS A 424 31.86 0.06 -25.44
C LYS A 424 31.19 1.11 -24.56
N SER A 425 31.94 2.10 -24.07
CA SER A 425 31.39 3.18 -23.25
C SER A 425 30.25 3.96 -23.94
N ASP A 426 30.25 4.07 -25.27
CA ASP A 426 29.23 4.73 -26.10
C ASP A 426 27.95 3.90 -26.36
N SER A 427 27.97 2.61 -25.97
CA SER A 427 26.82 1.70 -26.06
C SER A 427 25.70 2.11 -25.08
N ARG A 428 24.44 1.73 -25.31
CA ARG A 428 23.30 2.07 -24.44
C ARG A 428 22.71 0.81 -23.78
N PRO A 429 21.94 0.92 -22.68
CA PRO A 429 21.23 -0.23 -22.13
C PRO A 429 20.13 -0.70 -23.09
N LYS A 430 19.87 -1.99 -23.05
CA LYS A 430 18.64 -2.58 -23.59
C LYS A 430 17.46 -2.01 -22.80
N VAL A 431 16.44 -1.51 -23.50
CA VAL A 431 15.27 -0.86 -22.85
C VAL A 431 14.53 -1.89 -21.99
N ALA A 432 14.24 -1.53 -20.73
CA ALA A 432 13.37 -2.30 -19.84
C ALA A 432 11.91 -1.84 -20.00
N PHE A 433 11.02 -2.80 -20.22
CA PHE A 433 9.59 -2.56 -20.43
C PHE A 433 8.78 -3.79 -20.02
N ASP A 434 7.49 -3.59 -19.76
CA ASP A 434 6.51 -4.63 -19.51
C ASP A 434 5.56 -4.76 -20.71
N VAL A 435 4.95 -5.94 -20.87
CA VAL A 435 3.92 -6.19 -21.87
C VAL A 435 2.65 -6.71 -21.20
N SER A 436 1.54 -6.01 -21.40
CA SER A 436 0.22 -6.41 -20.92
C SER A 436 -0.73 -6.63 -22.10
N THR A 437 -1.32 -7.82 -22.19
CA THR A 437 -2.33 -8.12 -23.21
C THR A 437 -3.68 -7.55 -22.78
N ILE A 438 -4.28 -6.71 -23.64
CA ILE A 438 -5.58 -6.09 -23.37
C ILE A 438 -6.70 -6.96 -23.97
N GLN A 439 -6.51 -7.40 -25.21
CA GLN A 439 -7.37 -8.38 -25.87
C GLN A 439 -6.60 -9.12 -26.96
N SER A 440 -7.25 -10.04 -27.67
CA SER A 440 -6.59 -10.97 -28.59
C SER A 440 -5.81 -10.32 -29.74
N GLY A 441 -6.11 -9.07 -30.11
CA GLY A 441 -5.36 -8.29 -31.10
C GLY A 441 -4.64 -7.05 -30.57
N VAL A 442 -4.56 -6.86 -29.24
CA VAL A 442 -4.08 -5.60 -28.63
C VAL A 442 -3.20 -5.87 -27.41
N ALA A 443 -2.00 -5.30 -27.40
CA ALA A 443 -1.11 -5.27 -26.23
C ALA A 443 -0.67 -3.84 -25.92
N LYS A 444 -0.51 -3.52 -24.63
CA LYS A 444 0.17 -2.31 -24.14
C LYS A 444 1.60 -2.66 -23.77
N ILE A 445 2.53 -1.92 -24.37
CA ILE A 445 3.97 -1.99 -24.13
C ILE A 445 4.33 -0.79 -23.26
N ASP A 446 4.83 -1.01 -22.05
CA ASP A 446 5.06 0.05 -21.06
C ASP A 446 6.53 0.08 -20.63
N TRP A 447 7.24 1.15 -20.99
CA TRP A 447 8.65 1.40 -20.65
C TRP A 447 8.79 2.57 -19.67
N SER A 448 7.78 2.81 -18.83
CA SER A 448 7.78 3.89 -17.82
C SER A 448 8.90 3.78 -16.78
N GLN A 449 9.52 2.60 -16.63
CA GLN A 449 10.76 2.44 -15.87
C GLN A 449 11.98 2.96 -16.64
N SER A 450 12.01 2.80 -17.96
CA SER A 450 13.09 3.28 -18.84
C SER A 450 13.05 4.78 -19.13
N THR A 451 11.89 5.45 -19.09
CA THR A 451 11.84 6.92 -19.21
C THR A 451 12.53 7.65 -18.05
N LYS A 452 12.78 6.95 -16.93
CA LYS A 452 13.58 7.45 -15.81
C LYS A 452 15.09 7.35 -16.07
N LEU A 453 15.52 6.61 -17.10
CA LEU A 453 16.93 6.37 -17.41
C LEU A 453 17.56 7.48 -18.23
N ASP A 454 16.90 7.99 -19.27
CA ASP A 454 17.48 9.02 -20.13
C ASP A 454 16.41 9.97 -20.69
N ALA A 455 16.45 11.22 -20.25
CA ALA A 455 15.55 12.27 -20.73
C ALA A 455 15.88 12.75 -22.16
N ASN A 456 17.02 12.33 -22.73
CA ASN A 456 17.47 12.75 -24.05
C ASN A 456 16.99 11.84 -25.19
N VAL A 457 16.22 10.78 -24.89
CA VAL A 457 15.56 9.98 -25.91
C VAL A 457 14.64 10.90 -26.73
N LYS A 458 14.87 10.99 -28.04
CA LYS A 458 14.02 11.77 -28.95
C LYS A 458 12.77 10.99 -29.34
N GLN A 459 12.94 9.68 -29.50
CA GLN A 459 11.91 8.77 -29.99
C GLN A 459 12.12 7.38 -29.39
N TRP A 460 11.04 6.74 -28.97
CA TRP A 460 11.00 5.31 -28.66
C TRP A 460 10.49 4.55 -29.88
N LYS A 461 11.06 3.38 -30.16
CA LYS A 461 10.64 2.52 -31.26
C LYS A 461 10.33 1.13 -30.74
N VAL A 462 9.19 0.58 -31.15
CA VAL A 462 8.74 -0.75 -30.75
C VAL A 462 8.92 -1.71 -31.93
N TYR A 463 9.54 -2.85 -31.65
CA TYR A 463 9.84 -3.91 -32.59
C TYR A 463 9.11 -5.20 -32.23
N GLN A 464 8.90 -6.04 -33.23
CA GLN A 464 8.19 -7.32 -33.12
C GLN A 464 8.87 -8.38 -34.01
N SER A 465 9.09 -9.58 -33.49
CA SER A 465 9.49 -10.78 -34.24
C SER A 465 8.67 -12.00 -33.77
N ASP A 466 8.73 -13.09 -34.54
CA ASP A 466 8.22 -14.42 -34.18
C ASP A 466 9.27 -15.26 -33.41
N LYS A 467 10.50 -14.76 -33.26
CA LYS A 467 11.61 -15.40 -32.53
C LYS A 467 12.25 -14.42 -31.56
N ALA A 468 12.94 -14.94 -30.54
CA ALA A 468 13.78 -14.11 -29.68
C ALA A 468 14.91 -13.47 -30.50
N PHE A 469 15.20 -12.20 -30.23
CA PHE A 469 16.29 -11.46 -30.88
C PHE A 469 16.98 -10.53 -29.87
N ALA A 470 18.30 -10.44 -29.98
CA ALA A 470 19.13 -9.56 -29.15
C ALA A 470 19.44 -8.21 -29.82
N SER A 471 19.25 -8.11 -31.14
CA SER A 471 19.52 -6.89 -31.92
C SER A 471 18.59 -6.75 -33.12
N ILE A 472 18.18 -5.53 -33.45
CA ILE A 472 17.37 -5.22 -34.64
C ILE A 472 18.18 -5.20 -35.95
N LYS A 473 19.51 -5.35 -35.89
CA LYS A 473 20.38 -5.37 -37.08
C LYS A 473 20.55 -6.76 -37.70
N ASP A 474 20.48 -7.80 -36.88
CA ASP A 474 20.81 -9.19 -37.23
C ASP A 474 19.60 -10.12 -37.10
N SER A 475 18.39 -9.58 -37.24
CA SER A 475 17.13 -10.30 -37.04
C SER A 475 16.06 -9.94 -38.09
N ASP A 476 15.00 -10.74 -38.12
CA ASP A 476 13.76 -10.50 -38.88
C ASP A 476 12.80 -9.50 -38.17
N ALA A 477 13.29 -8.78 -37.16
CA ALA A 477 12.48 -7.90 -36.32
C ALA A 477 11.91 -6.70 -37.10
N LYS A 478 10.58 -6.59 -37.09
CA LYS A 478 9.84 -5.53 -37.76
C LYS A 478 9.60 -4.36 -36.81
N LEU A 479 9.96 -3.14 -37.24
CA LEU A 479 9.51 -1.90 -36.60
C LEU A 479 7.99 -1.77 -36.78
N ILE A 480 7.26 -1.67 -35.66
CA ILE A 480 5.78 -1.61 -35.65
C ILE A 480 5.22 -0.28 -35.14
N LYS A 481 5.98 0.44 -34.30
CA LYS A 481 5.57 1.76 -33.79
C LYS A 481 6.80 2.64 -33.54
N SER A 482 6.63 3.94 -33.71
CA SER A 482 7.58 4.95 -33.22
C SER A 482 6.79 6.06 -32.54
N VAL A 483 7.21 6.47 -31.34
CA VAL A 483 6.51 7.48 -30.52
C VAL A 483 7.50 8.46 -29.90
N ASN A 484 7.04 9.65 -29.51
CA ASN A 484 7.91 10.70 -28.97
C ASN A 484 8.63 10.26 -27.69
N GLY A 485 9.82 10.81 -27.45
CA GLY A 485 10.62 10.50 -26.25
C GLY A 485 9.92 10.77 -24.90
N SER A 486 8.93 11.67 -24.89
CA SER A 486 8.08 11.95 -23.73
C SER A 486 7.11 10.83 -23.37
N GLU A 487 6.81 9.92 -24.30
CA GLU A 487 5.89 8.81 -24.05
C GLU A 487 6.56 7.74 -23.18
N SER A 488 5.78 7.17 -22.26
CA SER A 488 6.20 6.08 -21.38
C SER A 488 5.67 4.71 -21.78
N HIS A 489 4.75 4.66 -22.74
CA HIS A 489 4.10 3.44 -23.20
C HIS A 489 3.51 3.65 -24.60
N THR A 490 3.08 2.57 -25.23
CA THR A 490 2.17 2.65 -26.38
C THR A 490 1.31 1.40 -26.48
N VAL A 491 0.23 1.52 -27.24
CA VAL A 491 -0.64 0.40 -27.59
C VAL A 491 -0.30 -0.09 -29.00
N VAL A 492 -0.17 -1.41 -29.13
CA VAL A 492 0.17 -2.12 -30.36
C VAL A 492 -1.03 -2.94 -30.83
N TYR A 493 -1.42 -2.70 -32.08
CA TYR A 493 -2.41 -3.44 -32.85
C TYR A 493 -2.19 -3.18 -34.36
N PRO A 494 -2.69 -4.04 -35.26
CA PRO A 494 -3.34 -5.32 -34.99
C PRO A 494 -2.30 -6.42 -34.72
N LEU A 495 -2.58 -7.24 -33.70
CA LEU A 495 -1.82 -8.45 -33.39
C LEU A 495 -2.67 -9.69 -33.72
N LYS A 496 -2.01 -10.81 -34.06
CA LYS A 496 -2.72 -12.07 -34.34
C LYS A 496 -3.12 -12.77 -33.03
N PRO A 497 -4.39 -13.20 -32.87
CA PRO A 497 -4.81 -14.01 -31.73
C PRO A 497 -4.01 -15.30 -31.57
N GLY A 498 -3.79 -15.73 -30.32
CA GLY A 498 -3.09 -16.98 -29.99
C GLY A 498 -1.59 -17.02 -30.31
N HIS A 499 -1.08 -16.06 -31.09
CA HIS A 499 0.29 -16.03 -31.59
C HIS A 499 1.28 -15.60 -30.51
N ASN A 500 2.49 -16.15 -30.54
CA ASN A 500 3.58 -15.79 -29.65
C ASN A 500 4.47 -14.75 -30.34
N TYR A 501 4.44 -13.51 -29.85
CA TYR A 501 5.32 -12.46 -30.33
C TYR A 501 6.48 -12.22 -29.37
N PHE A 502 7.62 -11.87 -29.92
CA PHE A 502 8.74 -11.30 -29.20
C PHE A 502 8.72 -9.80 -29.44
N PHE A 503 8.27 -9.03 -28.45
CA PHE A 503 8.32 -7.56 -28.50
C PHE A 503 9.66 -7.05 -28.00
N ALA A 504 10.11 -5.92 -28.52
CA ALA A 504 11.27 -5.20 -28.02
C ALA A 504 11.05 -3.69 -28.13
N VAL A 505 11.77 -2.91 -27.34
CA VAL A 505 11.80 -1.45 -27.44
C VAL A 505 13.25 -1.00 -27.61
N THR A 506 13.48 -0.05 -28.53
CA THR A 506 14.75 0.68 -28.71
C THR A 506 14.54 2.16 -28.43
N ALA A 507 15.63 2.85 -28.13
CA ALA A 507 15.68 4.30 -27.95
C ALA A 507 16.48 4.95 -29.08
N VAL A 508 15.99 6.10 -29.55
CA VAL A 508 16.65 6.94 -30.57
C VAL A 508 17.17 8.21 -29.92
N TYR A 509 18.45 8.48 -30.16
CA TYR A 509 19.19 9.64 -29.65
C TYR A 509 19.72 10.49 -30.80
N ASP A 510 20.37 11.62 -30.49
CA ASP A 510 21.02 12.48 -31.50
C ASP A 510 22.14 11.74 -32.26
N GLN A 511 22.76 10.72 -31.65
CA GLN A 511 23.76 9.84 -32.26
C GLN A 511 23.14 8.70 -33.10
N GLY A 512 21.80 8.59 -33.14
CA GLY A 512 21.06 7.55 -33.83
C GLY A 512 20.36 6.56 -32.91
N GLU A 513 19.87 5.47 -33.51
CA GLU A 513 19.15 4.40 -32.81
C GLU A 513 20.10 3.35 -32.26
N TYR A 514 19.93 2.99 -30.98
CA TYR A 514 20.70 1.90 -30.39
C TYR A 514 20.01 0.55 -30.62
N PRO A 515 20.66 -0.43 -31.30
CA PRO A 515 19.95 -1.56 -31.87
C PRO A 515 19.79 -2.78 -30.95
N GLN A 516 20.51 -2.84 -29.82
CA GLN A 516 20.47 -4.01 -28.93
C GLN A 516 19.24 -3.95 -28.01
N VAL A 517 18.60 -5.11 -27.81
CA VAL A 517 17.32 -5.23 -27.10
C VAL A 517 17.26 -6.50 -26.25
N ASN A 518 16.38 -6.47 -25.25
CA ASN A 518 15.85 -7.68 -24.62
C ASN A 518 14.44 -7.90 -25.18
N SER A 519 14.20 -9.02 -25.87
CA SER A 519 12.88 -9.30 -26.45
C SER A 519 11.98 -10.09 -25.48
N ILE A 520 10.80 -9.57 -25.14
CA ILE A 520 9.84 -10.22 -24.24
C ILE A 520 8.88 -11.09 -25.04
N ALA A 521 8.80 -12.38 -24.68
CA ALA A 521 7.86 -13.33 -25.25
C ALA A 521 6.45 -13.14 -24.67
N THR A 522 5.50 -12.79 -25.53
CA THR A 522 4.10 -12.56 -25.18
C THR A 522 3.19 -13.41 -26.05
N ARG A 523 2.46 -14.35 -25.43
CA ARG A 523 1.36 -15.05 -26.08
C ARG A 523 0.12 -14.16 -26.10
N MET A 524 -0.34 -13.76 -27.28
CA MET A 524 -1.63 -13.09 -27.42
C MET A 524 -2.78 -14.06 -27.03
N PRO A 525 -3.81 -13.61 -26.30
CA PRO A 525 -4.95 -14.48 -26.02
C PRO A 525 -5.72 -14.81 -27.30
N MET A 526 -6.44 -15.94 -27.30
CA MET A 526 -7.51 -16.18 -28.28
C MET A 526 -8.66 -15.19 -28.02
N PRO A 527 -9.53 -14.89 -29.02
CA PRO A 527 -10.69 -14.06 -28.76
C PRO A 527 -11.59 -14.77 -27.74
N LEU A 528 -12.06 -14.03 -26.74
CA LEU A 528 -12.84 -14.56 -25.62
C LEU A 528 -12.11 -15.64 -24.80
N GLU A 529 -10.77 -15.70 -24.83
CA GLU A 529 -10.02 -16.52 -23.86
C GLU A 529 -10.31 -16.03 -22.43
N CYS A 530 -10.61 -16.98 -21.55
CA CYS A 530 -11.00 -16.75 -20.17
C CYS A 530 -10.27 -17.76 -19.27
N ARG A 531 -9.31 -17.29 -18.48
CA ARG A 531 -8.44 -18.07 -17.59
C ARG A 531 -8.75 -17.80 -16.13
N THR A 532 -9.04 -16.55 -15.79
CA THR A 532 -9.43 -16.12 -14.44
C THR A 532 -10.80 -15.46 -14.48
N PHE A 533 -11.38 -15.20 -13.30
CA PHE A 533 -12.67 -14.51 -13.19
C PHE A 533 -12.70 -13.17 -13.94
N GLY A 534 -11.61 -12.40 -13.86
CA GLY A 534 -11.51 -11.06 -14.46
C GLY A 534 -11.61 -11.06 -16.00
N ASP A 535 -11.11 -12.10 -16.67
CA ASP A 535 -11.19 -12.22 -18.14
C ASP A 535 -12.63 -12.34 -18.67
N MET A 536 -13.55 -12.80 -17.82
CA MET A 536 -14.97 -12.90 -18.10
C MET A 536 -15.70 -11.55 -17.97
N VAL A 537 -15.25 -10.65 -17.08
CA VAL A 537 -16.04 -9.45 -16.74
C VAL A 537 -15.81 -8.32 -17.75
N ALA A 538 -16.89 -7.94 -18.41
CA ALA A 538 -16.98 -6.86 -19.38
C ALA A 538 -18.18 -5.94 -19.06
N ILE A 539 -18.36 -4.85 -19.80
CA ILE A 539 -19.47 -3.91 -19.56
C ILE A 539 -19.96 -3.20 -20.83
N ASN A 540 -21.25 -2.89 -20.88
CA ASN A 540 -21.81 -1.99 -21.87
C ASN A 540 -21.54 -0.55 -21.44
N HIS A 541 -20.64 0.11 -22.17
CA HIS A 541 -20.46 1.56 -22.12
C HIS A 541 -20.27 2.03 -23.57
N PHE A 542 -21.11 2.99 -23.97
CA PHE A 542 -21.16 3.51 -25.32
C PHE A 542 -20.75 4.98 -25.27
N TRP A 543 -19.62 5.31 -25.90
CA TRP A 543 -19.19 6.70 -26.02
C TRP A 543 -20.22 7.51 -26.83
N ASP A 544 -20.55 8.71 -26.37
CA ASP A 544 -21.68 9.57 -26.79
C ASP A 544 -23.09 8.98 -26.56
N GLY A 545 -23.18 7.81 -25.92
CA GLY A 545 -24.44 7.17 -25.52
C GLY A 545 -25.02 6.11 -26.45
N GLY A 546 -26.07 5.45 -25.95
CA GLY A 546 -26.96 4.57 -26.72
C GLY A 546 -28.34 5.18 -26.94
N GLY A 547 -29.29 4.37 -27.44
CA GLY A 547 -30.60 4.84 -27.94
C GLY A 547 -31.47 5.61 -26.94
N HIS A 548 -31.21 5.46 -25.64
CA HIS A 548 -31.93 6.14 -24.55
C HIS A 548 -31.05 7.12 -23.76
N ARG A 549 -29.94 7.58 -24.33
CA ARG A 549 -29.04 8.52 -23.67
C ARG A 549 -29.53 9.97 -23.80
N VAL A 550 -29.72 10.61 -22.65
CA VAL A 550 -29.71 12.06 -22.50
C VAL A 550 -28.25 12.51 -22.36
N ASN A 551 -27.82 13.51 -23.12
CA ASN A 551 -26.44 14.02 -23.09
C ASN A 551 -26.33 15.34 -22.31
N HIS A 552 -25.11 15.66 -21.87
CA HIS A 552 -24.75 16.89 -21.16
C HIS A 552 -24.29 17.94 -22.20
N PRO A 553 -25.18 18.81 -22.71
CA PRO A 553 -24.94 19.54 -23.97
C PRO A 553 -23.72 20.47 -23.94
N GLU A 554 -23.34 20.99 -22.77
CA GLU A 554 -22.22 21.92 -22.62
C GLU A 554 -20.88 21.23 -22.29
N ASN A 555 -20.89 19.95 -21.85
CA ASN A 555 -19.73 19.31 -21.22
C ASN A 555 -19.54 17.79 -21.51
N GLN A 556 -20.23 17.21 -22.49
CA GLN A 556 -20.23 15.74 -22.73
C GLN A 556 -18.82 15.09 -22.75
N ASP A 557 -17.87 15.59 -23.53
CA ASP A 557 -16.52 14.99 -23.63
C ASP A 557 -15.77 14.98 -22.30
N ALA A 558 -16.00 15.97 -21.42
CA ALA A 558 -15.45 15.97 -20.07
C ALA A 558 -16.07 14.85 -19.21
N TYR A 559 -17.39 14.66 -19.29
CA TYR A 559 -18.08 13.58 -18.57
C TYR A 559 -17.68 12.19 -19.09
N GLU A 560 -17.55 12.00 -20.42
CA GLU A 560 -17.09 10.72 -21.01
C GLU A 560 -15.66 10.38 -20.58
N ARG A 561 -14.76 11.37 -20.50
CA ARG A 561 -13.40 11.16 -19.96
C ARG A 561 -13.42 10.73 -18.50
N ILE A 562 -14.24 11.38 -17.67
CA ILE A 562 -14.40 11.00 -16.26
C ILE A 562 -15.03 9.60 -16.15
N ALA A 563 -15.99 9.24 -17.01
CA ALA A 563 -16.56 7.91 -17.05
C ALA A 563 -15.51 6.84 -17.41
N VAL A 564 -14.66 7.07 -18.40
CA VAL A 564 -13.55 6.15 -18.74
C VAL A 564 -12.51 6.07 -17.62
N ASP A 565 -12.21 7.19 -16.93
CA ASP A 565 -11.33 7.20 -15.75
C ASP A 565 -11.93 6.45 -14.54
N LEU A 566 -13.26 6.52 -14.35
CA LEU A 566 -13.99 5.77 -13.34
C LEU A 566 -14.05 4.28 -13.69
N LEU A 567 -14.25 3.94 -14.97
CA LEU A 567 -14.26 2.55 -15.44
C LEU A 567 -12.88 1.91 -15.29
N GLY A 568 -11.80 2.65 -15.57
CA GLY A 568 -10.42 2.21 -15.34
C GLY A 568 -10.09 1.86 -13.88
N GLN A 569 -10.88 2.33 -12.91
CA GLN A 569 -10.75 1.97 -11.48
C GLN A 569 -11.41 0.62 -11.13
N THR A 570 -12.17 0.01 -12.03
CA THR A 570 -12.98 -1.20 -11.73
C THR A 570 -12.25 -2.52 -11.96
N GLY A 571 -11.22 -2.54 -12.83
CA GLY A 571 -10.56 -3.77 -13.30
C GLY A 571 -11.32 -4.53 -14.40
N ILE A 572 -12.48 -4.04 -14.85
CA ILE A 572 -13.26 -4.60 -15.96
C ILE A 572 -12.43 -4.57 -17.26
N LYS A 573 -12.44 -5.67 -18.02
CA LYS A 573 -11.47 -5.91 -19.11
C LYS A 573 -11.92 -5.50 -20.51
N GLN A 574 -13.22 -5.31 -20.77
CA GLN A 574 -13.72 -5.01 -22.13
C GLN A 574 -15.02 -4.20 -22.12
N ILE A 575 -15.18 -3.30 -23.11
CA ILE A 575 -16.46 -2.64 -23.44
C ILE A 575 -17.05 -3.12 -24.76
N ARG A 576 -18.36 -2.99 -24.93
CA ARG A 576 -19.11 -3.26 -26.17
C ARG A 576 -19.54 -1.94 -26.81
N TRP A 577 -19.22 -1.71 -28.09
CA TRP A 577 -19.65 -0.50 -28.82
C TRP A 577 -19.73 -0.74 -30.35
N TRP A 578 -20.79 -0.25 -31.00
CA TRP A 578 -21.07 -0.47 -32.43
C TRP A 578 -20.31 0.47 -33.39
N ARG A 579 -19.68 1.53 -32.88
CA ARG A 579 -18.83 2.42 -33.68
C ARG A 579 -17.37 1.98 -33.60
N VAL A 580 -16.61 2.36 -34.62
CA VAL A 580 -15.17 2.14 -34.73
C VAL A 580 -14.50 3.50 -34.82
N ASP A 581 -13.80 3.90 -33.76
CA ASP A 581 -13.04 5.15 -33.71
C ASP A 581 -11.70 4.89 -33.00
N SER A 582 -10.59 5.18 -33.68
CA SER A 582 -9.26 4.88 -33.16
C SER A 582 -8.84 5.78 -32.00
N ALA A 583 -9.30 7.03 -31.94
CA ALA A 583 -8.99 7.93 -30.84
C ALA A 583 -9.73 7.50 -29.57
N ILE A 584 -11.01 7.12 -29.70
CA ILE A 584 -11.81 6.60 -28.58
C ILE A 584 -11.31 5.22 -28.13
N PHE A 585 -11.01 4.29 -29.05
CA PHE A 585 -10.48 2.97 -28.68
C PHE A 585 -9.16 3.09 -27.90
N ASN A 586 -8.24 3.98 -28.30
CA ASN A 586 -6.99 4.18 -27.58
C ASN A 586 -7.23 4.66 -26.13
N ARG A 587 -8.24 5.51 -25.86
CA ARG A 587 -8.58 5.91 -24.48
C ARG A 587 -8.93 4.71 -23.60
N TYR A 588 -9.64 3.71 -24.14
CA TYR A 588 -9.93 2.47 -23.42
C TYR A 588 -8.69 1.59 -23.28
N TYR A 589 -7.91 1.42 -24.36
CA TYR A 589 -6.70 0.62 -24.35
C TYR A 589 -5.63 1.16 -23.39
N ASP A 590 -5.50 2.49 -23.24
CA ASP A 590 -4.59 3.11 -22.28
C ASP A 590 -4.92 2.74 -20.81
N LYS A 591 -6.21 2.50 -20.52
CA LYS A 591 -6.73 1.98 -19.24
C LYS A 591 -6.70 0.45 -19.13
N GLY A 592 -6.23 -0.26 -20.16
CA GLY A 592 -6.22 -1.73 -20.20
C GLY A 592 -7.58 -2.36 -20.53
N ILE A 593 -8.49 -1.61 -21.15
CA ILE A 593 -9.87 -2.02 -21.45
C ILE A 593 -9.99 -2.31 -22.95
N GLY A 594 -10.33 -3.53 -23.33
CA GLY A 594 -10.59 -3.93 -24.71
C GLY A 594 -11.89 -3.38 -25.28
N VAL A 595 -12.10 -3.56 -26.59
CA VAL A 595 -13.35 -3.22 -27.30
C VAL A 595 -13.87 -4.42 -28.10
N TYR A 596 -15.17 -4.66 -27.98
CA TYR A 596 -15.99 -5.62 -28.73
C TYR A 596 -17.00 -4.86 -29.60
N SER A 597 -17.23 -5.28 -30.85
CA SER A 597 -17.94 -4.43 -31.83
C SER A 597 -18.92 -5.16 -32.76
N TYR A 598 -19.57 -4.41 -33.65
CA TYR A 598 -20.59 -4.89 -34.58
C TYR A 598 -20.06 -4.96 -36.03
N PRO A 599 -20.50 -5.94 -36.85
CA PRO A 599 -19.89 -6.27 -38.14
C PRO A 599 -20.38 -5.42 -39.33
N HIS A 600 -21.11 -4.33 -39.09
CA HIS A 600 -21.86 -3.66 -40.16
C HIS A 600 -21.01 -2.76 -41.08
N GLY A 601 -21.21 -2.88 -42.40
CA GLY A 601 -20.51 -2.06 -43.40
C GLY A 601 -19.00 -2.29 -43.41
N GLY A 602 -18.22 -1.21 -43.44
CA GLY A 602 -16.75 -1.28 -43.38
C GLY A 602 -16.17 -1.64 -41.99
N ASN A 603 -17.02 -1.77 -40.96
CA ASN A 603 -16.57 -1.94 -39.58
C ASN A 603 -15.68 -3.18 -39.37
N LEU A 604 -15.98 -4.33 -39.99
CA LEU A 604 -15.21 -5.56 -39.78
C LEU A 604 -13.72 -5.35 -40.04
N ALA A 605 -13.37 -4.80 -41.21
CA ALA A 605 -11.99 -4.51 -41.57
C ALA A 605 -11.40 -3.42 -40.67
N ALA A 606 -12.10 -2.30 -40.46
CA ALA A 606 -11.61 -1.18 -39.65
C ALA A 606 -11.35 -1.58 -38.19
N ALA A 607 -12.26 -2.31 -37.56
CA ALA A 607 -12.14 -2.79 -36.18
C ALA A 607 -11.06 -3.87 -36.05
N THR A 608 -10.93 -4.78 -37.03
CA THR A 608 -9.85 -5.78 -37.04
C THR A 608 -8.48 -5.10 -37.12
N GLN A 609 -8.33 -4.03 -37.91
CA GLN A 609 -7.11 -3.22 -37.95
C GLN A 609 -6.82 -2.48 -36.63
N LEU A 610 -7.83 -2.27 -35.77
CA LEU A 610 -7.67 -1.77 -34.39
C LEU A 610 -7.57 -2.90 -33.34
N GLY A 611 -7.38 -4.15 -33.77
CA GLY A 611 -7.17 -5.31 -32.90
C GLY A 611 -8.45 -5.92 -32.29
N VAL A 612 -9.64 -5.60 -32.82
CA VAL A 612 -10.90 -6.25 -32.43
C VAL A 612 -11.08 -7.54 -33.23
N ASN A 613 -11.19 -8.68 -32.54
CA ASN A 613 -11.36 -10.00 -33.15
C ASN A 613 -12.58 -10.77 -32.59
N ALA A 614 -13.53 -10.07 -31.97
CA ALA A 614 -14.79 -10.62 -31.49
C ALA A 614 -15.93 -9.66 -31.84
N PHE A 615 -16.96 -10.18 -32.50
CA PHE A 615 -18.02 -9.40 -33.14
C PHE A 615 -19.42 -9.93 -32.82
N SER A 616 -20.41 -9.05 -32.67
CA SER A 616 -21.83 -9.42 -32.61
C SER A 616 -22.34 -10.01 -33.93
N GLY A 617 -23.40 -10.79 -33.89
CA GLY A 617 -24.20 -11.16 -35.07
C GLY A 617 -24.82 -9.96 -35.80
N ALA A 618 -25.59 -10.25 -36.86
CA ALA A 618 -26.12 -9.22 -37.78
C ALA A 618 -27.09 -8.18 -37.16
N LYS A 619 -27.57 -8.43 -35.93
CA LYS A 619 -28.54 -7.60 -35.20
C LYS A 619 -28.55 -7.97 -33.70
N ASN A 620 -28.84 -6.97 -32.84
CA ASN A 620 -29.16 -7.16 -31.41
C ASN A 620 -30.59 -7.71 -31.24
N GLU A 621 -30.79 -8.72 -30.39
CA GLU A 621 -32.12 -9.27 -30.05
C GLU A 621 -32.98 -9.57 -31.30
N PRO A 622 -32.49 -10.44 -32.22
CA PRO A 622 -33.21 -10.77 -33.45
C PRO A 622 -34.55 -11.47 -33.18
N ASP A 623 -34.66 -12.18 -32.05
CA ASP A 623 -35.82 -12.85 -31.49
C ASP A 623 -36.95 -11.89 -31.07
N LEU A 624 -36.60 -10.69 -30.59
CA LEU A 624 -37.56 -9.62 -30.26
C LEU A 624 -37.95 -8.78 -31.48
N SER A 625 -37.61 -9.22 -32.70
CA SER A 625 -37.67 -8.39 -33.89
C SER A 625 -38.49 -8.99 -35.04
N THR A 626 -39.04 -8.12 -35.89
CA THR A 626 -39.82 -8.51 -37.08
C THR A 626 -38.97 -9.06 -38.24
N MET A 627 -37.66 -9.27 -38.04
CA MET A 627 -36.78 -9.83 -39.07
C MET A 627 -37.03 -11.34 -39.22
N PRO A 628 -37.27 -11.87 -40.43
CA PRO A 628 -37.35 -13.32 -40.64
C PRO A 628 -36.05 -14.03 -40.24
N ILE A 629 -36.17 -15.18 -39.58
CA ILE A 629 -35.04 -16.00 -39.12
C ILE A 629 -34.07 -16.29 -40.27
N ALA A 630 -34.58 -16.73 -41.42
CA ALA A 630 -33.78 -16.96 -42.63
C ALA A 630 -32.95 -15.73 -43.06
N THR A 631 -33.52 -14.52 -43.01
CA THR A 631 -32.80 -13.27 -43.34
C THR A 631 -31.75 -12.92 -42.28
N TYR A 632 -31.98 -13.26 -41.01
CA TYR A 632 -30.95 -13.11 -39.98
C TYR A 632 -29.79 -14.09 -40.19
N ILE A 633 -30.09 -15.35 -40.50
CA ILE A 633 -29.09 -16.39 -40.82
C ILE A 633 -28.25 -15.96 -42.03
N GLU A 634 -28.90 -15.57 -43.14
CA GLU A 634 -28.25 -15.10 -44.37
C GLU A 634 -27.26 -13.95 -44.10
N ARG A 635 -27.71 -12.90 -43.40
CA ARG A 635 -26.85 -11.75 -43.06
C ARG A 635 -25.72 -12.10 -42.10
N THR A 636 -25.98 -12.98 -41.14
CA THR A 636 -24.95 -13.39 -40.16
C THR A 636 -23.91 -14.29 -40.84
N ALA A 637 -24.32 -15.16 -41.77
CA ALA A 637 -23.41 -15.96 -42.60
C ALA A 637 -22.55 -15.09 -43.53
N ASP A 638 -23.14 -14.09 -44.18
CA ASP A 638 -22.39 -13.11 -44.99
C ASP A 638 -21.34 -12.36 -44.16
N PHE A 639 -21.70 -11.87 -42.97
CA PHE A 639 -20.74 -11.24 -42.06
C PHE A 639 -19.70 -12.21 -41.52
N HIS A 640 -20.07 -13.46 -41.20
CA HIS A 640 -19.13 -14.48 -40.72
C HIS A 640 -18.11 -14.86 -41.79
N GLN A 641 -18.56 -15.13 -43.02
CA GLN A 641 -17.67 -15.40 -44.16
C GLN A 641 -16.72 -14.23 -44.43
N LYS A 642 -17.24 -12.98 -44.43
CA LYS A 642 -16.41 -11.77 -44.59
C LYS A 642 -15.41 -11.63 -43.46
N MET A 643 -15.83 -11.77 -42.21
CA MET A 643 -14.96 -11.73 -41.02
C MET A 643 -13.85 -12.78 -41.11
N LYS A 644 -14.19 -14.05 -41.40
CA LYS A 644 -13.21 -15.15 -41.54
C LYS A 644 -12.23 -14.94 -42.69
N SER A 645 -12.66 -14.28 -43.78
CA SER A 645 -11.76 -13.90 -44.89
C SER A 645 -10.77 -12.80 -44.53
N ILE A 646 -11.09 -11.96 -43.54
CA ILE A 646 -10.21 -10.90 -43.01
C ILE A 646 -9.29 -11.48 -41.92
N ASN A 647 -9.84 -12.25 -41.00
CA ASN A 647 -9.10 -12.97 -39.96
C ASN A 647 -9.82 -14.30 -39.61
N PRO A 648 -9.24 -15.47 -39.91
CA PRO A 648 -9.86 -16.76 -39.62
C PRO A 648 -10.00 -17.04 -38.11
N ASP A 649 -9.12 -16.45 -37.29
CA ASP A 649 -9.12 -16.61 -35.83
C ASP A 649 -10.17 -15.72 -35.13
N ALA A 650 -10.76 -14.74 -35.82
CA ALA A 650 -11.81 -13.89 -35.26
C ALA A 650 -13.13 -14.65 -35.05
N VAL A 651 -13.92 -14.24 -34.05
CA VAL A 651 -15.15 -14.95 -33.63
C VAL A 651 -16.41 -14.11 -33.80
N MET A 652 -17.43 -14.71 -34.42
CA MET A 652 -18.79 -14.20 -34.49
C MET A 652 -19.60 -14.73 -33.31
N CYS A 653 -20.21 -13.83 -32.55
CA CYS A 653 -20.97 -14.12 -31.35
C CYS A 653 -22.46 -13.86 -31.65
N ALA A 654 -23.24 -14.92 -31.80
CA ALA A 654 -24.61 -14.85 -32.31
C ALA A 654 -25.39 -16.14 -32.00
N PRO A 655 -26.73 -16.13 -32.16
CA PRO A 655 -27.60 -14.96 -32.16
C PRO A 655 -27.69 -14.35 -30.77
N SER A 656 -27.62 -13.02 -30.60
CA SER A 656 -27.76 -12.38 -29.28
C SER A 656 -29.23 -12.38 -28.82
N SER A 657 -29.69 -13.52 -28.28
CA SER A 657 -31.09 -13.82 -27.96
C SER A 657 -31.35 -13.92 -26.46
N GLY A 658 -32.57 -13.66 -26.03
CA GLY A 658 -33.01 -13.77 -24.63
C GLY A 658 -33.05 -15.19 -24.05
N LEU A 659 -33.48 -15.30 -22.80
CA LEU A 659 -33.66 -16.56 -22.07
C LEU A 659 -35.13 -16.94 -21.88
N GLU A 660 -36.04 -16.08 -22.31
CA GLU A 660 -37.48 -16.28 -22.20
C GLU A 660 -37.95 -17.49 -23.01
N ASP A 661 -39.03 -18.15 -22.60
CA ASP A 661 -39.51 -19.37 -23.29
C ASP A 661 -39.73 -19.16 -24.80
N HIS A 662 -40.18 -17.97 -25.23
CA HIS A 662 -40.33 -17.63 -26.65
C HIS A 662 -39.01 -17.38 -27.38
N SER A 663 -37.98 -16.86 -26.68
CA SER A 663 -36.61 -16.71 -27.20
C SER A 663 -35.92 -18.07 -27.35
N ILE A 664 -36.14 -18.98 -26.41
CA ILE A 664 -35.65 -20.36 -26.47
C ILE A 664 -36.30 -21.11 -27.64
N ASP A 665 -37.62 -20.95 -27.85
CA ASP A 665 -38.34 -21.46 -29.02
C ASP A 665 -37.86 -20.82 -30.34
N TRP A 666 -37.48 -19.54 -30.32
CA TRP A 666 -36.89 -18.86 -31.47
C TRP A 666 -35.50 -19.41 -31.79
N LEU A 667 -34.66 -19.65 -30.77
CA LEU A 667 -33.33 -20.24 -30.92
C LEU A 667 -33.41 -21.66 -31.49
N ASP A 668 -34.36 -22.48 -31.03
CA ASP A 668 -34.61 -23.81 -31.58
C ASP A 668 -35.00 -23.74 -33.07
N LYS A 669 -35.86 -22.80 -33.46
CA LYS A 669 -36.23 -22.54 -34.87
C LYS A 669 -35.06 -22.00 -35.70
N PHE A 670 -34.17 -21.20 -35.12
CA PHE A 670 -32.94 -20.73 -35.74
C PHE A 670 -31.99 -21.89 -36.09
N TYR A 671 -31.80 -22.84 -35.18
CA TYR A 671 -31.06 -24.07 -35.49
C TYR A 671 -31.77 -24.95 -36.53
N GLN A 672 -33.09 -25.13 -36.44
CA GLN A 672 -33.89 -25.89 -37.42
C GLN A 672 -33.81 -25.31 -38.84
N GLN A 673 -33.61 -23.99 -38.98
CA GLN A 673 -33.43 -23.31 -40.27
C GLN A 673 -31.95 -23.24 -40.73
N GLY A 674 -31.04 -23.98 -40.09
CA GLY A 674 -29.63 -24.07 -40.50
C GLY A 674 -28.70 -23.01 -39.91
N GLY A 675 -29.11 -22.30 -38.85
CA GLY A 675 -28.30 -21.24 -38.23
C GLY A 675 -27.01 -21.71 -37.54
N LYS A 676 -26.77 -23.01 -37.39
CA LYS A 676 -25.64 -23.60 -36.64
C LYS A 676 -24.26 -23.10 -37.10
N ASP A 677 -24.07 -22.99 -38.42
CA ASP A 677 -22.75 -22.82 -39.02
C ASP A 677 -22.38 -21.36 -39.32
N CYS A 678 -23.29 -20.41 -39.07
CA CYS A 678 -23.07 -18.98 -39.37
C CYS A 678 -22.44 -18.17 -38.21
N PHE A 679 -22.04 -18.82 -37.12
CA PHE A 679 -21.43 -18.18 -35.95
C PHE A 679 -20.42 -19.10 -35.27
N ASP A 680 -19.58 -18.56 -34.40
CA ASP A 680 -18.54 -19.30 -33.67
C ASP A 680 -18.92 -19.53 -32.20
N VAL A 681 -19.53 -18.54 -31.56
CA VAL A 681 -19.83 -18.49 -30.12
C VAL A 681 -21.28 -18.08 -29.89
N LEU A 682 -22.01 -18.79 -29.03
CA LEU A 682 -23.38 -18.43 -28.70
C LEU A 682 -23.39 -17.19 -27.80
N ASP A 683 -24.19 -16.19 -28.14
CA ASP A 683 -24.42 -15.01 -27.31
C ASP A 683 -25.82 -15.08 -26.69
N LEU A 684 -25.97 -14.72 -25.41
CA LEU A 684 -27.25 -14.78 -24.70
C LEU A 684 -27.46 -13.52 -23.87
N HIS A 685 -28.62 -12.89 -24.00
CA HIS A 685 -29.02 -11.78 -23.14
C HIS A 685 -29.63 -12.35 -21.86
N THR A 686 -28.82 -12.50 -20.83
CA THR A 686 -29.10 -13.34 -19.65
C THR A 686 -29.94 -12.63 -18.57
N TYR A 687 -30.81 -11.70 -18.97
CA TYR A 687 -31.77 -11.01 -18.09
C TYR A 687 -32.77 -11.99 -17.45
N THR A 688 -32.88 -12.00 -16.12
CA THR A 688 -33.82 -12.87 -15.40
C THR A 688 -35.17 -12.16 -15.16
N LYS A 689 -35.99 -12.08 -16.21
CA LYS A 689 -37.32 -11.42 -16.20
C LYS A 689 -38.43 -12.32 -15.62
N ILE A 690 -39.33 -11.76 -14.80
CA ILE A 690 -40.45 -12.50 -14.18
C ILE A 690 -41.48 -12.96 -15.23
N ALA A 691 -41.80 -12.10 -16.20
CA ALA A 691 -42.73 -12.42 -17.29
C ALA A 691 -42.16 -13.43 -18.31
N GLY A 692 -40.86 -13.75 -18.23
CA GLY A 692 -40.15 -14.62 -19.18
C GLY A 692 -40.31 -16.13 -18.97
N GLY A 693 -41.09 -16.57 -17.98
CA GLY A 693 -41.20 -18.01 -17.62
C GLY A 693 -40.00 -18.56 -16.84
N HIS A 694 -39.13 -17.67 -16.35
CA HIS A 694 -37.89 -18.02 -15.65
C HIS A 694 -38.16 -18.62 -14.26
N LYS A 695 -37.69 -19.85 -14.04
CA LYS A 695 -37.83 -20.57 -12.77
C LYS A 695 -36.58 -20.39 -11.92
N VAL A 696 -36.77 -19.89 -10.71
CA VAL A 696 -35.74 -19.83 -9.66
C VAL A 696 -35.83 -21.09 -8.77
N PRO A 697 -34.77 -21.46 -8.03
CA PRO A 697 -34.85 -22.52 -7.02
C PRO A 697 -35.92 -22.23 -5.95
N ASP A 698 -36.42 -23.26 -5.28
CA ASP A 698 -37.46 -23.11 -4.27
C ASP A 698 -37.06 -22.12 -3.16
N GLY A 699 -37.97 -21.21 -2.83
CA GLY A 699 -37.76 -20.13 -1.86
C GLY A 699 -37.07 -18.88 -2.39
N TYR A 700 -36.47 -18.89 -3.59
CA TYR A 700 -35.79 -17.70 -4.13
C TYR A 700 -36.80 -16.64 -4.63
N PRO A 701 -36.47 -15.33 -4.55
CA PRO A 701 -37.25 -14.29 -5.19
C PRO A 701 -37.36 -14.48 -6.71
N LYS A 702 -38.55 -14.26 -7.26
CA LYS A 702 -38.73 -14.22 -8.72
C LYS A 702 -37.83 -13.15 -9.33
N GLY A 703 -37.21 -13.46 -10.46
CA GLY A 703 -36.26 -12.56 -11.13
C GLY A 703 -34.85 -12.54 -10.53
N ALA A 704 -34.53 -13.40 -9.56
CA ALA A 704 -33.17 -13.59 -9.06
C ALA A 704 -32.24 -14.28 -10.10
N PRO A 705 -30.92 -14.02 -10.07
CA PRO A 705 -29.96 -14.54 -11.06
C PRO A 705 -29.86 -16.07 -11.07
N GLU A 706 -30.24 -16.75 -9.99
CA GLU A 706 -30.25 -18.22 -9.91
C GLU A 706 -31.24 -18.88 -10.87
N ALA A 707 -32.15 -18.13 -11.48
CA ALA A 707 -32.95 -18.64 -12.61
C ALA A 707 -32.09 -19.11 -13.79
N MET A 708 -30.86 -18.59 -13.93
CA MET A 708 -29.93 -19.03 -14.97
C MET A 708 -29.60 -20.53 -14.90
N TYR A 709 -29.66 -21.18 -13.73
CA TYR A 709 -29.47 -22.63 -13.66
C TYR A 709 -30.58 -23.41 -14.38
N ASP A 710 -31.84 -22.94 -14.32
CA ASP A 710 -32.96 -23.55 -15.04
C ASP A 710 -32.93 -23.18 -16.52
N ASN A 711 -32.75 -21.89 -16.82
CA ASN A 711 -32.70 -21.37 -18.18
C ASN A 711 -31.55 -22.02 -18.98
N MET A 712 -30.34 -22.14 -18.42
CA MET A 712 -29.22 -22.79 -19.11
C MET A 712 -29.42 -24.30 -19.28
N ARG A 713 -30.19 -24.97 -18.40
CA ARG A 713 -30.60 -26.36 -18.66
C ARG A 713 -31.53 -26.46 -19.88
N LYS A 714 -32.44 -25.49 -20.08
CA LYS A 714 -33.27 -25.41 -21.30
C LYS A 714 -32.42 -25.12 -22.54
N ILE A 715 -31.53 -24.12 -22.49
CA ILE A 715 -30.60 -23.79 -23.59
C ILE A 715 -29.75 -25.01 -23.97
N ASN A 716 -29.10 -25.66 -23.00
CA ASN A 716 -28.30 -26.87 -23.24
C ASN A 716 -29.13 -28.02 -23.86
N SER A 717 -30.43 -28.07 -23.58
CA SER A 717 -31.35 -29.03 -24.22
C SER A 717 -31.69 -28.66 -25.67
N VAL A 718 -31.69 -27.38 -26.04
CA VAL A 718 -31.74 -26.94 -27.46
C VAL A 718 -30.43 -27.33 -28.15
N LEU A 719 -29.28 -26.96 -27.57
CA LEU A 719 -27.97 -27.25 -28.14
C LEU A 719 -27.74 -28.76 -28.35
N ALA A 720 -28.11 -29.60 -27.38
CA ALA A 720 -27.98 -31.05 -27.49
C ALA A 720 -28.86 -31.64 -28.61
N ARG A 721 -30.08 -31.13 -28.82
CA ARG A 721 -30.96 -31.57 -29.92
C ARG A 721 -30.36 -31.29 -31.30
N HIS A 722 -29.54 -30.25 -31.43
CA HIS A 722 -28.86 -29.86 -32.67
C HIS A 722 -27.38 -30.25 -32.71
N GLY A 723 -26.92 -31.06 -31.76
CA GLY A 723 -25.54 -31.56 -31.68
C GLY A 723 -24.50 -30.45 -31.53
N ASP A 724 -24.81 -29.40 -30.77
CA ASP A 724 -23.95 -28.21 -30.56
C ASP A 724 -23.68 -27.94 -29.06
N GLN A 725 -23.79 -28.98 -28.22
CA GLN A 725 -23.68 -28.89 -26.75
C GLN A 725 -22.31 -28.40 -26.22
N ASN A 726 -21.29 -28.32 -27.07
CA ASN A 726 -19.95 -27.86 -26.71
C ASN A 726 -19.67 -26.40 -27.15
N ARG A 727 -20.68 -25.72 -27.72
CA ARG A 727 -20.56 -24.34 -28.20
C ARG A 727 -20.15 -23.40 -27.05
N PRO A 728 -19.06 -22.62 -27.18
CA PRO A 728 -18.72 -21.61 -26.19
C PRO A 728 -19.84 -20.56 -26.08
N MET A 729 -20.03 -20.00 -24.89
CA MET A 729 -21.11 -19.05 -24.60
C MET A 729 -20.57 -17.74 -24.02
N ILE A 730 -21.17 -16.63 -24.43
CA ILE A 730 -21.04 -15.32 -23.79
C ILE A 730 -22.41 -14.72 -23.50
N SER A 731 -22.43 -13.64 -22.74
CA SER A 731 -23.58 -12.76 -22.59
C SER A 731 -23.16 -11.33 -22.90
N THR A 732 -23.63 -10.76 -24.01
CA THR A 732 -23.36 -9.35 -24.32
C THR A 732 -24.30 -8.37 -23.60
N GLU A 733 -25.31 -8.88 -22.88
CA GLU A 733 -26.13 -8.10 -21.96
C GLU A 733 -26.59 -8.94 -20.76
N PHE A 734 -26.09 -8.57 -19.58
CA PHE A 734 -26.57 -9.04 -18.27
C PHE A 734 -26.74 -7.85 -17.35
N GLY A 735 -27.91 -7.63 -16.77
CA GLY A 735 -28.11 -6.46 -15.92
C GLY A 735 -29.40 -6.44 -15.12
N TYR A 736 -29.46 -5.48 -14.20
CA TYR A 736 -30.67 -5.14 -13.45
C TYR A 736 -30.80 -3.62 -13.39
N THR A 737 -32.03 -3.16 -13.63
CA THR A 737 -32.44 -1.77 -13.45
C THR A 737 -32.94 -1.56 -12.03
N ASP A 738 -32.65 -0.41 -11.42
CA ASP A 738 -33.23 -0.01 -10.12
C ASP A 738 -34.51 0.85 -10.27
N ALA A 739 -35.11 0.90 -11.47
CA ALA A 739 -36.38 1.59 -11.69
C ALA A 739 -37.52 0.99 -10.82
N PRO A 740 -38.37 1.82 -10.18
CA PRO A 740 -39.42 1.37 -9.27
C PRO A 740 -40.71 0.94 -9.99
N VAL A 741 -40.86 1.28 -11.28
CA VAL A 741 -42.03 1.01 -12.12
C VAL A 741 -41.58 0.29 -13.39
N ASN A 742 -42.45 -0.58 -13.94
CA ASN A 742 -42.22 -1.36 -15.18
C ASN A 742 -40.93 -2.21 -15.20
N ASN A 743 -40.38 -2.54 -14.03
CA ASN A 743 -39.16 -3.31 -13.90
C ASN A 743 -39.41 -4.80 -14.21
N PRO A 744 -38.81 -5.38 -15.26
CA PRO A 744 -39.12 -6.73 -15.73
C PRO A 744 -38.65 -7.83 -14.75
N SER A 745 -37.69 -7.51 -13.87
CA SER A 745 -37.16 -8.42 -12.85
C SER A 745 -37.87 -8.28 -11.50
N GLY A 746 -38.92 -7.45 -11.41
CA GLY A 746 -39.66 -7.19 -10.18
C GLY A 746 -39.12 -5.99 -9.40
N LYS A 747 -39.34 -5.96 -8.08
CA LYS A 747 -38.89 -4.85 -7.22
C LYS A 747 -37.39 -4.95 -6.94
N ILE A 748 -36.57 -4.30 -7.77
CA ILE A 748 -35.12 -4.20 -7.58
C ILE A 748 -34.79 -2.86 -6.93
N THR A 749 -34.07 -2.89 -5.81
CA THR A 749 -33.46 -1.70 -5.19
C THR A 749 -32.00 -1.55 -5.63
N LEU A 750 -31.37 -0.40 -5.37
CA LEU A 750 -29.91 -0.21 -5.55
C LEU A 750 -29.07 -1.30 -4.86
N GLN A 751 -29.49 -1.75 -3.67
CA GLN A 751 -28.86 -2.85 -2.94
C GLN A 751 -29.06 -4.19 -3.67
N THR A 752 -30.30 -4.49 -4.07
CA THR A 752 -30.65 -5.70 -4.83
C THR A 752 -29.91 -5.77 -6.17
N GLN A 753 -29.74 -4.63 -6.85
CA GLN A 753 -28.96 -4.51 -8.08
C GLN A 753 -27.52 -4.95 -7.86
N ALA A 754 -26.87 -4.45 -6.80
CA ALA A 754 -25.50 -4.81 -6.44
C ALA A 754 -25.36 -6.31 -6.09
N GLU A 755 -26.27 -6.83 -5.27
CA GLU A 755 -26.31 -8.24 -4.88
C GLU A 755 -26.49 -9.18 -6.08
N TYR A 756 -27.46 -8.86 -6.95
CA TYR A 756 -27.82 -9.69 -8.09
C TYR A 756 -26.75 -9.65 -9.19
N LEU A 757 -26.10 -8.50 -9.41
CA LEU A 757 -24.96 -8.41 -10.33
C LEU A 757 -23.80 -9.30 -9.86
N VAL A 758 -23.41 -9.22 -8.58
CA VAL A 758 -22.31 -10.04 -8.04
C VAL A 758 -22.65 -11.53 -8.09
N ARG A 759 -23.84 -11.94 -7.61
CA ARG A 759 -24.28 -13.34 -7.68
C ARG A 759 -24.36 -13.84 -9.12
N GLY A 760 -24.95 -13.05 -10.01
CA GLY A 760 -25.09 -13.41 -11.41
C GLY A 760 -23.76 -13.60 -12.11
N LEU A 761 -22.78 -12.70 -11.93
CA LEU A 761 -21.44 -12.88 -12.51
C LEU A 761 -20.77 -14.17 -12.01
N VAL A 762 -20.86 -14.48 -10.71
CA VAL A 762 -20.32 -15.74 -10.16
C VAL A 762 -21.04 -16.97 -10.73
N ILE A 763 -22.35 -16.90 -10.94
CA ILE A 763 -23.14 -17.95 -11.59
C ILE A 763 -22.74 -18.13 -13.06
N HIS A 764 -22.53 -17.06 -13.83
CA HIS A 764 -22.05 -17.15 -15.21
C HIS A 764 -20.69 -17.86 -15.29
N HIS A 765 -19.75 -17.51 -14.41
CA HIS A 765 -18.43 -18.15 -14.38
C HIS A 765 -18.55 -19.65 -14.04
N ALA A 766 -19.40 -20.01 -13.08
CA ALA A 766 -19.70 -21.40 -12.75
C ALA A 766 -20.46 -22.18 -13.86
N LEU A 767 -21.19 -21.47 -14.72
CA LEU A 767 -21.83 -22.01 -15.93
C LEU A 767 -20.91 -22.02 -17.16
N GLY A 768 -19.65 -21.56 -17.02
CA GLY A 768 -18.62 -21.65 -18.05
C GLY A 768 -18.63 -20.54 -19.12
N PHE A 769 -19.37 -19.45 -18.89
CA PHE A 769 -19.40 -18.29 -19.79
C PHE A 769 -17.99 -17.71 -19.98
N LYS A 770 -17.66 -17.34 -21.22
CA LYS A 770 -16.35 -16.79 -21.60
C LYS A 770 -16.27 -15.27 -21.47
N ARG A 771 -17.41 -14.60 -21.50
CA ARG A 771 -17.55 -13.16 -21.28
C ARG A 771 -18.98 -12.80 -20.87
N VAL A 772 -19.11 -11.81 -20.01
CA VAL A 772 -20.40 -11.25 -19.55
C VAL A 772 -20.27 -9.74 -19.53
N PHE A 773 -21.06 -9.05 -20.35
CA PHE A 773 -21.10 -7.61 -20.42
C PHE A 773 -22.25 -7.08 -19.55
N ILE A 774 -21.90 -6.44 -18.44
CA ILE A 774 -22.88 -5.80 -17.55
C ILE A 774 -23.63 -4.71 -18.34
N TYR A 775 -24.97 -4.71 -18.33
CA TYR A 775 -25.78 -3.58 -18.82
C TYR A 775 -26.25 -2.76 -17.60
N SER A 776 -25.72 -1.57 -17.34
CA SER A 776 -24.67 -0.83 -18.09
C SER A 776 -23.71 -0.10 -17.14
N PHE A 777 -22.69 0.57 -17.67
CA PHE A 777 -21.78 1.34 -16.81
C PHE A 777 -22.44 2.60 -16.23
N TRP A 778 -23.18 3.35 -17.03
CA TRP A 778 -23.64 4.71 -16.72
C TRP A 778 -25.12 4.87 -17.06
N ASP A 779 -25.92 5.29 -16.07
CA ASP A 779 -27.36 5.60 -16.22
C ASP A 779 -27.59 6.54 -17.41
N SER A 780 -28.53 6.19 -18.30
CA SER A 780 -28.69 6.90 -19.56
C SER A 780 -29.51 8.19 -19.44
N GLY A 781 -30.16 8.47 -18.31
CA GLY A 781 -30.98 9.67 -18.09
C GLY A 781 -31.39 9.85 -16.63
N LYS A 782 -32.23 10.86 -16.36
CA LYS A 782 -32.69 11.19 -14.99
C LYS A 782 -34.15 10.77 -14.67
N ASP A 783 -34.93 10.36 -15.66
CA ASP A 783 -36.30 9.84 -15.40
C ASP A 783 -36.23 8.52 -14.63
N MET A 784 -36.60 8.56 -13.36
CA MET A 784 -36.63 7.43 -12.45
C MET A 784 -37.63 6.33 -12.86
N ASN A 785 -38.71 6.67 -13.59
CA ASN A 785 -39.73 5.72 -13.99
C ASN A 785 -39.42 4.99 -15.32
N PHE A 786 -38.37 5.41 -16.02
CA PHE A 786 -37.96 4.79 -17.27
C PHE A 786 -36.79 3.83 -17.05
N THR A 787 -37.06 2.54 -17.26
CA THR A 787 -36.17 1.40 -16.98
C THR A 787 -34.74 1.58 -17.49
N GLU A 788 -34.57 2.11 -18.71
CA GLU A 788 -33.28 2.30 -19.38
C GLU A 788 -32.38 3.33 -18.70
N HIS A 789 -32.98 4.33 -18.05
CA HIS A 789 -32.24 5.37 -17.34
C HIS A 789 -31.60 4.86 -16.03
N ARG A 790 -31.84 3.61 -15.61
CA ARG A 790 -31.56 3.11 -14.25
C ARG A 790 -30.71 1.81 -14.21
N PHE A 791 -30.05 1.45 -15.31
CA PHE A 791 -29.18 0.25 -15.37
C PHE A 791 -27.72 0.47 -14.96
N GLY A 792 -27.27 1.71 -14.83
CA GLY A 792 -25.88 2.07 -14.57
C GLY A 792 -25.33 1.55 -13.25
N MET A 793 -24.00 1.36 -13.23
CA MET A 793 -23.18 1.29 -12.02
C MET A 793 -22.81 2.68 -11.49
N ILE A 794 -22.78 3.69 -12.35
CA ILE A 794 -22.78 5.11 -11.97
C ILE A 794 -24.09 5.77 -12.44
N ASP A 795 -24.57 6.74 -11.67
CA ASP A 795 -25.76 7.52 -12.04
C ASP A 795 -25.47 8.53 -13.15
N HIS A 796 -26.50 9.27 -13.57
CA HIS A 796 -26.39 10.20 -14.68
C HIS A 796 -25.31 11.29 -14.47
N ASP A 797 -25.15 11.74 -13.22
CA ASP A 797 -24.24 12.78 -12.78
C ASP A 797 -22.89 12.19 -12.27
N LEU A 798 -22.55 10.99 -12.77
CA LEU A 798 -21.31 10.25 -12.51
C LEU A 798 -21.11 9.78 -11.06
N GLN A 799 -22.15 9.78 -10.23
CA GLN A 799 -22.07 9.29 -8.85
C GLN A 799 -22.06 7.77 -8.81
N LYS A 800 -21.18 7.18 -7.99
CA LYS A 800 -21.03 5.73 -7.86
C LYS A 800 -22.23 5.12 -7.12
N LYS A 801 -23.04 4.30 -7.80
CA LYS A 801 -24.13 3.51 -7.19
C LYS A 801 -23.51 2.34 -6.40
N PRO A 802 -24.23 1.69 -5.45
CA PRO A 802 -23.71 0.54 -4.70
C PRO A 802 -23.16 -0.59 -5.57
N SER A 803 -23.75 -0.78 -6.76
CA SER A 803 -23.29 -1.72 -7.79
C SER A 803 -21.86 -1.44 -8.29
N PHE A 804 -21.40 -0.19 -8.35
CA PHE A 804 -20.00 0.14 -8.64
C PHE A 804 -19.04 -0.50 -7.64
N PHE A 805 -19.29 -0.27 -6.35
CA PHE A 805 -18.44 -0.77 -5.26
C PHE A 805 -18.50 -2.29 -5.15
N ALA A 806 -19.68 -2.89 -5.38
CA ALA A 806 -19.88 -4.33 -5.32
C ALA A 806 -19.15 -5.09 -6.44
N VAL A 807 -19.26 -4.63 -7.68
CA VAL A 807 -18.56 -5.25 -8.82
C VAL A 807 -17.05 -5.01 -8.72
N LYS A 808 -16.60 -3.82 -8.29
CA LYS A 808 -15.17 -3.59 -8.03
C LYS A 808 -14.66 -4.55 -6.96
N THR A 809 -15.36 -4.69 -5.83
CA THR A 809 -15.00 -5.61 -4.75
C THR A 809 -14.88 -7.04 -5.29
N LEU A 810 -15.86 -7.51 -6.06
CA LEU A 810 -15.83 -8.83 -6.70
C LEU A 810 -14.58 -9.05 -7.57
N ILE A 811 -14.18 -8.05 -8.36
CA ILE A 811 -12.98 -8.11 -9.20
C ILE A 811 -11.71 -8.06 -8.33
N ASP A 812 -11.67 -7.21 -7.29
CA ASP A 812 -10.56 -7.17 -6.34
C ASP A 812 -10.38 -8.51 -5.58
N GLN A 813 -11.47 -9.23 -5.29
CA GLN A 813 -11.42 -10.50 -4.55
C GLN A 813 -11.13 -11.72 -5.43
N LEU A 814 -11.67 -11.77 -6.66
CA LEU A 814 -11.63 -12.97 -7.51
C LEU A 814 -10.94 -12.76 -8.87
N GLY A 815 -10.62 -11.53 -9.27
CA GLY A 815 -10.21 -11.17 -10.64
C GLY A 815 -9.07 -12.01 -11.21
N ASP A 816 -8.03 -12.28 -10.41
CA ASP A 816 -6.87 -13.09 -10.80
C ASP A 816 -7.00 -14.57 -10.42
N TYR A 817 -8.17 -14.99 -9.92
CA TYR A 817 -8.42 -16.35 -9.42
C TYR A 817 -9.17 -17.21 -10.44
N GLN A 818 -8.90 -18.51 -10.39
CA GLN A 818 -9.59 -19.54 -11.16
C GLN A 818 -10.65 -20.23 -10.29
N LEU A 819 -11.77 -20.64 -10.89
CA LEU A 819 -12.77 -21.44 -10.18
C LEU A 819 -12.26 -22.86 -9.94
N LYS A 820 -12.10 -23.25 -8.67
CA LYS A 820 -11.71 -24.61 -8.27
C LYS A 820 -12.92 -25.57 -8.21
N GLY A 821 -14.10 -25.04 -7.89
CA GLY A 821 -15.35 -25.81 -7.86
C GLY A 821 -16.35 -25.28 -6.83
N LYS A 822 -17.45 -26.02 -6.62
CA LYS A 822 -18.40 -25.77 -5.54
C LYS A 822 -17.79 -26.10 -4.17
N MET A 823 -18.21 -25.39 -3.14
CA MET A 823 -17.88 -25.71 -1.76
C MET A 823 -18.58 -27.01 -1.34
N SER A 824 -17.85 -27.92 -0.70
CA SER A 824 -18.40 -29.22 -0.26
C SER A 824 -19.45 -29.05 0.84
N ASN A 825 -20.41 -29.99 0.88
CA ASN A 825 -21.51 -30.05 1.86
C ASN A 825 -22.45 -28.84 1.89
N MET A 826 -22.47 -28.01 0.83
CA MET A 826 -23.36 -26.85 0.71
C MET A 826 -24.39 -27.06 -0.41
N ASP A 827 -25.60 -27.37 0.01
CA ASP A 827 -26.76 -27.61 -0.87
C ASP A 827 -27.72 -26.41 -0.90
N LEU A 828 -28.55 -26.37 -1.95
CA LEU A 828 -29.61 -25.37 -2.09
C LEU A 828 -30.52 -25.36 -0.83
N PRO A 829 -30.93 -24.17 -0.35
CA PRO A 829 -30.80 -22.86 -1.00
C PRO A 829 -29.46 -22.12 -0.83
N SER A 830 -28.44 -22.71 -0.17
CA SER A 830 -27.14 -22.05 -0.01
C SER A 830 -26.19 -22.40 -1.15
N ILE A 831 -25.46 -21.41 -1.68
CA ILE A 831 -24.55 -21.59 -2.83
C ILE A 831 -23.18 -21.05 -2.47
N GLY A 832 -22.14 -21.84 -2.73
CA GLY A 832 -20.76 -21.51 -2.38
C GLY A 832 -19.77 -22.06 -3.40
N TYR A 833 -18.74 -21.28 -3.70
CA TYR A 833 -17.68 -21.59 -4.67
C TYR A 833 -16.30 -21.30 -4.08
N VAL A 834 -15.34 -22.16 -4.40
CA VAL A 834 -13.94 -22.02 -4.02
C VAL A 834 -13.14 -21.56 -5.23
N TYR A 835 -12.36 -20.51 -5.05
CA TYR A 835 -11.47 -19.91 -6.03
C TYR A 835 -10.02 -20.09 -5.60
N THR A 836 -9.11 -20.26 -6.56
CA THR A 836 -7.67 -20.46 -6.30
C THR A 836 -6.84 -19.54 -7.18
N HIS A 837 -5.82 -18.90 -6.61
CA HIS A 837 -4.89 -18.06 -7.36
C HIS A 837 -3.86 -18.94 -8.08
N PRO A 838 -3.59 -18.75 -9.39
CA PRO A 838 -2.87 -19.73 -10.20
C PRO A 838 -1.36 -19.80 -9.93
N THR A 839 -0.75 -18.80 -9.28
CA THR A 839 0.72 -18.76 -9.06
C THR A 839 1.15 -19.10 -7.63
N ASP A 840 0.38 -18.71 -6.60
CA ASP A 840 0.72 -18.94 -5.20
C ASP A 840 -0.27 -19.85 -4.43
N GLY A 841 -1.33 -20.32 -5.09
CA GLY A 841 -2.27 -21.29 -4.54
C GLY A 841 -3.19 -20.77 -3.43
N LYS A 842 -3.24 -19.45 -3.17
CA LYS A 842 -4.18 -18.85 -2.20
C LYS A 842 -5.63 -19.19 -2.54
N LEU A 843 -6.47 -19.33 -1.51
CA LEU A 843 -7.88 -19.72 -1.63
C LEU A 843 -8.82 -18.61 -1.16
N VAL A 844 -9.87 -18.37 -1.95
CA VAL A 844 -10.99 -17.49 -1.61
C VAL A 844 -12.29 -18.27 -1.71
N HIS A 845 -13.15 -18.16 -0.72
CA HIS A 845 -14.45 -18.83 -0.70
C HIS A 845 -15.54 -17.76 -0.79
N ILE A 846 -16.35 -17.78 -1.85
CA ILE A 846 -17.53 -16.91 -1.99
C ILE A 846 -18.80 -17.72 -1.72
N LEU A 847 -19.71 -17.17 -0.90
CA LEU A 847 -20.95 -17.85 -0.53
C LEU A 847 -22.11 -16.88 -0.28
N TRP A 848 -23.33 -17.38 -0.51
CA TRP A 848 -24.59 -16.66 -0.31
C TRP A 848 -25.77 -17.62 -0.11
N ASP A 849 -26.92 -17.06 0.28
CA ASP A 849 -28.22 -17.74 0.22
C ASP A 849 -29.26 -16.71 -0.23
N GLY A 850 -29.85 -16.91 -1.41
CA GLY A 850 -30.76 -15.92 -1.97
C GLY A 850 -32.21 -16.06 -1.50
N THR A 851 -32.52 -16.98 -0.59
CA THR A 851 -33.88 -17.16 -0.04
C THR A 851 -34.11 -16.36 1.23
N GLN A 852 -33.13 -16.40 2.13
CA GLN A 852 -33.14 -15.78 3.44
C GLN A 852 -31.74 -15.77 4.02
N ARG A 853 -31.55 -15.04 5.12
CA ARG A 853 -30.28 -14.97 5.81
C ARG A 853 -30.01 -16.21 6.69
N LYS A 854 -28.76 -16.64 6.75
CA LYS A 854 -28.29 -17.81 7.49
C LYS A 854 -27.01 -17.52 8.26
N THR A 855 -26.88 -18.17 9.41
CA THR A 855 -25.61 -18.27 10.15
C THR A 855 -25.00 -19.63 9.85
N GLY A 856 -23.89 -19.67 9.15
CA GLY A 856 -23.10 -20.87 8.92
C GLY A 856 -22.06 -21.07 10.01
N VAL A 857 -21.81 -22.33 10.36
CA VAL A 857 -20.64 -22.77 11.12
C VAL A 857 -19.64 -23.36 10.13
N PHE A 858 -18.41 -22.90 10.24
CA PHE A 858 -17.28 -23.25 9.40
C PHE A 858 -16.14 -23.76 10.27
N GLN A 859 -15.22 -24.53 9.68
CA GLN A 859 -14.03 -25.00 10.37
C GLN A 859 -12.76 -24.79 9.53
N THR A 860 -11.69 -24.35 10.18
CA THR A 860 -10.37 -24.17 9.58
C THR A 860 -9.27 -24.40 10.63
N THR A 861 -8.03 -24.57 10.18
CA THR A 861 -6.83 -24.58 11.03
C THR A 861 -6.08 -23.24 11.03
N ALA A 862 -6.59 -22.23 10.33
CA ALA A 862 -6.09 -20.86 10.39
C ALA A 862 -6.40 -20.21 11.74
N LYS A 863 -5.51 -19.34 12.24
CA LYS A 863 -5.72 -18.60 13.50
C LYS A 863 -6.77 -17.48 13.40
N SER A 864 -7.09 -17.06 12.18
CA SER A 864 -8.03 -15.98 11.88
C SER A 864 -8.57 -16.16 10.46
N VAL A 865 -9.83 -15.81 10.24
CA VAL A 865 -10.45 -15.77 8.91
C VAL A 865 -10.87 -14.35 8.61
N LYS A 866 -10.40 -13.79 7.49
CA LYS A 866 -10.86 -12.47 7.04
C LYS A 866 -12.12 -12.66 6.19
N GLN A 867 -13.24 -12.22 6.73
CA GLN A 867 -14.47 -12.03 5.97
C GLN A 867 -14.43 -10.67 5.26
N VAL A 868 -14.82 -10.65 3.99
CA VAL A 868 -15.07 -9.41 3.24
C VAL A 868 -16.55 -9.40 2.84
N ASP A 869 -17.24 -8.28 3.03
CA ASP A 869 -18.62 -8.13 2.60
C ASP A 869 -18.74 -7.70 1.13
N LEU A 870 -19.98 -7.48 0.67
CA LEU A 870 -20.29 -7.05 -0.69
C LEU A 870 -19.54 -5.78 -1.14
N PHE A 871 -19.20 -4.87 -0.23
CA PHE A 871 -18.64 -3.55 -0.52
C PHE A 871 -17.16 -3.41 -0.13
N GLY A 872 -16.51 -4.53 0.22
CA GLY A 872 -15.09 -4.55 0.58
C GLY A 872 -14.81 -4.30 2.06
N ASN A 873 -15.83 -4.17 2.92
CA ASN A 873 -15.60 -4.01 4.35
C ASN A 873 -15.07 -5.33 4.92
N THR A 874 -13.89 -5.26 5.56
CA THR A 874 -13.27 -6.43 6.16
C THR A 874 -13.72 -6.62 7.61
N THR A 875 -13.94 -7.87 7.99
CA THR A 875 -14.16 -8.31 9.37
C THR A 875 -13.22 -9.48 9.65
N ASP A 876 -12.44 -9.40 10.72
CA ASP A 876 -11.65 -10.55 11.16
C ASP A 876 -12.47 -11.40 12.14
N LEU A 877 -12.65 -12.67 11.77
CA LEU A 877 -13.36 -13.70 12.52
C LEU A 877 -12.32 -14.58 13.22
N MET A 878 -12.51 -14.79 14.52
CA MET A 878 -11.62 -15.66 15.30
C MET A 878 -12.28 -17.03 15.51
N PRO A 879 -11.67 -18.12 15.01
CA PRO A 879 -12.08 -19.48 15.36
C PRO A 879 -11.92 -19.76 16.87
N ASP A 880 -12.75 -20.68 17.37
CA ASP A 880 -12.65 -21.23 18.71
C ASP A 880 -11.47 -22.22 18.83
N GLU A 881 -11.30 -22.79 20.03
CA GLU A 881 -10.28 -23.79 20.34
C GLU A 881 -10.34 -25.07 19.45
N ASN A 882 -11.47 -25.32 18.80
CA ASN A 882 -11.69 -26.45 17.88
C ASN A 882 -11.54 -26.03 16.40
N GLY A 883 -11.09 -24.81 16.13
CA GLY A 883 -10.98 -24.23 14.80
C GLY A 883 -12.32 -23.86 14.15
N LYS A 884 -13.41 -23.79 14.93
CA LYS A 884 -14.75 -23.44 14.41
C LYS A 884 -15.02 -21.96 14.56
N PHE A 885 -15.62 -21.36 13.53
CA PHE A 885 -16.09 -19.99 13.54
C PHE A 885 -17.47 -19.92 12.88
N SER A 886 -18.21 -18.84 13.11
CA SER A 886 -19.45 -18.58 12.39
C SER A 886 -19.29 -17.41 11.44
N ALA A 887 -19.96 -17.47 10.29
CA ALA A 887 -20.13 -16.35 9.39
C ALA A 887 -21.58 -16.27 8.94
N THR A 888 -22.12 -15.04 8.88
CA THR A 888 -23.50 -14.80 8.47
C THR A 888 -23.53 -14.37 7.02
N PHE A 889 -24.36 -15.03 6.21
CA PHE A 889 -24.50 -14.82 4.77
C PHE A 889 -25.98 -14.87 4.36
N GLY A 890 -26.32 -14.27 3.23
CA GLY A 890 -27.71 -14.17 2.77
C GLY A 890 -27.75 -13.65 1.34
N HIS A 891 -28.69 -12.74 1.03
CA HIS A 891 -28.87 -12.20 -0.33
C HIS A 891 -27.60 -11.54 -0.88
N ALA A 892 -26.82 -10.89 -0.01
CA ALA A 892 -25.48 -10.38 -0.29
C ALA A 892 -24.42 -11.48 -0.11
N PRO A 893 -23.60 -11.77 -1.13
CA PRO A 893 -22.42 -12.62 -0.99
C PRO A 893 -21.40 -12.08 0.00
N ILE A 894 -20.68 -13.00 0.63
CA ILE A 894 -19.47 -12.73 1.42
C ILE A 894 -18.29 -13.52 0.85
N TYR A 895 -17.09 -13.02 1.08
CA TYR A 895 -15.82 -13.69 0.76
C TYR A 895 -15.12 -14.09 2.05
N LEU A 896 -14.56 -15.30 2.13
CA LEU A 896 -13.77 -15.78 3.26
C LEU A 896 -12.34 -16.14 2.81
N HIS A 897 -11.37 -15.49 3.44
CA HIS A 897 -9.93 -15.65 3.21
C HIS A 897 -9.25 -16.27 4.43
N ALA A 898 -8.37 -17.24 4.19
CA ALA A 898 -7.52 -17.87 5.21
C ALA A 898 -6.26 -18.46 4.56
N ASP A 899 -5.19 -18.65 5.34
CA ASP A 899 -3.95 -19.32 4.92
C ASP A 899 -4.07 -20.87 4.92
N LYS A 900 -5.26 -21.38 5.27
CA LYS A 900 -5.65 -22.78 5.33
C LYS A 900 -7.05 -22.94 4.72
N PRO A 901 -7.42 -24.14 4.21
CA PRO A 901 -8.77 -24.39 3.70
C PRO A 901 -9.87 -24.08 4.74
N ILE A 902 -11.05 -23.69 4.25
CA ILE A 902 -12.25 -23.47 5.05
C ILE A 902 -13.29 -24.52 4.65
N ASN A 903 -13.78 -25.28 5.62
CA ASN A 903 -14.82 -26.28 5.41
C ASN A 903 -16.16 -25.78 5.97
N PHE A 904 -17.25 -25.98 5.25
CA PHE A 904 -18.60 -25.76 5.74
C PHE A 904 -19.03 -26.95 6.61
N VAL A 905 -19.59 -26.67 7.79
CA VAL A 905 -20.04 -27.71 8.75
C VAL A 905 -21.56 -27.79 8.77
N SER A 906 -22.24 -26.67 8.94
CA SER A 906 -23.71 -26.59 8.98
C SER A 906 -24.18 -25.15 8.82
N SER A 907 -25.46 -24.95 8.51
CA SER A 907 -26.10 -23.64 8.64
C SER A 907 -27.48 -23.78 9.24
N GLN A 908 -27.94 -22.70 9.87
CA GLN A 908 -29.32 -22.55 10.33
C GLN A 908 -29.86 -21.21 9.85
N ILE A 909 -31.19 -21.13 9.70
CA ILE A 909 -31.89 -19.87 9.42
C ILE A 909 -31.49 -18.86 10.50
N ALA A 910 -31.01 -17.68 10.10
CA ALA A 910 -30.78 -16.61 11.07
C ALA A 910 -32.13 -16.24 11.70
N LYS A 911 -32.18 -16.07 13.03
CA LYS A 911 -33.45 -15.85 13.74
C LYS A 911 -34.22 -14.68 13.09
N ALA A 912 -35.49 -14.94 12.77
CA ALA A 912 -36.29 -14.08 11.89
C ALA A 912 -36.28 -12.63 12.34
N ASP A 913 -35.78 -11.76 11.45
CA ASP A 913 -35.46 -10.35 11.65
C ASP A 913 -35.48 -9.86 13.10
N SER A 914 -34.49 -10.36 13.85
CA SER A 914 -33.62 -9.39 14.48
C SER A 914 -32.80 -8.65 13.42
N SER A 915 -33.47 -7.75 12.66
CA SER A 915 -33.04 -7.19 11.37
C SER A 915 -31.52 -7.11 11.19
N ASP A 916 -30.99 -8.17 10.57
CA ASP A 916 -29.64 -8.67 10.82
C ASP A 916 -28.56 -7.79 10.16
N ALA A 917 -28.94 -6.62 9.63
CA ALA A 917 -28.05 -5.58 9.17
C ALA A 917 -26.90 -5.34 10.18
N PRO A 918 -25.67 -5.11 9.68
CA PRO A 918 -24.51 -4.99 10.55
C PRO A 918 -24.74 -3.87 11.54
N LEU A 919 -24.30 -4.08 12.78
CA LEU A 919 -24.18 -3.00 13.76
C LEU A 919 -23.38 -1.87 13.11
N LYS A 920 -24.02 -0.74 12.81
CA LYS A 920 -23.29 0.40 12.27
C LYS A 920 -22.67 1.12 13.44
N VAL A 921 -21.34 0.99 13.52
CA VAL A 921 -20.52 1.74 14.47
C VAL A 921 -20.01 2.97 13.74
N GLN A 922 -20.53 4.13 14.10
CA GLN A 922 -20.01 5.40 13.61
C GLN A 922 -19.39 6.17 14.79
N LEU A 923 -18.11 6.48 14.69
CA LEU A 923 -17.53 7.54 15.51
C LEU A 923 -18.13 8.86 15.01
N VAL A 924 -18.98 9.48 15.83
CA VAL A 924 -19.61 10.77 15.48
C VAL A 924 -18.56 11.86 15.29
N ASN A 925 -17.44 11.73 16.03
CA ASN A 925 -16.27 12.58 15.94
C ASN A 925 -15.03 11.69 15.81
N LYS A 926 -14.38 11.66 14.63
CA LYS A 926 -13.07 10.99 14.44
C LYS A 926 -11.90 11.80 15.03
N GLN A 927 -12.14 13.06 15.33
CA GLN A 927 -11.25 13.96 16.06
C GLN A 927 -12.03 14.46 17.28
N LEU A 928 -11.54 14.17 18.48
CA LEU A 928 -12.09 14.69 19.73
C LEU A 928 -11.26 15.88 20.20
N ILE A 929 -11.89 17.03 20.37
CA ILE A 929 -11.28 18.17 21.03
C ILE A 929 -11.58 18.08 22.53
N ALA A 930 -10.54 17.91 23.34
CA ALA A 930 -10.60 17.75 24.78
C ALA A 930 -10.29 19.09 25.47
N LEU A 931 -11.30 19.67 26.12
CA LEU A 931 -11.16 20.88 26.92
C LEU A 931 -10.40 20.57 28.23
N PRO A 932 -9.37 21.36 28.60
CA PRO A 932 -8.52 21.08 29.76
C PRO A 932 -9.23 21.27 31.11
N GLU A 933 -10.33 22.04 31.14
CA GLU A 933 -11.26 22.16 32.26
C GLU A 933 -12.17 20.93 32.45
N SER A 934 -12.17 19.98 31.51
CA SER A 934 -12.91 18.71 31.62
C SER A 934 -12.02 17.57 32.13
N SER A 935 -12.52 16.78 33.08
CA SER A 935 -11.87 15.55 33.57
C SER A 935 -12.09 14.34 32.67
N GLU A 936 -13.01 14.42 31.71
CA GLU A 936 -13.30 13.37 30.72
C GLU A 936 -13.56 13.96 29.33
N ALA A 937 -13.16 13.25 28.28
CA ALA A 937 -13.58 13.49 26.90
C ALA A 937 -14.63 12.45 26.48
N GLN A 938 -15.70 12.90 25.82
CA GLN A 938 -16.81 12.03 25.41
C GLN A 938 -16.62 11.54 23.97
N LEU A 939 -16.11 10.31 23.80
CA LEU A 939 -16.20 9.64 22.50
C LEU A 939 -17.66 9.22 22.28
N LYS A 940 -18.37 9.99 21.44
CA LYS A 940 -19.71 9.66 20.97
C LYS A 940 -19.60 8.56 19.91
N VAL A 941 -20.07 7.37 20.24
CA VAL A 941 -20.20 6.25 19.30
C VAL A 941 -21.68 6.08 19.01
N SER A 942 -22.09 6.33 17.77
CA SER A 942 -23.41 5.94 17.31
C SER A 942 -23.38 4.44 17.03
N LEU A 943 -24.23 3.71 17.75
CA LEU A 943 -24.47 2.29 17.60
C LEU A 943 -25.89 2.15 17.08
N ASP A 944 -26.02 2.11 15.77
CA ASP A 944 -27.23 1.65 15.11
C ASP A 944 -27.26 0.13 15.25
N ASN A 945 -28.11 -0.38 16.15
CA ASN A 945 -28.52 -1.77 16.14
C ASN A 945 -29.84 -1.88 15.38
N PRO A 946 -29.80 -2.12 14.06
CA PRO A 946 -31.01 -2.40 13.30
C PRO A 946 -31.61 -3.75 13.68
N ARG A 947 -30.94 -4.60 14.47
CA ARG A 947 -31.41 -5.94 14.84
C ARG A 947 -32.48 -5.86 15.93
N ALA A 948 -33.62 -6.53 15.76
CA ALA A 948 -34.68 -6.71 16.79
C ALA A 948 -34.33 -7.64 17.98
N ASP A 949 -33.08 -8.12 18.06
CA ASP A 949 -32.50 -8.77 19.24
C ASP A 949 -31.48 -7.80 19.85
N ALA A 950 -31.32 -7.86 21.17
CA ALA A 950 -30.33 -7.03 21.83
C ALA A 950 -28.90 -7.57 21.62
N ILE A 951 -28.02 -6.80 20.99
CA ILE A 951 -26.61 -7.19 20.83
C ILE A 951 -25.83 -6.81 22.09
N THR A 952 -25.03 -7.74 22.61
CA THR A 952 -24.02 -7.45 23.63
C THR A 952 -22.67 -7.19 22.98
N LEU A 953 -22.14 -6.00 23.20
CA LEU A 953 -20.85 -5.53 22.71
C LEU A 953 -19.90 -5.34 23.88
N ASN A 954 -18.61 -5.60 23.65
CA ASN A 954 -17.55 -5.13 24.51
C ASN A 954 -16.74 -4.07 23.75
N LEU A 955 -16.85 -2.83 24.20
CA LEU A 955 -16.25 -1.66 23.55
C LEU A 955 -15.02 -1.26 24.34
N ILE A 956 -13.85 -1.33 23.70
CA ILE A 956 -12.56 -1.14 24.35
C ILE A 956 -11.80 -0.02 23.63
N VAL A 957 -11.66 1.13 24.29
CA VAL A 957 -10.74 2.18 23.83
C VAL A 957 -9.35 1.86 24.34
N THR A 958 -8.39 1.77 23.41
CA THR A 958 -6.98 1.59 23.73
C THR A 958 -6.11 2.74 23.22
N ASP A 959 -5.00 3.00 23.90
CA ASP A 959 -3.90 3.80 23.37
C ASP A 959 -3.07 3.02 22.33
N GLU A 960 -2.00 3.64 21.83
CA GLU A 960 -1.05 3.02 20.88
C GLU A 960 -0.25 1.85 21.48
N GLN A 961 -0.18 1.73 22.81
CA GLN A 961 0.46 0.63 23.52
C GLN A 961 -0.52 -0.51 23.83
N ALA A 962 -1.74 -0.44 23.28
CA ALA A 962 -2.87 -1.32 23.56
C ALA A 962 -3.34 -1.30 25.03
N ASN A 963 -2.92 -0.32 25.85
CA ASN A 963 -3.46 -0.17 27.20
C ASN A 963 -4.91 0.27 27.12
N LYS A 964 -5.75 -0.34 27.95
CA LYS A 964 -7.18 -0.09 28.01
C LYS A 964 -7.49 1.19 28.79
N LEU A 965 -7.95 2.23 28.11
CA LEU A 965 -8.32 3.52 28.71
C LEU A 965 -9.78 3.60 29.14
N ALA A 966 -10.66 3.02 28.33
CA ALA A 966 -12.09 2.90 28.63
C ALA A 966 -12.58 1.53 28.18
N GLN A 967 -13.48 0.94 28.97
CA GLN A 967 -14.20 -0.27 28.59
C GLN A 967 -15.66 -0.12 28.97
N GLN A 968 -16.55 -0.38 28.02
CA GLN A 968 -17.98 -0.45 28.29
C GLN A 968 -18.57 -1.70 27.65
N LYS A 969 -19.17 -2.55 28.48
CA LYS A 969 -20.09 -3.57 27.99
C LYS A 969 -21.40 -2.87 27.64
N GLN A 970 -21.75 -2.81 26.37
CA GLN A 970 -22.98 -2.18 25.91
C GLN A 970 -23.97 -3.25 25.44
N VAL A 971 -25.18 -3.20 25.98
CA VAL A 971 -26.33 -3.89 25.38
C VAL A 971 -27.05 -2.87 24.52
N VAL A 972 -27.01 -3.04 23.20
CA VAL A 972 -27.78 -2.19 22.28
C VAL A 972 -29.13 -2.88 22.05
N LYS A 973 -30.23 -2.18 22.30
CA LYS A 973 -31.57 -2.79 22.26
C LYS A 973 -31.98 -3.16 20.84
N ALA A 974 -32.96 -4.05 20.76
CA ALA A 974 -33.75 -4.35 19.58
C ALA A 974 -34.15 -3.09 18.78
N ASN A 975 -33.90 -3.07 17.47
CA ASN A 975 -34.34 -2.03 16.51
C ASN A 975 -34.10 -0.60 17.03
N SER A 976 -32.89 -0.32 17.51
CA SER A 976 -32.59 0.96 18.15
C SER A 976 -31.24 1.51 17.74
N GLN A 977 -31.24 2.79 17.35
CA GLN A 977 -30.03 3.59 17.37
C GLN A 977 -29.81 4.12 18.79
N SER A 978 -28.61 3.89 19.32
CA SER A 978 -28.17 4.50 20.57
C SER A 978 -26.83 5.18 20.36
N THR A 979 -26.76 6.47 20.72
CA THR A 979 -25.46 7.14 20.82
C THR A 979 -24.96 6.95 22.24
N ILE A 980 -23.97 6.09 22.40
CA ILE A 980 -23.28 5.96 23.68
C ILE A 980 -22.19 7.03 23.81
N LYS A 981 -21.81 7.30 25.05
CA LYS A 981 -20.72 8.21 25.39
C LYS A 981 -19.69 7.39 26.17
N LEU A 982 -18.63 6.97 25.49
CA LEU A 982 -17.47 6.39 26.17
C LEU A 982 -16.70 7.55 26.81
N GLN A 983 -16.68 7.59 28.14
CA GLN A 983 -15.84 8.54 28.87
C GLN A 983 -14.40 8.08 28.76
N ILE A 984 -13.57 8.91 28.14
CA ILE A 984 -12.12 8.73 28.07
C ILE A 984 -11.52 9.68 29.11
N PRO A 985 -10.88 9.18 30.17
CA PRO A 985 -10.32 10.04 31.22
C PRO A 985 -9.28 11.01 30.64
N THR A 986 -9.50 12.33 30.74
CA THR A 986 -8.56 13.34 30.26
C THR A 986 -7.56 13.68 31.36
N GLN A 987 -6.49 12.90 31.42
CA GLN A 987 -5.42 13.11 32.39
C GLN A 987 -4.52 14.29 31.98
N SER A 988 -4.00 15.03 32.95
CA SER A 988 -3.12 16.20 32.72
C SER A 988 -1.78 15.87 32.04
N ASN A 989 -1.37 14.60 32.09
CA ASN A 989 -0.20 14.05 31.41
C ASN A 989 -0.47 13.61 29.95
N MET A 990 -1.71 13.69 29.45
CA MET A 990 -2.02 13.31 28.07
C MET A 990 -1.29 14.21 27.07
N PRO A 991 -0.81 13.63 25.94
CA PRO A 991 -0.16 14.40 24.88
C PRO A 991 -1.14 15.43 24.29
N VAL A 992 -0.61 16.48 23.69
CA VAL A 992 -1.44 17.52 23.04
C VAL A 992 -2.28 16.91 21.92
N LEU A 993 -1.73 15.93 21.22
CA LEU A 993 -2.44 15.07 20.28
C LEU A 993 -2.06 13.61 20.55
N GLY A 994 -3.04 12.72 20.66
CA GLY A 994 -2.82 11.27 20.74
C GLY A 994 -3.70 10.49 19.77
N LYS A 995 -3.22 9.34 19.31
CA LYS A 995 -3.96 8.37 18.52
C LYS A 995 -4.51 7.27 19.43
N TYR A 996 -5.75 6.88 19.20
CA TYR A 996 -6.45 5.87 19.99
C TYR A 996 -7.26 4.96 19.07
N THR A 997 -7.60 3.76 19.54
CA THR A 997 -8.39 2.79 18.79
C THR A 997 -9.62 2.38 19.59
N LEU A 998 -10.81 2.51 19.01
CA LEU A 998 -11.99 1.82 19.51
C LEU A 998 -12.04 0.41 18.91
N ASN A 999 -11.88 -0.59 19.76
CA ASN A 999 -12.11 -1.99 19.42
C ASN A 999 -13.55 -2.34 19.80
N VAL A 1000 -14.35 -2.74 18.83
CA VAL A 1000 -15.72 -3.24 19.02
C VAL A 1000 -15.67 -4.76 18.89
N ILE A 1001 -15.83 -5.44 20.02
CA ILE A 1001 -15.89 -6.89 20.08
C ILE A 1001 -17.36 -7.30 20.20
N GLU A 1002 -17.83 -8.03 19.19
CA GLU A 1002 -19.18 -8.59 19.10
C GLU A 1002 -19.09 -10.11 19.33
N GLN A 1003 -19.74 -10.59 20.39
CA GLN A 1003 -19.88 -12.04 20.61
C GLN A 1003 -20.92 -12.58 19.63
N GLN A 1004 -20.57 -13.64 18.88
CA GLN A 1004 -21.46 -14.17 17.86
C GLN A 1004 -22.71 -14.82 18.48
N ALA A 1005 -23.88 -14.56 17.90
CA ALA A 1005 -25.17 -15.07 18.40
C ALA A 1005 -25.30 -16.61 18.35
N SER A 1006 -24.40 -17.29 17.64
CA SER A 1006 -24.22 -18.74 17.64
C SER A 1006 -23.55 -19.30 18.90
N GLY A 1007 -22.88 -18.46 19.69
CA GLY A 1007 -22.01 -18.88 20.80
C GLY A 1007 -20.63 -19.40 20.38
N VAL A 1008 -20.32 -19.44 19.08
CA VAL A 1008 -19.07 -19.98 18.52
C VAL A 1008 -18.23 -18.85 17.93
N GLY A 1009 -17.05 -18.60 18.48
CA GLY A 1009 -16.13 -17.55 18.00
C GLY A 1009 -16.55 -16.11 18.33
N GLY A 1010 -15.85 -15.15 17.73
CA GLY A 1010 -16.06 -13.72 17.96
C GLY A 1010 -15.73 -12.87 16.73
N LYS A 1011 -16.38 -11.70 16.63
CA LYS A 1011 -16.13 -10.68 15.61
C LYS A 1011 -15.44 -9.47 16.24
N VAL A 1012 -14.39 -8.97 15.61
CA VAL A 1012 -13.68 -7.74 16.01
C VAL A 1012 -13.75 -6.71 14.88
N SER A 1013 -14.07 -5.46 15.22
CA SER A 1013 -14.01 -4.30 14.32
C SER A 1013 -13.25 -3.16 15.00
N THR A 1014 -12.30 -2.55 14.30
CA THR A 1014 -11.38 -1.54 14.87
C THR A 1014 -11.55 -0.17 14.20
N TYR A 1015 -11.74 0.88 15.00
CA TYR A 1015 -11.98 2.24 14.52
C TYR A 1015 -10.94 3.20 15.13
N PRO A 1016 -9.93 3.64 14.37
CA PRO A 1016 -8.95 4.61 14.86
C PRO A 1016 -9.55 6.02 14.94
N PHE A 1017 -9.12 6.77 15.95
CA PHE A 1017 -9.46 8.19 16.12
C PHE A 1017 -8.34 8.94 16.81
N PHE A 1018 -8.45 10.28 16.83
CA PHE A 1018 -7.49 11.16 17.48
C PHE A 1018 -8.16 12.00 18.56
N MET A 1019 -7.40 12.35 19.59
CA MET A 1019 -7.84 13.30 20.62
C MET A 1019 -6.81 14.42 20.76
N ARG A 1020 -7.28 15.66 20.58
CA ARG A 1020 -6.54 16.92 20.61
C ARG A 1020 -6.91 17.67 21.88
N ARG A 1021 -5.98 17.76 22.85
CA ARG A 1021 -6.18 18.46 24.13
C ARG A 1021 -5.82 19.93 23.99
N LEU A 1022 -6.74 20.84 24.32
CA LEU A 1022 -6.50 22.30 24.27
C LEU A 1022 -5.74 22.81 25.50
N HIS A 1023 -5.27 24.05 25.42
CA HIS A 1023 -4.55 24.75 26.49
C HIS A 1023 -5.52 25.48 27.43
N PRO A 1024 -5.27 25.53 28.75
CA PRO A 1024 -6.12 26.26 29.68
C PRO A 1024 -5.92 27.78 29.54
N VAL A 1025 -7.01 28.55 29.52
CA VAL A 1025 -7.03 30.00 29.30
C VAL A 1025 -8.16 30.64 30.10
N SER A 1026 -7.98 31.90 30.55
CA SER A 1026 -8.94 32.56 31.47
C SER A 1026 -9.59 33.85 30.93
N SER A 1027 -8.99 34.54 29.96
CA SER A 1027 -9.61 35.60 29.14
C SER A 1027 -8.61 36.23 28.16
N GLN A 1028 -7.40 36.51 28.63
CA GLN A 1028 -6.31 37.02 27.80
C GLN A 1028 -5.79 35.92 26.86
N ALA A 1029 -5.40 36.32 25.65
CA ALA A 1029 -4.77 35.42 24.70
C ALA A 1029 -3.37 35.04 25.19
N ILE A 1030 -3.01 33.76 25.06
CA ILE A 1030 -1.70 33.22 25.38
C ILE A 1030 -0.98 32.77 24.11
N THR A 1031 0.35 32.74 24.16
CA THR A 1031 1.20 32.10 23.15
C THR A 1031 2.09 31.08 23.85
N SER A 1032 2.06 29.81 23.42
CA SER A 1032 2.81 28.71 24.04
C SER A 1032 3.42 27.77 23.01
N LYS A 1033 4.32 26.88 23.44
CA LYS A 1033 4.92 25.84 22.59
C LYS A 1033 4.34 24.48 22.95
N ALA A 1034 3.89 23.73 21.94
CA ALA A 1034 3.26 22.43 22.11
C ALA A 1034 3.94 21.36 21.25
N ILE A 1035 4.18 20.17 21.82
CA ILE A 1035 4.60 18.99 21.06
C ILE A 1035 3.35 18.25 20.62
N ILE A 1036 3.09 18.24 19.31
CA ILE A 1036 2.03 17.46 18.68
C ILE A 1036 2.65 16.15 18.16
N ALA A 1037 2.06 15.01 18.52
CA ALA A 1037 2.57 13.71 18.11
C ALA A 1037 2.59 13.59 16.58
N GLY A 1038 3.73 13.17 16.03
CA GLY A 1038 3.98 13.11 14.60
C GLY A 1038 4.60 14.36 13.98
N LEU A 1039 4.83 15.44 14.73
CA LEU A 1039 5.66 16.56 14.28
C LEU A 1039 7.04 16.51 14.94
N ASP A 1040 8.07 16.72 14.12
CA ASP A 1040 9.48 16.65 14.54
C ASP A 1040 9.91 17.82 15.46
N GLU A 1041 9.13 18.92 15.45
CA GLU A 1041 9.42 20.18 16.14
C GLU A 1041 8.13 20.70 16.83
N PRO A 1042 8.24 21.42 17.96
CA PRO A 1042 7.07 22.01 18.62
C PRO A 1042 6.39 23.07 17.75
N VAL A 1043 5.07 23.08 17.75
CA VAL A 1043 4.27 24.15 17.14
C VAL A 1043 4.04 25.30 18.11
N MET A 1044 3.77 26.48 17.58
CA MET A 1044 3.32 27.63 18.35
C MET A 1044 1.81 27.59 18.46
N ILE A 1045 1.28 27.56 19.68
CA ILE A 1045 -0.15 27.63 19.96
C ILE A 1045 -0.49 29.05 20.39
N LEU A 1046 -1.38 29.70 19.65
CA LEU A 1046 -2.05 30.94 20.05
C LEU A 1046 -3.43 30.52 20.56
N SER A 1047 -3.85 30.97 21.75
CA SER A 1047 -5.20 30.66 22.22
C SER A 1047 -5.78 31.71 23.15
N ASN A 1048 -7.07 31.98 22.99
CA ASN A 1048 -7.89 32.77 23.90
C ASN A 1048 -9.15 31.95 24.28
N ASN A 1049 -10.12 32.57 24.96
CA ASN A 1049 -11.35 31.90 25.38
C ASN A 1049 -12.31 31.50 24.24
N GLN A 1050 -12.06 31.91 22.98
CA GLN A 1050 -12.88 31.58 21.82
C GLN A 1050 -12.17 30.62 20.86
N LEU A 1051 -10.89 30.83 20.56
CA LEU A 1051 -10.12 30.06 19.58
C LEU A 1051 -8.83 29.42 20.15
N GLU A 1052 -8.40 28.31 19.57
CA GLU A 1052 -7.02 27.80 19.65
C GLU A 1052 -6.48 27.57 18.22
N VAL A 1053 -5.32 28.16 17.91
CA VAL A 1053 -4.68 28.13 16.60
C VAL A 1053 -3.29 27.52 16.72
N ALA A 1054 -2.99 26.51 15.89
CA ALA A 1054 -1.67 25.89 15.85
C ALA A 1054 -0.90 26.33 14.60
N ILE A 1055 0.25 26.98 14.82
CA ILE A 1055 1.12 27.53 13.78
C ILE A 1055 2.48 26.85 13.83
N ASP A 1056 2.83 26.16 12.75
CA ASP A 1056 4.08 25.43 12.60
C ASP A 1056 5.18 26.35 12.03
N ALA A 1057 5.87 27.04 12.94
CA ALA A 1057 7.02 27.87 12.61
C ALA A 1057 8.17 27.08 11.94
N ALA A 1058 8.29 25.77 12.20
CA ALA A 1058 9.31 24.93 11.58
C ALA A 1058 8.97 24.56 10.11
N ARG A 1059 7.72 24.76 9.67
CA ARG A 1059 7.21 24.41 8.34
C ARG A 1059 6.54 25.60 7.64
N GLY A 1060 7.19 26.76 7.66
CA GLY A 1060 6.77 27.94 6.89
C GLY A 1060 5.74 28.85 7.55
N GLY A 1061 5.54 28.73 8.86
CA GLY A 1061 4.42 29.40 9.54
C GLY A 1061 3.07 28.79 9.16
N ARG A 1062 3.05 27.52 8.76
CA ARG A 1062 1.82 26.82 8.33
C ARG A 1062 0.81 26.76 9.45
N VAL A 1063 -0.42 27.18 9.19
CA VAL A 1063 -1.54 26.98 10.11
C VAL A 1063 -2.04 25.54 9.96
N LEU A 1064 -2.00 24.78 11.04
CA LEU A 1064 -2.47 23.39 11.07
C LEU A 1064 -3.92 23.29 11.56
N GLU A 1065 -4.31 24.20 12.44
CA GLU A 1065 -5.58 24.15 13.17
C GLU A 1065 -6.08 25.57 13.40
N ILE A 1066 -7.38 25.82 13.17
CA ILE A 1066 -8.14 26.94 13.73
C ILE A 1066 -9.34 26.30 14.44
N ILE A 1067 -9.22 26.10 15.74
CA ILE A 1067 -10.22 25.40 16.55
C ILE A 1067 -11.12 26.43 17.24
N ASP A 1068 -12.43 26.34 16.99
CA ASP A 1068 -13.46 27.04 17.75
C ASP A 1068 -13.77 26.26 19.03
N ARG A 1069 -13.58 26.89 20.19
CA ARG A 1069 -13.73 26.24 21.51
C ARG A 1069 -15.18 25.93 21.84
N GLU A 1070 -16.13 26.73 21.37
CA GLU A 1070 -17.56 26.59 21.68
C GLU A 1070 -18.17 25.37 20.97
N SER A 1071 -17.94 25.22 19.67
CA SER A 1071 -18.39 24.05 18.90
C SER A 1071 -17.45 22.85 19.01
N ALA A 1072 -16.22 23.05 19.50
CA ALA A 1072 -15.15 22.06 19.52
C ALA A 1072 -14.88 21.48 18.11
N SER A 1073 -14.77 22.36 17.10
CA SER A 1073 -14.51 22.01 15.69
C SER A 1073 -13.31 22.77 15.11
N ASN A 1074 -12.57 22.12 14.21
CA ASN A 1074 -11.44 22.72 13.48
C ASN A 1074 -11.89 23.16 12.09
N GLN A 1075 -11.67 24.43 11.73
CA GLN A 1075 -12.13 25.00 10.45
C GLN A 1075 -11.20 24.67 9.26
N ILE A 1076 -10.07 24.01 9.54
CA ILE A 1076 -9.01 23.65 8.59
C ILE A 1076 -8.94 22.14 8.42
N HIS A 1077 -8.77 21.68 7.18
CA HIS A 1077 -8.56 20.27 6.89
C HIS A 1077 -7.19 19.80 7.38
N ILE A 1078 -7.19 18.87 8.33
CA ILE A 1078 -5.99 18.15 8.73
C ILE A 1078 -6.32 16.70 9.10
N ASP A 1079 -5.70 15.75 8.41
CA ASP A 1079 -5.68 14.35 8.86
C ASP A 1079 -4.50 14.16 9.82
N TYR A 1080 -4.78 13.96 11.10
CA TYR A 1080 -3.73 13.74 12.10
C TYR A 1080 -2.85 12.51 11.82
N GLY A 1081 -3.35 11.51 11.06
CA GLY A 1081 -2.58 10.33 10.67
C GLY A 1081 -1.41 10.65 9.73
N ILE A 1082 -1.48 11.77 9.00
CA ILE A 1082 -0.44 12.16 8.05
C ILE A 1082 0.64 13.07 8.64
N LEU A 1083 0.50 13.59 9.87
CA LEU A 1083 1.49 14.50 10.49
C LEU A 1083 2.95 14.02 10.38
N PRO A 1084 3.29 12.73 10.64
CA PRO A 1084 4.66 12.20 10.46
C PRO A 1084 5.15 12.19 9.00
N SER A 1085 4.35 12.69 8.06
CA SER A 1085 4.57 12.78 6.61
C SER A 1085 4.28 14.18 6.07
N ILE A 1086 3.77 15.13 6.85
CA ILE A 1086 3.14 16.36 6.33
C ILE A 1086 4.05 17.22 5.45
N THR A 1087 5.37 17.03 5.58
CA THR A 1087 6.38 17.70 4.74
C THR A 1087 6.62 16.97 3.41
N SER A 1088 6.39 15.66 3.35
CA SER A 1088 6.68 14.76 2.22
C SER A 1088 5.54 14.57 1.22
N ILE A 1089 4.32 15.01 1.56
CA ILE A 1089 3.13 14.86 0.72
C ILE A 1089 3.07 16.05 -0.26
N PRO A 1090 2.79 15.81 -1.57
CA PRO A 1090 2.72 16.88 -2.56
C PRO A 1090 1.51 17.81 -2.35
N PHE A 1091 0.36 17.22 -2.06
CA PHE A 1091 -0.86 17.86 -1.52
C PHE A 1091 -0.61 18.19 -0.03
N ALA A 1092 -1.12 19.31 0.49
CA ALA A 1092 -0.59 19.82 1.75
C ALA A 1092 -1.67 20.46 2.61
N TYR A 1093 -2.16 19.64 3.52
CA TYR A 1093 -2.99 19.93 4.68
C TYR A 1093 -2.55 21.18 5.44
N GLY A 1094 -3.55 21.86 6.00
CA GLY A 1094 -3.40 23.16 6.66
C GLY A 1094 -3.60 24.35 5.71
N ILE A 1095 -3.14 25.52 6.16
CA ILE A 1095 -2.92 26.70 5.33
C ILE A 1095 -1.41 26.93 5.25
N TRP A 1096 -0.86 26.86 4.04
CA TRP A 1096 0.56 27.13 3.81
C TRP A 1096 0.77 28.18 2.74
N ASP A 1097 1.82 28.95 2.95
CA ASP A 1097 2.23 30.03 2.06
C ASP A 1097 3.51 29.68 1.30
N THR A 1098 3.68 30.32 0.15
CA THR A 1098 4.94 30.33 -0.60
C THR A 1098 5.34 31.74 -0.96
N PHE A 1099 6.62 32.03 -0.76
CA PHE A 1099 7.25 33.31 -1.05
C PHE A 1099 8.29 33.08 -2.14
N SER A 1100 7.97 33.52 -3.36
CA SER A 1100 8.72 33.24 -4.59
C SER A 1100 9.06 31.75 -4.78
N GLY A 1101 8.15 30.85 -4.40
CA GLY A 1101 8.33 29.39 -4.45
C GLY A 1101 9.19 28.80 -3.32
N LYS A 1102 9.42 29.55 -2.24
CA LYS A 1102 10.10 29.10 -1.00
C LYS A 1102 9.17 29.17 0.21
N LEU A 1103 9.65 28.71 1.35
CA LEU A 1103 9.03 28.73 2.68
C LEU A 1103 7.91 27.71 2.97
N LYS A 1104 7.20 27.11 1.99
CA LYS A 1104 6.14 26.09 2.23
C LYS A 1104 6.45 25.03 3.31
N ASN A 1105 7.72 24.62 3.41
CA ASN A 1105 8.20 23.68 4.44
C ASN A 1105 9.53 24.14 5.07
N ASP A 1106 9.95 25.40 4.86
CA ASP A 1106 11.22 25.90 5.38
C ASP A 1106 10.95 26.62 6.72
N PRO A 1107 11.82 26.48 7.74
CA PRO A 1107 11.56 27.09 9.04
C PRO A 1107 11.63 28.62 9.00
N MET A 1108 10.84 29.25 9.86
CA MET A 1108 10.88 30.69 10.14
C MET A 1108 11.24 30.92 11.61
N HIS A 1109 11.99 31.98 11.88
CA HIS A 1109 12.45 32.32 13.22
C HIS A 1109 11.34 33.03 14.00
N VAL A 1110 10.95 32.45 15.13
CA VAL A 1110 10.06 33.08 16.11
C VAL A 1110 10.79 34.25 16.77
N THR A 1111 10.40 35.49 16.44
CA THR A 1111 10.98 36.72 17.00
C THR A 1111 10.09 37.35 18.07
N VAL A 1112 8.77 37.13 18.01
CA VAL A 1112 7.81 37.47 19.05
C VAL A 1112 6.92 36.25 19.28
N ALA A 1113 6.71 35.85 20.53
CA ALA A 1113 5.75 34.81 20.91
C ALA A 1113 5.26 35.05 22.33
N ARG A 1114 4.19 35.86 22.46
CA ARG A 1114 3.55 36.21 23.74
C ARG A 1114 2.16 36.77 23.49
N ASP A 1115 1.29 36.66 24.49
CA ASP A 1115 0.05 37.45 24.59
C ASP A 1115 -0.87 37.37 23.36
N GLY A 1116 -0.98 36.19 22.75
CA GLY A 1116 -1.77 35.95 21.52
C GLY A 1116 -1.09 36.39 20.21
N LYS A 1117 0.14 36.90 20.27
CA LYS A 1117 0.92 37.36 19.12
C LYS A 1117 2.07 36.40 18.81
N LEU A 1118 2.31 36.19 17.51
CA LEU A 1118 3.43 35.42 16.98
C LEU A 1118 4.02 36.11 15.75
N THR A 1119 5.25 36.62 15.85
CA THR A 1119 5.99 37.12 14.69
C THR A 1119 7.03 36.11 14.27
N LEU A 1120 6.95 35.70 13.01
CA LEU A 1120 7.87 34.81 12.31
C LEU A 1120 8.65 35.63 11.29
N SER A 1121 9.98 35.52 11.26
CA SER A 1121 10.81 36.17 10.23
C SER A 1121 11.83 35.22 9.62
N THR A 1122 12.18 35.46 8.35
CA THR A 1122 13.18 34.69 7.61
C THR A 1122 13.62 35.45 6.36
N GLU A 1123 14.52 34.87 5.56
CA GLU A 1123 14.87 35.38 4.24
C GLU A 1123 14.46 34.38 3.13
N ALA A 1124 13.81 34.88 2.07
CA ALA A 1124 13.46 34.10 0.89
C ALA A 1124 14.00 34.78 -0.37
N LYS A 1125 14.99 34.16 -1.03
CA LYS A 1125 15.62 34.66 -2.28
C LYS A 1125 16.15 36.12 -2.18
N GLY A 1126 16.74 36.50 -1.05
CA GLY A 1126 17.22 37.87 -0.82
C GLY A 1126 16.11 38.90 -0.58
N LEU A 1127 14.92 38.45 -0.20
CA LEU A 1127 13.84 39.27 0.37
C LEU A 1127 13.66 38.90 1.84
N GLN A 1128 13.52 39.89 2.71
CA GLN A 1128 13.24 39.67 4.13
C GLN A 1128 11.74 39.49 4.31
N VAL A 1129 11.31 38.31 4.74
CA VAL A 1129 9.89 37.95 4.90
C VAL A 1129 9.56 37.95 6.39
N THR A 1130 8.50 38.67 6.76
CA THR A 1130 7.91 38.65 8.10
C THR A 1130 6.43 38.33 8.02
N GLN A 1131 5.97 37.37 8.82
CA GLN A 1131 4.56 37.10 9.10
C GLN A 1131 4.30 37.47 10.57
N SER A 1132 3.41 38.41 10.82
CA SER A 1132 2.95 38.77 12.17
C SER A 1132 1.51 38.30 12.34
N TRP A 1133 1.35 37.25 13.14
CA TRP A 1133 0.07 36.68 13.53
C TRP A 1133 -0.41 37.30 14.84
N GLU A 1134 -1.69 37.62 14.91
CA GLU A 1134 -2.37 38.08 16.12
C GLU A 1134 -3.73 37.39 16.26
N LEU A 1135 -3.95 36.73 17.40
CA LEU A 1135 -5.21 36.13 17.77
C LEU A 1135 -5.95 37.05 18.75
N LYS A 1136 -7.09 37.59 18.33
CA LYS A 1136 -7.91 38.49 19.13
C LYS A 1136 -9.38 38.16 18.91
N ASP A 1137 -10.15 38.03 19.99
CA ASP A 1137 -11.56 37.65 19.94
C ASP A 1137 -11.75 36.37 19.06
N ALA A 1138 -12.73 36.32 18.16
CA ALA A 1138 -12.96 35.18 17.26
C ALA A 1138 -12.17 35.30 15.94
N GLU A 1139 -11.05 36.02 15.96
CA GLU A 1139 -10.35 36.46 14.76
C GLU A 1139 -8.84 36.18 14.81
N LEU A 1140 -8.34 35.58 13.73
CA LEU A 1140 -6.92 35.42 13.47
C LEU A 1140 -6.51 36.38 12.36
N GLU A 1141 -5.64 37.33 12.68
CA GLU A 1141 -5.05 38.27 11.72
C GLU A 1141 -3.62 37.83 11.36
N LEU A 1142 -3.29 37.87 10.07
CA LEU A 1142 -1.94 37.72 9.52
C LEU A 1142 -1.56 39.00 8.77
N ASN A 1143 -0.52 39.68 9.25
CA ASN A 1143 0.14 40.75 8.51
C ASN A 1143 1.44 40.23 7.89
N ILE A 1144 1.55 40.33 6.58
CA ILE A 1144 2.73 39.92 5.81
C ILE A 1144 3.50 41.17 5.38
N SER A 1145 4.81 41.15 5.59
CA SER A 1145 5.75 42.17 5.12
C SER A 1145 6.93 41.51 4.40
N VAL A 1146 7.20 41.92 3.16
CA VAL A 1146 8.29 41.41 2.34
C VAL A 1146 9.15 42.57 1.86
N HIS A 1147 10.31 42.77 2.50
CA HIS A 1147 11.22 43.86 2.20
C HIS A 1147 12.33 43.43 1.22
N ASN A 1148 12.68 44.30 0.28
CA ASN A 1148 13.82 44.14 -0.62
C ASN A 1148 15.02 44.98 -0.12
N PRO A 1149 15.98 44.40 0.62
CA PRO A 1149 17.14 45.11 1.14
C PRO A 1149 18.22 45.42 0.09
N SER A 1150 17.99 45.09 -1.19
CA SER A 1150 18.99 45.27 -2.25
C SER A 1150 18.77 46.52 -3.09
N ASN A 1151 19.85 47.01 -3.72
CA ASN A 1151 19.87 48.24 -4.53
C ASN A 1151 19.22 48.08 -5.93
N SER A 1152 18.51 46.99 -6.18
CA SER A 1152 17.85 46.69 -7.46
C SER A 1152 16.46 46.08 -7.23
N PRO A 1153 15.47 46.31 -8.13
CA PRO A 1153 14.19 45.61 -8.07
C PRO A 1153 14.34 44.08 -8.06
N ARG A 1154 13.41 43.39 -7.41
CA ARG A 1154 13.36 41.92 -7.34
C ARG A 1154 11.98 41.38 -7.64
N LYS A 1155 11.92 40.38 -8.52
CA LYS A 1155 10.69 39.62 -8.80
C LYS A 1155 10.20 38.89 -7.56
N PHE A 1156 8.92 39.05 -7.28
CA PHE A 1156 8.24 38.49 -6.13
C PHE A 1156 7.00 37.72 -6.59
N SER A 1157 6.68 36.63 -5.89
CA SER A 1157 5.36 36.02 -6.02
C SER A 1157 4.90 35.42 -4.69
N TYR A 1158 3.76 35.86 -4.17
CA TYR A 1158 3.09 35.18 -3.08
C TYR A 1158 2.08 34.15 -3.62
N LYS A 1159 1.94 33.02 -2.93
CA LYS A 1159 0.80 32.11 -3.08
C LYS A 1159 0.46 31.48 -1.74
N SER A 1160 -0.78 31.62 -1.31
CA SER A 1160 -1.40 30.83 -0.25
C SER A 1160 -2.17 29.64 -0.83
N HIS A 1161 -2.24 28.55 -0.08
CA HIS A 1161 -3.06 27.40 -0.40
C HIS A 1161 -3.67 26.85 0.90
N PRO A 1162 -4.93 27.20 1.18
CA PRO A 1162 -5.67 26.68 2.33
C PRO A 1162 -6.49 25.44 1.94
N GLU A 1163 -6.56 24.44 2.81
CA GLU A 1163 -7.55 23.37 2.76
C GLU A 1163 -8.58 23.58 3.89
N TYR A 1164 -9.83 23.94 3.58
CA TYR A 1164 -10.87 24.28 4.56
C TYR A 1164 -11.89 23.15 4.79
N THR A 1165 -12.37 23.06 6.03
CA THR A 1165 -13.49 22.21 6.48
C THR A 1165 -14.24 22.95 7.59
N VAL A 1166 -15.00 23.98 7.25
CA VAL A 1166 -15.79 24.76 8.21
C VAL A 1166 -16.79 23.85 8.94
N GLY A 1167 -16.97 24.05 10.24
CA GLY A 1167 -17.75 23.12 11.10
C GLY A 1167 -17.04 21.79 11.44
N GLY A 1168 -15.86 21.52 10.85
CA GLY A 1168 -15.06 20.31 11.10
C GLY A 1168 -15.10 19.27 9.98
N THR A 1169 -15.92 19.45 8.95
CA THR A 1169 -16.05 18.56 7.79
C THR A 1169 -16.32 19.37 6.53
N GLY A 1170 -15.86 18.91 5.36
CA GLY A 1170 -16.33 19.43 4.07
C GLY A 1170 -17.52 18.60 3.60
N ASP A 1171 -18.74 19.15 3.68
CA ASP A 1171 -19.98 18.44 3.31
C ASP A 1171 -20.66 19.10 2.09
N SER A 1172 -20.95 18.30 1.07
CA SER A 1172 -21.52 18.75 -0.21
C SER A 1172 -22.99 19.20 -0.15
N VAL A 1173 -23.65 19.02 1.00
CA VAL A 1173 -25.05 19.34 1.23
C VAL A 1173 -25.20 20.58 2.10
N THR A 1174 -24.33 20.77 3.09
CA THR A 1174 -24.48 21.83 4.12
C THR A 1174 -23.51 22.99 3.97
N ASP A 1175 -22.39 22.81 3.26
CA ASP A 1175 -21.39 23.87 3.07
C ASP A 1175 -21.68 24.73 1.84
N VAL A 1176 -21.82 26.03 2.08
CA VAL A 1176 -22.10 27.03 1.04
C VAL A 1176 -21.03 28.11 1.04
N ILE A 1177 -20.42 28.33 -0.11
CA ILE A 1177 -19.38 29.33 -0.35
C ILE A 1177 -20.04 30.61 -0.91
N TYR A 1178 -19.74 31.74 -0.28
CA TYR A 1178 -20.29 33.05 -0.57
C TYR A 1178 -19.21 33.96 -1.18
N LEU A 1179 -19.50 34.52 -2.36
CA LEU A 1179 -18.57 35.32 -3.15
C LEU A 1179 -19.23 36.66 -3.56
N PRO A 1180 -18.65 37.83 -3.25
CA PRO A 1180 -19.15 39.12 -3.72
C PRO A 1180 -18.77 39.33 -5.20
N MET A 1181 -19.76 39.32 -6.09
CA MET A 1181 -19.62 39.43 -7.54
C MET A 1181 -20.26 40.71 -8.09
N SER A 1182 -20.22 40.91 -9.42
CA SER A 1182 -20.82 42.08 -10.09
C SER A 1182 -22.34 42.04 -10.19
N ASP A 1183 -22.94 40.86 -10.10
CA ASP A 1183 -24.39 40.61 -10.12
C ASP A 1183 -25.00 40.48 -8.71
N GLY A 1184 -24.18 40.43 -7.66
CA GLY A 1184 -24.60 40.37 -6.27
C GLY A 1184 -23.74 39.44 -5.42
N LEU A 1185 -24.35 38.78 -4.43
CA LEU A 1185 -23.68 37.82 -3.56
C LEU A 1185 -23.95 36.39 -4.08
N THR A 1186 -23.00 35.83 -4.84
CA THR A 1186 -23.11 34.48 -5.39
C THR A 1186 -22.95 33.43 -4.30
N LYS A 1187 -23.74 32.35 -4.40
CA LYS A 1187 -23.68 31.17 -3.53
C LYS A 1187 -23.30 29.94 -4.34
N LEU A 1188 -22.28 29.21 -3.91
CA LEU A 1188 -21.83 27.98 -4.53
C LEU A 1188 -21.85 26.85 -3.49
N PRO A 1189 -22.57 25.73 -3.71
CA PRO A 1189 -22.43 24.57 -2.84
C PRO A 1189 -21.03 23.98 -2.99
N PHE A 1190 -20.49 23.41 -1.90
CA PHE A 1190 -19.36 22.50 -2.03
C PHE A 1190 -19.79 21.18 -2.72
N TRP A 1191 -18.87 20.51 -3.42
CA TRP A 1191 -19.03 19.08 -3.72
C TRP A 1191 -17.68 18.38 -3.80
N THR A 1192 -17.65 17.11 -3.43
CA THR A 1192 -16.43 16.29 -3.26
C THR A 1192 -15.69 15.94 -4.58
N GLY A 1193 -16.06 16.60 -5.68
CA GLY A 1193 -15.48 16.44 -7.02
C GLY A 1193 -14.19 17.24 -7.19
N LEU A 1194 -13.06 16.51 -7.16
CA LEU A 1194 -11.71 17.03 -7.32
C LEU A 1194 -11.59 17.96 -8.54
N GLY A 1195 -11.03 19.17 -8.36
CA GLY A 1195 -10.60 20.02 -9.46
C GLY A 1195 -10.94 21.50 -9.31
N ASP A 1196 -10.45 22.27 -10.28
CA ASP A 1196 -10.68 23.72 -10.41
C ASP A 1196 -12.18 24.03 -10.50
N LYS A 1197 -12.58 25.20 -9.98
CA LYS A 1197 -13.93 25.74 -10.04
C LYS A 1197 -13.82 27.20 -10.49
N PRO A 1198 -13.81 27.48 -11.80
CA PRO A 1198 -13.69 28.84 -12.30
C PRO A 1198 -14.80 29.73 -11.74
N VAL A 1199 -14.40 30.84 -11.13
CA VAL A 1199 -15.30 31.88 -10.61
C VAL A 1199 -14.90 33.23 -11.23
N GLY A 1200 -15.85 34.15 -11.31
CA GLY A 1200 -15.61 35.51 -11.80
C GLY A 1200 -14.78 36.36 -10.84
N ASP A 1201 -14.50 37.59 -11.28
CA ASP A 1201 -13.77 38.58 -10.48
C ASP A 1201 -14.60 39.04 -9.28
N LEU A 1202 -14.01 39.02 -8.08
CA LEU A 1202 -14.68 39.51 -6.88
C LEU A 1202 -14.76 41.05 -6.90
N THR A 1203 -15.91 41.59 -6.49
CA THR A 1203 -16.15 43.03 -6.36
C THR A 1203 -15.74 43.61 -5.00
N ALA A 1204 -15.49 42.74 -4.01
CA ALA A 1204 -14.94 43.11 -2.71
C ALA A 1204 -13.94 42.06 -2.23
N ASN A 1205 -12.94 42.49 -1.46
CA ASN A 1205 -11.82 41.63 -1.04
C ASN A 1205 -12.17 40.73 0.16
N TRP A 1206 -13.23 39.94 0.04
CA TRP A 1206 -13.60 38.93 1.02
C TRP A 1206 -14.33 37.76 0.37
N TRP A 1207 -14.32 36.62 1.05
CA TRP A 1207 -15.20 35.49 0.79
C TRP A 1207 -15.59 34.85 2.13
N ALA A 1208 -16.62 34.01 2.14
CA ALA A 1208 -16.96 33.21 3.31
C ALA A 1208 -17.39 31.81 2.91
N ALA A 1209 -17.16 30.83 3.78
CA ALA A 1209 -17.82 29.53 3.70
C ALA A 1209 -18.66 29.32 4.96
N VAL A 1210 -19.87 28.80 4.78
CA VAL A 1210 -20.87 28.62 5.83
C VAL A 1210 -21.24 27.16 5.91
N ASP A 1211 -21.01 26.54 7.07
CA ASP A 1211 -21.66 25.29 7.44
C ASP A 1211 -23.04 25.62 8.03
N THR A 1212 -24.09 25.34 7.24
CA THR A 1212 -25.49 25.60 7.60
C THR A 1212 -26.04 24.62 8.66
N GLN A 1213 -25.36 23.50 8.93
CA GLN A 1213 -25.72 22.57 10.00
C GLN A 1213 -25.09 22.99 11.34
N SER A 1214 -23.80 23.32 11.36
CA SER A 1214 -23.12 23.76 12.59
C SER A 1214 -23.42 25.21 12.97
N ASN A 1215 -24.06 25.99 12.09
CA ASN A 1215 -24.32 27.42 12.23
C ASN A 1215 -23.03 28.25 12.43
N ILE A 1216 -21.99 27.91 11.66
CA ILE A 1216 -20.68 28.54 11.69
C ILE A 1216 -20.31 28.99 10.28
N ALA A 1217 -19.78 30.21 10.20
CA ALA A 1217 -19.13 30.72 9.01
C ALA A 1217 -17.66 31.02 9.28
N LEU A 1218 -16.78 30.68 8.34
CA LEU A 1218 -15.43 31.20 8.26
C LEU A 1218 -15.41 32.27 7.17
N LYS A 1219 -15.29 33.54 7.57
CA LYS A 1219 -15.09 34.67 6.67
C LYS A 1219 -13.60 34.95 6.58
N GLN A 1220 -13.08 35.13 5.36
CA GLN A 1220 -11.73 35.68 5.16
C GLN A 1220 -11.84 37.04 4.45
N THR A 1221 -11.24 38.07 5.03
CA THR A 1221 -10.96 39.32 4.31
C THR A 1221 -9.49 39.41 3.95
N PHE A 1222 -9.18 40.10 2.84
CA PHE A 1222 -7.81 40.21 2.33
C PHE A 1222 -7.51 41.61 1.80
N THR A 1223 -6.26 42.06 1.96
CA THR A 1223 -5.73 43.27 1.32
C THR A 1223 -4.27 43.06 0.93
N GLY A 1224 -3.81 43.71 -0.14
CA GLY A 1224 -2.43 43.64 -0.60
C GLY A 1224 -2.30 44.15 -2.03
N ASN A 1225 -1.24 44.90 -2.32
CA ASN A 1225 -1.02 45.47 -3.66
C ASN A 1225 -0.61 44.37 -4.66
N GLY A 1226 -1.22 44.31 -5.84
CA GLY A 1226 -0.91 43.29 -6.85
C GLY A 1226 -1.25 41.85 -6.42
N LEU A 1227 -2.30 41.66 -5.61
CA LEU A 1227 -2.96 40.36 -5.45
C LEU A 1227 -3.88 40.12 -6.65
N ALA A 1228 -3.81 38.92 -7.22
CA ALA A 1228 -4.74 38.47 -8.25
C ALA A 1228 -6.06 37.96 -7.63
N GLN A 1229 -7.08 37.78 -8.48
CA GLN A 1229 -8.37 37.24 -8.07
C GLN A 1229 -8.23 35.84 -7.45
N PRO A 1230 -9.03 35.50 -6.42
CA PRO A 1230 -8.92 34.20 -5.75
C PRO A 1230 -9.33 33.05 -6.67
N ARG A 1231 -8.62 31.93 -6.58
CA ARG A 1231 -8.93 30.71 -7.33
C ARG A 1231 -9.60 29.68 -6.44
N LEU A 1232 -10.82 29.27 -6.80
CA LEU A 1232 -11.57 28.24 -6.10
C LEU A 1232 -11.22 26.85 -6.64
N TRP A 1233 -10.83 25.93 -5.77
CA TRP A 1233 -10.50 24.55 -6.12
C TRP A 1233 -11.07 23.59 -5.07
N PHE A 1234 -11.65 22.47 -5.50
CA PHE A 1234 -12.24 21.48 -4.60
C PHE A 1234 -11.37 20.23 -4.51
N GLY A 1235 -11.17 19.75 -3.28
CA GLY A 1235 -10.54 18.49 -2.95
C GLY A 1235 -11.55 17.43 -2.50
N GLN A 1236 -11.04 16.25 -2.15
CA GLN A 1236 -11.87 15.19 -1.58
C GLN A 1236 -12.19 15.51 -0.11
N GLY A 1237 -13.36 16.12 0.13
CA GLY A 1237 -13.84 16.47 1.47
C GLY A 1237 -13.30 17.77 2.06
N HIS A 1238 -12.77 18.66 1.21
CA HIS A 1238 -12.33 20.01 1.58
C HIS A 1238 -12.36 20.95 0.35
N TYR A 1239 -12.33 22.26 0.58
CA TYR A 1239 -12.28 23.28 -0.48
C TYR A 1239 -11.21 24.33 -0.21
N ASN A 1240 -10.69 24.93 -1.28
CA ASN A 1240 -9.53 25.81 -1.26
C ASN A 1240 -9.88 27.11 -1.97
N VAL A 1241 -9.58 28.24 -1.33
CA VAL A 1241 -9.61 29.57 -1.96
C VAL A 1241 -8.17 30.06 -2.02
N GLU A 1242 -7.48 29.79 -3.13
CA GLU A 1242 -6.07 30.14 -3.32
C GLU A 1242 -5.94 31.65 -3.61
N LEU A 1243 -5.13 32.35 -2.84
CA LEU A 1243 -4.71 33.74 -3.12
C LEU A 1243 -3.28 33.76 -3.67
N ILE A 1244 -3.06 34.46 -4.77
CA ILE A 1244 -1.73 34.62 -5.39
C ILE A 1244 -1.48 36.09 -5.75
N THR A 1245 -0.22 36.50 -5.90
CA THR A 1245 0.11 37.79 -6.54
C THR A 1245 0.02 37.70 -8.06
N GLU A 1246 -0.23 38.84 -8.69
CA GLU A 1246 -0.19 39.02 -10.14
C GLU A 1246 1.15 38.58 -10.77
N ARG A 1247 1.06 38.12 -12.03
CA ARG A 1247 2.21 37.57 -12.75
C ARG A 1247 3.22 38.65 -13.09
N GLY A 1248 4.39 38.60 -12.45
CA GLY A 1248 5.51 39.48 -12.76
C GLY A 1248 5.68 40.67 -11.80
N LEU A 1249 4.96 40.67 -10.67
CA LEU A 1249 5.12 41.65 -9.59
C LEU A 1249 6.61 41.78 -9.16
N GLU A 1250 7.07 43.02 -9.02
CA GLU A 1250 8.42 43.34 -8.54
C GLU A 1250 8.39 44.25 -7.31
N ILE A 1251 9.28 43.99 -6.35
CA ILE A 1251 9.52 44.86 -5.21
C ILE A 1251 10.73 45.72 -5.54
N GLY A 1252 10.55 47.04 -5.60
CA GLY A 1252 11.62 47.99 -5.89
C GLY A 1252 12.76 47.96 -4.87
N ALA A 1253 13.90 48.57 -5.22
CA ALA A 1253 15.05 48.67 -4.33
C ALA A 1253 14.69 49.40 -3.03
N GLY A 1254 14.99 48.79 -1.87
CA GLY A 1254 14.63 49.32 -0.56
C GLY A 1254 13.12 49.38 -0.26
N GLN A 1255 12.26 48.86 -1.14
CA GLN A 1255 10.80 48.89 -0.96
C GLN A 1255 10.31 47.65 -0.19
N THR A 1256 9.08 47.73 0.30
CA THR A 1256 8.42 46.65 1.04
C THR A 1256 7.03 46.39 0.45
N TRP A 1257 6.75 45.14 0.09
CA TRP A 1257 5.40 44.68 -0.22
C TRP A 1257 4.69 44.27 1.08
N GLN A 1258 3.40 44.56 1.18
CA GLN A 1258 2.58 44.22 2.33
C GLN A 1258 1.24 43.64 1.90
N ALA A 1259 0.75 42.69 2.70
CA ALA A 1259 -0.61 42.15 2.60
C ALA A 1259 -1.13 41.82 4.01
N GLN A 1260 -2.45 41.86 4.18
CA GLN A 1260 -3.12 41.43 5.40
C GLN A 1260 -4.22 40.42 5.05
N PHE A 1261 -4.28 39.32 5.79
CA PHE A 1261 -5.36 38.34 5.75
C PHE A 1261 -5.97 38.20 7.14
N LYS A 1262 -7.28 38.04 7.20
CA LYS A 1262 -8.03 38.05 8.47
C LYS A 1262 -9.12 37.00 8.38
N TRP A 1263 -9.04 35.99 9.24
CA TRP A 1263 -10.05 34.92 9.35
C TRP A 1263 -10.90 35.18 10.58
N SER A 1264 -12.20 35.42 10.37
CA SER A 1264 -13.18 35.66 11.43
C SER A 1264 -14.15 34.46 11.49
N VAL A 1265 -14.26 33.83 12.66
CA VAL A 1265 -15.23 32.75 12.90
C VAL A 1265 -16.54 33.36 13.41
N ILE A 1266 -17.61 33.26 12.62
CA ILE A 1266 -18.89 33.94 12.86
C ILE A 1266 -19.96 32.89 13.16
N LYS A 1267 -20.82 33.14 14.16
CA LYS A 1267 -21.99 32.31 14.46
C LYS A 1267 -23.19 32.80 13.66
N THR A 1268 -23.83 31.93 12.89
CA THR A 1268 -24.81 32.34 11.87
C THR A 1268 -26.26 32.44 12.37
N ASN A 1269 -26.48 32.33 13.69
CA ASN A 1269 -27.80 32.43 14.34
C ASN A 1269 -28.44 33.84 14.26
N SER A 1270 -27.83 34.79 13.54
CA SER A 1270 -28.32 36.15 13.31
C SER A 1270 -29.45 36.19 12.28
N VAL A 1271 -30.42 37.09 12.50
CA VAL A 1271 -31.63 37.25 11.65
C VAL A 1271 -31.34 37.64 10.19
N ASN A 1272 -30.11 38.09 9.86
CA ASN A 1272 -29.70 38.34 8.48
C ASN A 1272 -28.22 37.93 8.25
N LEU A 1273 -28.02 36.66 7.86
CA LEU A 1273 -26.69 36.09 7.58
C LEU A 1273 -25.93 36.86 6.48
N GLU A 1274 -26.59 37.22 5.38
CA GLU A 1274 -25.92 37.89 4.25
C GLU A 1274 -25.39 39.26 4.65
N GLN A 1275 -26.17 40.01 5.44
CA GLN A 1275 -25.72 41.27 6.02
C GLN A 1275 -24.60 41.08 7.06
N ALA A 1276 -24.64 40.01 7.85
CA ALA A 1276 -23.57 39.67 8.80
C ALA A 1276 -22.27 39.21 8.11
N LEU A 1277 -22.35 38.68 6.87
CA LEU A 1277 -21.18 38.38 6.04
C LEU A 1277 -20.64 39.62 5.31
N GLN A 1278 -21.48 40.61 5.03
CA GLN A 1278 -21.08 41.86 4.35
C GLN A 1278 -20.44 42.89 5.29
N HIS A 1279 -20.85 42.93 6.56
CA HIS A 1279 -20.28 43.81 7.60
C HIS A 1279 -19.17 43.15 8.43
#